data_AF-A0A0N4W2V4-F1
#
_entry.id   AF-A0A0N4W2V4-F1
#
_cell.length_a   1.000
_cell.length_b   1.000
_cell.length_c   1.000
_cell.angle_alpha   90.00
_cell.angle_beta   90.00
_cell.angle_gamma   90.00
#
_symmetry.space_group_name_H-M   'P 1'
#
loop_
_entity.id
_entity.type
_entity.pdbx_description
1 polymer ?
#
loop_
_entity_poly.entity_id
_entity_poly.type
_entity_poly.pdbx_seq_one_letter_code
_entity_poly.pdbx_strand_id
1 'polypeptide(L)'
;MSGVLLRWCLKSKYANTSRFISLVSNVRAYFQLILKCSDLNSSPSLQKCIQKRNILFKMVNETPPRIVGYYVVFPHIPDETVENNRFMYNIAKGEDWPTLATASPKEMYEGTVRMLMEYGATCMEHLELLSKLPAEERTFETVVEPLLTEEYDVDYALQTLLLKMLTDWPDSDRKLFDADLHHIKIMSARDHMEKLSNADFQDAIKQLYDAKEGLTEWQLRLLEWYLLEIRASGMDRRDDKTRKLIGSWSRFIDEYRSKYISNVMATNDQHVFTITDKAMLKDAPPHVLQTLAADPTQWEQGPWRGRMTPHSIYPFLEYCGSRQLRAEAWERWISKASFDHDFYNNSINIEELRHNKLNVDFSEGLAKTLGYSSTSEHRLANKMAASPETVRNFLNALTRRIRPVFIDRMESWTAFAQAKELMSSNLQAHDLAYICRKEAEHHYDVDPLDLMNHFPFWPTFLNLTKIMGQIFGLEFHDISDSGLERAHPDARIFSVDDVTTGEHLGRLYIDPFDRESKRGTWNVMLGRMDSQVRGLDKIVYLVGSAIAPTESSPSLLHHHQLEQLLFHVGRSVQMLLSRAPYRDIAIPWAPFYASDWDAADAFPAFLQFFMYKPTLLQSLSSPHIVNGSTVSDEYANNICLALSRSTLWESYRSLFWADYDLTIFEMEDRKQKFWLDLYREMSKEYFPFKAGRNDYHPCSFIPIFGLQPYMGMYYRKLWTEMLALDIHETFDFEDDVAKTGERLKATMLSRGSGDVAKELYRRFQGRDPSVGAICDFYDPPSFYHLNVEEASQVNYIESADLRLTAESARSLPFSTARDCLPGENPLEIPGSVNVVMYNGTVGVLVGMSNATGTTTGGDSKAPETTVVTEVPPSLHRVLLLMVKNFFSKEHYLVVYYIMRAVCIREENLRSRLNFDQKQLRQLLAGLKNEKLVKDRLLQQKNETGRNVSIIFYFINYRAIINVLKYKIDHMRQMLEAREKNELQKANYKCDQCGAQYEDMDIDRIFDPQTGTLKCWRCQGEVTQDITGGPTQVTRTLLARFNEQMLPLFAAIRELAGVQLAPHLLEPDINQYLAEEDKTAETNQQLVDFSSSAGGPRVQLGGTAHSYQTGPSIKYANADQITVDLNADTNSKPVEEAKVVPTWLQDDAIGGGEQNVTDEVLGAGTDSNDAVPHVASSVSLSLMAELENIEEPPQKRPRSDEDQNGVANDGLGADDEDEEDDEEEEMISVAGKLVPLSEVTSEMVAEMTEEERDRYTAIMQENLYY
;
A
#
# COMPACT_ATOMS: atom_id res chain seq x y z
N MET A 1 -9.98 0.78 -32.67
CA MET A 1 -9.18 1.37 -33.78
C MET A 1 -7.68 1.37 -33.53
N SER A 2 -7.18 1.83 -32.38
CA SER A 2 -5.74 1.94 -32.03
C SER A 2 -4.86 0.74 -32.46
N GLY A 3 -5.23 -0.49 -32.07
CA GLY A 3 -4.47 -1.70 -32.42
C GLY A 3 -4.33 -1.97 -33.93
N VAL A 4 -5.25 -1.46 -34.77
CA VAL A 4 -5.18 -1.61 -36.24
C VAL A 4 -4.12 -0.69 -36.85
N LEU A 5 -3.86 0.47 -36.24
CA LEU A 5 -2.79 1.39 -36.65
C LEU A 5 -1.42 0.90 -36.15
N LEU A 6 -1.34 0.34 -34.94
CA LEU A 6 -0.10 -0.25 -34.42
C LEU A 6 0.36 -1.43 -35.29
N ARG A 7 -0.57 -2.33 -35.67
CA ARG A 7 -0.39 -3.41 -36.65
C ARG A 7 0.10 -2.94 -38.04
N TRP A 8 0.04 -1.64 -38.36
CA TRP A 8 0.42 -1.11 -39.68
C TRP A 8 1.84 -0.54 -39.73
N CYS A 9 2.36 0.01 -38.62
CA CYS A 9 3.73 0.56 -38.58
C CYS A 9 4.80 -0.54 -38.53
N LEU A 10 4.56 -1.59 -37.73
CA LEU A 10 5.55 -2.65 -37.44
C LEU A 10 5.86 -3.54 -38.66
N LYS A 11 4.89 -3.77 -39.55
CA LYS A 11 5.01 -4.71 -40.70
C LYS A 11 5.85 -4.18 -41.88
N SER A 12 6.68 -3.17 -41.67
CA SER A 12 7.35 -2.40 -42.75
C SER A 12 8.72 -2.93 -43.20
N LYS A 13 9.37 -3.86 -42.47
CA LYS A 13 10.75 -4.28 -42.79
C LYS A 13 10.95 -5.18 -44.02
N TYR A 14 9.97 -5.97 -44.48
CA TYR A 14 10.16 -6.92 -45.60
C TYR A 14 8.93 -7.18 -46.50
N ALA A 15 8.80 -6.50 -47.66
CA ALA A 15 8.13 -7.04 -48.88
C ALA A 15 8.25 -6.14 -50.14
N ASN A 16 8.71 -6.73 -51.25
CA ASN A 16 8.54 -6.36 -52.69
C ASN A 16 8.02 -4.96 -53.09
N THR A 17 8.89 -4.16 -53.72
CA THR A 17 8.66 -2.77 -54.17
C THR A 17 7.65 -2.57 -55.31
N SER A 18 7.25 -3.60 -56.06
CA SER A 18 6.38 -3.46 -57.23
C SER A 18 4.95 -2.98 -56.89
N ARG A 19 4.31 -3.56 -55.85
CA ARG A 19 2.97 -3.13 -55.41
C ARG A 19 2.96 -1.74 -54.76
N PHE A 20 4.10 -1.29 -54.23
CA PHE A 20 4.25 -0.01 -53.53
C PHE A 20 3.90 1.19 -54.44
N ILE A 21 4.38 1.19 -55.69
CA ILE A 21 4.22 2.34 -56.62
C ILE A 21 2.74 2.57 -56.98
N SER A 22 1.96 1.49 -57.16
CA SER A 22 0.52 1.57 -57.43
C SER A 22 -0.25 2.12 -56.22
N LEU A 23 0.06 1.63 -55.01
CA LEU A 23 -0.65 2.05 -53.79
C LEU A 23 -0.30 3.48 -53.36
N VAL A 24 0.97 3.88 -53.45
CA VAL A 24 1.44 5.25 -53.18
C VAL A 24 0.72 6.27 -54.06
N SER A 25 0.38 5.92 -55.30
CA SER A 25 -0.36 6.82 -56.20
C SER A 25 -1.75 7.18 -55.66
N ASN A 26 -2.46 6.23 -55.05
CA ASN A 26 -3.77 6.47 -54.44
C ASN A 26 -3.65 7.20 -53.08
N VAL A 27 -2.66 6.85 -52.25
CA VAL A 27 -2.40 7.57 -50.99
C VAL A 27 -2.02 9.04 -51.24
N ARG A 28 -1.29 9.32 -52.32
CA ARG A 28 -0.88 10.68 -52.72
C ARG A 28 -2.08 11.56 -53.10
N ALA A 29 -3.14 10.99 -53.67
CA ALA A 29 -4.38 11.73 -53.92
C ALA A 29 -5.09 12.14 -52.62
N TYR A 30 -5.09 11.27 -51.60
CA TYR A 30 -5.64 11.57 -50.28
C TYR A 30 -4.80 12.64 -49.55
N PHE A 31 -3.47 12.54 -49.60
CA PHE A 31 -2.57 13.55 -49.04
C PHE A 31 -2.65 14.91 -49.76
N GLN A 32 -2.91 14.96 -51.07
CA GLN A 32 -3.11 16.23 -51.79
C GLN A 32 -4.40 16.99 -51.41
N LEU A 33 -5.38 16.33 -50.79
CA LEU A 33 -6.53 16.99 -50.17
C LEU A 33 -6.17 17.66 -48.84
N ILE A 34 -5.25 17.08 -48.07
CA ILE A 34 -4.78 17.61 -46.77
C ILE A 34 -3.74 18.73 -46.98
N LEU A 35 -2.85 18.59 -47.96
CA LEU A 35 -1.77 19.56 -48.29
C LEU A 35 -2.26 20.88 -48.91
N LYS A 36 -3.58 21.14 -48.94
CA LYS A 36 -4.13 22.46 -49.27
C LYS A 36 -4.13 23.46 -48.10
N CYS A 37 -3.70 23.04 -46.91
CA CYS A 37 -3.65 23.89 -45.71
C CYS A 37 -2.21 24.22 -45.23
N SER A 38 -1.18 24.06 -46.07
CA SER A 38 0.23 24.18 -45.67
C SER A 38 1.01 25.31 -46.36
N ASP A 39 0.45 26.54 -46.33
CA ASP A 39 1.03 27.75 -46.95
C ASP A 39 1.46 28.82 -45.90
N LEU A 40 2.05 28.38 -44.78
CA LEU A 40 2.48 29.25 -43.66
C LEU A 40 3.93 29.02 -43.18
N ASN A 41 4.76 28.30 -43.94
CA ASN A 41 6.15 28.00 -43.58
C ASN A 41 7.14 29.14 -43.92
N SER A 42 6.94 30.33 -43.34
CA SER A 42 7.81 31.50 -43.56
C SER A 42 7.91 32.45 -42.35
N SER A 43 8.34 31.96 -41.19
CA SER A 43 8.73 32.82 -40.05
C SER A 43 9.94 32.26 -39.27
N PRO A 44 10.92 33.09 -38.82
CA PRO A 44 12.20 32.58 -38.28
C PRO A 44 12.18 32.11 -36.80
N SER A 45 11.01 31.83 -36.23
CA SER A 45 10.85 31.65 -34.77
C SER A 45 11.32 30.30 -34.21
N LEU A 46 11.41 29.25 -35.03
CA LEU A 46 11.57 27.87 -34.54
C LEU A 46 12.93 27.56 -33.87
N GLN A 47 14.00 28.31 -34.20
CA GLN A 47 15.35 28.06 -33.66
C GLN A 47 15.54 28.45 -32.17
N LYS A 48 14.52 28.98 -31.48
CA LYS A 48 14.61 29.35 -30.05
C LYS A 48 14.06 28.31 -29.06
N CYS A 49 13.46 27.22 -29.51
CA CYS A 49 12.78 26.26 -28.62
C CYS A 49 13.67 25.14 -28.02
N ILE A 50 14.96 25.08 -28.36
CA ILE A 50 15.86 23.99 -27.91
C ILE A 50 16.51 24.27 -26.54
N GLN A 51 16.39 25.49 -25.99
CA GLN A 51 16.93 25.83 -24.65
C GLN A 51 15.88 26.41 -23.69
N LYS A 52 15.18 25.50 -22.98
CA LYS A 52 14.89 25.61 -21.52
C LYS A 52 14.07 24.40 -21.02
N ARG A 53 14.73 23.42 -20.39
CA ARG A 53 14.09 22.59 -19.37
C ARG A 53 14.09 23.38 -18.06
N ASN A 54 12.91 23.82 -17.61
CA ASN A 54 12.45 23.90 -16.22
C ASN A 54 11.28 24.88 -16.05
N ILE A 55 10.24 24.39 -15.36
CA ILE A 55 9.22 25.12 -14.57
C ILE A 55 8.68 26.43 -15.16
N LEU A 56 7.42 26.41 -15.63
CA LEU A 56 6.40 27.37 -15.20
C LEU A 56 4.99 27.01 -15.71
N PHE A 57 4.05 26.82 -14.78
CA PHE A 57 2.63 27.05 -15.07
C PHE A 57 2.45 28.56 -15.31
N LYS A 58 2.23 28.96 -16.56
CA LYS A 58 1.82 30.34 -16.89
C LYS A 58 0.94 30.34 -18.14
N MET A 59 -0.37 30.42 -17.92
CA MET A 59 -1.31 30.71 -19.00
C MET A 59 -1.09 32.15 -19.48
N VAL A 60 -1.00 32.32 -20.80
CA VAL A 60 -1.34 33.56 -21.50
C VAL A 60 -2.25 33.15 -22.63
N ASN A 61 -3.45 33.73 -22.70
CA ASN A 61 -4.43 33.41 -23.73
C ASN A 61 -4.06 34.06 -25.05
N GLU A 62 -4.18 33.34 -26.17
CA GLU A 62 -4.80 33.86 -27.40
C GLU A 62 -5.03 32.75 -28.46
N THR A 63 -6.30 32.58 -28.89
CA THR A 63 -6.76 31.87 -30.10
C THR A 63 -6.53 30.33 -30.23
N PRO A 64 -7.27 29.62 -31.11
CA PRO A 64 -8.63 29.83 -31.65
C PRO A 64 -9.56 28.64 -31.17
N PRO A 65 -10.64 28.18 -31.85
CA PRO A 65 -11.61 27.27 -31.21
C PRO A 65 -11.05 25.85 -31.02
N ARG A 66 -11.28 25.26 -29.85
CA ARG A 66 -10.90 23.87 -29.57
C ARG A 66 -11.79 22.88 -30.33
N ILE A 67 -11.21 22.29 -31.37
CA ILE A 67 -11.51 20.90 -31.75
C ILE A 67 -11.31 20.05 -30.48
N VAL A 68 -12.31 19.24 -30.11
CA VAL A 68 -12.20 18.30 -28.98
C VAL A 68 -11.43 17.06 -29.46
N GLY A 69 -10.12 17.25 -29.67
CA GLY A 69 -9.19 16.15 -29.88
C GLY A 69 -8.89 15.47 -28.54
N TYR A 70 -9.20 14.19 -28.43
CA TYR A 70 -8.65 13.35 -27.38
C TYR A 70 -7.13 13.26 -27.57
N TYR A 71 -6.37 13.85 -26.64
CA TYR A 71 -4.94 13.59 -26.55
C TYR A 71 -4.75 12.18 -26.01
N VAL A 72 -4.82 11.19 -26.90
CA VAL A 72 -4.23 9.88 -26.65
C VAL A 72 -2.72 10.11 -26.51
N VAL A 73 -2.27 10.27 -25.27
CA VAL A 73 -0.85 10.18 -24.94
C VAL A 73 -0.49 8.71 -25.13
N PHE A 74 -0.06 8.36 -26.34
CA PHE A 74 0.59 7.10 -26.59
C PHE A 74 1.77 6.97 -25.60
N PRO A 75 2.05 5.77 -25.07
CA PRO A 75 3.25 5.57 -24.27
C PRO A 75 4.46 6.06 -25.09
N HIS A 76 5.36 6.80 -24.45
CA HIS A 76 6.59 7.25 -25.09
C HIS A 76 7.49 6.04 -25.30
N ILE A 77 7.30 5.34 -26.41
CA ILE A 77 8.21 4.28 -26.86
C ILE A 77 9.59 4.94 -26.99
N PRO A 78 10.63 4.46 -26.28
CA PRO A 78 11.96 5.01 -26.43
C PRO A 78 12.47 4.81 -27.87
N ASP A 79 13.18 5.81 -28.39
CA ASP A 79 13.91 5.75 -29.66
C ASP A 79 15.21 4.92 -29.55
N GLU A 80 15.36 4.17 -28.46
CA GLU A 80 16.46 3.25 -28.20
C GLU A 80 16.40 2.03 -29.13
N THR A 81 17.55 1.62 -29.63
CA THR A 81 17.76 0.45 -30.48
C THR A 81 19.09 -0.22 -30.12
N VAL A 82 19.29 -1.47 -30.55
CA VAL A 82 20.52 -2.23 -30.33
C VAL A 82 21.76 -1.51 -30.88
N GLU A 83 21.62 -0.65 -31.88
CA GLU A 83 22.73 0.12 -32.47
C GLU A 83 23.05 1.44 -31.76
N ASN A 84 22.14 2.00 -30.94
CA ASN A 84 22.34 3.27 -30.24
C ASN A 84 22.46 3.13 -28.71
N ASN A 85 21.91 2.06 -28.12
CA ASN A 85 21.89 1.81 -26.69
C ASN A 85 22.91 0.73 -26.30
N ARG A 86 23.87 1.09 -25.44
CA ARG A 86 24.97 0.21 -25.02
C ARG A 86 24.53 -1.03 -24.26
N PHE A 87 23.47 -0.90 -23.47
CA PHE A 87 22.96 -1.96 -22.61
C PHE A 87 22.20 -3.00 -23.45
N MET A 88 21.32 -2.55 -24.35
CA MET A 88 20.70 -3.43 -25.36
C MET A 88 21.74 -4.10 -26.26
N TYR A 89 22.82 -3.39 -26.65
CA TYR A 89 23.91 -3.97 -27.43
C TYR A 89 24.66 -5.10 -26.70
N ASN A 90 24.96 -4.92 -25.40
CA ASN A 90 25.59 -5.93 -24.56
C ASN A 90 24.75 -7.23 -24.51
N ILE A 91 23.44 -7.09 -24.25
CA ILE A 91 22.51 -8.23 -24.18
C ILE A 91 22.35 -8.91 -25.54
N ALA A 92 22.02 -8.16 -26.60
CA ALA A 92 21.76 -8.70 -27.93
C ALA A 92 22.99 -9.31 -28.61
N LYS A 93 24.20 -8.93 -28.19
CA LYS A 93 25.45 -9.57 -28.62
C LYS A 93 25.73 -10.89 -27.89
N GLY A 94 25.08 -11.15 -26.76
CA GLY A 94 25.40 -12.26 -25.87
C GLY A 94 26.70 -12.05 -25.09
N GLU A 95 26.97 -10.83 -24.64
CA GLU A 95 28.06 -10.57 -23.71
C GLU A 95 27.72 -11.14 -22.33
N ASP A 96 28.68 -11.83 -21.72
CA ASP A 96 28.44 -12.58 -20.48
C ASP A 96 28.23 -11.68 -19.26
N TRP A 97 28.81 -10.48 -19.21
CA TRP A 97 28.75 -9.58 -18.06
C TRP A 97 28.09 -8.23 -18.38
N PRO A 98 27.25 -7.67 -17.48
CA PRO A 98 26.58 -6.39 -17.69
C PRO A 98 27.50 -5.17 -17.65
N THR A 99 27.14 -4.15 -18.42
CA THR A 99 27.80 -2.82 -18.49
C THR A 99 27.46 -1.93 -17.28
N LEU A 100 27.73 -2.40 -16.05
CA LEU A 100 27.32 -1.74 -14.80
C LEU A 100 27.94 -0.36 -14.57
N ALA A 101 29.09 -0.07 -15.16
CA ALA A 101 29.80 1.21 -15.07
C ALA A 101 29.78 2.00 -16.39
N THR A 102 29.71 1.32 -17.55
CA THR A 102 29.82 1.97 -18.88
C THR A 102 28.48 2.33 -19.53
N ALA A 103 27.36 1.80 -19.05
CA ALA A 103 26.01 2.28 -19.41
C ALA A 103 25.48 3.23 -18.33
N SER A 104 24.86 4.34 -18.75
CA SER A 104 24.21 5.25 -17.80
C SER A 104 22.87 4.70 -17.30
N PRO A 105 22.42 5.10 -16.10
CA PRO A 105 21.09 4.74 -15.59
C PRO A 105 19.94 5.05 -16.55
N LYS A 106 20.07 6.11 -17.36
CA LYS A 106 19.09 6.49 -18.39
C LYS A 106 19.06 5.49 -19.55
N GLU A 107 20.21 5.14 -20.11
CA GLU A 107 20.32 4.13 -21.17
C GLU A 107 19.76 2.78 -20.69
N MET A 108 20.07 2.38 -19.45
CA MET A 108 19.53 1.14 -18.89
C MET A 108 18.00 1.20 -18.72
N TYR A 109 17.44 2.29 -18.19
CA TYR A 109 15.99 2.42 -18.00
C TYR A 109 15.23 2.41 -19.32
N GLU A 110 15.62 3.26 -20.27
CA GLU A 110 14.93 3.36 -21.55
C GLU A 110 15.17 2.10 -22.42
N GLY A 111 16.33 1.45 -22.30
CA GLY A 111 16.61 0.15 -22.91
C GLY A 111 15.71 -0.97 -22.37
N THR A 112 15.58 -1.12 -21.05
CA THR A 112 14.68 -2.13 -20.46
C THR A 112 13.21 -1.83 -20.76
N VAL A 113 12.78 -0.55 -20.72
CA VAL A 113 11.42 -0.15 -21.15
C VAL A 113 11.19 -0.50 -22.62
N ARG A 114 12.20 -0.31 -23.48
CA ARG A 114 12.13 -0.70 -24.90
C ARG A 114 11.96 -2.21 -25.05
N MET A 115 12.79 -3.01 -24.38
CA MET A 115 12.75 -4.47 -24.44
C MET A 115 11.42 -5.03 -23.89
N LEU A 116 10.88 -4.48 -22.81
CA LEU A 116 9.55 -4.86 -22.29
C LEU A 116 8.42 -4.56 -23.30
N MET A 117 8.46 -3.41 -23.96
CA MET A 117 7.47 -3.08 -25.01
C MET A 117 7.60 -3.99 -26.25
N GLU A 118 8.80 -4.46 -26.57
CA GLU A 118 9.04 -5.41 -27.66
C GLU A 118 8.60 -6.83 -27.27
N TYR A 119 8.88 -7.28 -26.05
CA TYR A 119 8.37 -8.54 -25.49
C TYR A 119 6.84 -8.61 -25.48
N GLY A 120 6.17 -7.57 -24.96
CA GLY A 120 4.71 -7.49 -25.00
C GLY A 120 4.13 -7.53 -26.42
N ALA A 121 4.86 -7.00 -27.42
CA ALA A 121 4.49 -7.13 -28.83
C ALA A 121 4.70 -8.56 -29.35
N THR A 122 5.83 -9.21 -29.04
CA THR A 122 6.11 -10.60 -29.40
C THR A 122 5.08 -11.55 -28.78
N CYS A 123 4.70 -11.36 -27.51
CA CYS A 123 3.61 -12.08 -26.88
C CYS A 123 2.31 -11.97 -27.69
N MET A 124 1.88 -10.75 -28.05
CA MET A 124 0.67 -10.56 -28.85
C MET A 124 0.76 -11.21 -30.24
N GLU A 125 1.90 -11.11 -30.94
CA GLU A 125 2.05 -11.73 -32.28
C GLU A 125 2.13 -13.26 -32.21
N HIS A 126 2.78 -13.82 -31.18
CA HIS A 126 2.87 -15.26 -30.94
C HIS A 126 1.51 -15.87 -30.58
N LEU A 127 0.75 -15.22 -29.70
CA LEU A 127 -0.62 -15.64 -29.36
C LEU A 127 -1.57 -15.52 -30.58
N GLU A 128 -1.40 -14.49 -31.42
CA GLU A 128 -2.08 -14.44 -32.72
C GLU A 128 -1.70 -15.61 -33.63
N LEU A 129 -0.45 -16.10 -33.63
CA LEU A 129 -0.03 -17.26 -34.43
C LEU A 129 -0.57 -18.58 -33.86
N LEU A 130 -0.55 -18.76 -32.53
CA LEU A 130 -1.02 -19.97 -31.85
C LEU A 130 -2.50 -20.30 -32.15
N SER A 131 -3.36 -19.27 -32.21
CA SER A 131 -4.77 -19.41 -32.63
C SER A 131 -4.97 -19.98 -34.04
N LYS A 132 -3.90 -20.01 -34.87
CA LYS A 132 -3.89 -20.54 -36.25
C LYS A 132 -3.10 -21.84 -36.39
N LEU A 133 -2.39 -22.26 -35.34
CA LEU A 133 -1.50 -23.42 -35.35
C LEU A 133 -2.30 -24.72 -35.18
N PRO A 134 -2.19 -25.71 -36.10
CA PRO A 134 -2.85 -27.01 -35.98
C PRO A 134 -2.53 -27.72 -34.67
N ALA A 135 -3.48 -28.50 -34.14
CA ALA A 135 -3.30 -29.19 -32.86
C ALA A 135 -2.11 -30.20 -32.87
N GLU A 136 -1.78 -30.75 -34.04
CA GLU A 136 -0.63 -31.64 -34.28
C GLU A 136 0.72 -30.91 -34.30
N GLU A 137 0.73 -29.59 -34.53
CA GLU A 137 1.93 -28.75 -34.57
C GLU A 137 2.20 -28.04 -33.22
N ARG A 138 1.35 -28.24 -32.21
CA ARG A 138 1.48 -27.68 -30.85
C ARG A 138 2.43 -28.56 -30.03
N THR A 139 3.65 -28.09 -29.89
CA THR A 139 4.76 -28.69 -29.12
C THR A 139 5.24 -27.67 -28.08
N PHE A 140 6.09 -28.06 -27.12
CA PHE A 140 6.63 -27.09 -26.16
C PHE A 140 7.45 -26.00 -26.90
N GLU A 141 8.18 -26.43 -27.92
CA GLU A 141 9.05 -25.64 -28.79
C GLU A 141 8.28 -24.64 -29.68
N THR A 142 7.01 -24.91 -29.98
CA THR A 142 6.15 -24.00 -30.77
C THR A 142 5.14 -23.22 -29.92
N VAL A 143 4.88 -23.62 -28.67
CA VAL A 143 3.91 -22.96 -27.78
C VAL A 143 4.59 -22.07 -26.74
N VAL A 144 5.63 -22.58 -26.05
CA VAL A 144 6.18 -21.96 -24.82
C VAL A 144 7.59 -21.41 -25.03
N GLU A 145 8.49 -22.19 -25.63
CA GLU A 145 9.90 -21.82 -25.85
C GLU A 145 10.11 -20.45 -26.56
N PRO A 146 9.28 -20.04 -27.55
CA PRO A 146 9.44 -18.73 -28.20
C PRO A 146 9.18 -17.53 -27.28
N LEU A 147 8.37 -17.71 -26.23
CA LEU A 147 8.16 -16.68 -25.21
C LEU A 147 9.33 -16.68 -24.21
N LEU A 148 9.72 -17.85 -23.71
CA LEU A 148 10.83 -18.02 -22.76
C LEU A 148 12.16 -17.46 -23.30
N THR A 149 12.41 -17.61 -24.60
CA THR A 149 13.63 -17.13 -25.27
C THR A 149 13.79 -15.61 -25.15
N GLU A 150 12.71 -14.85 -25.38
CA GLU A 150 12.71 -13.38 -25.27
C GLU A 150 12.64 -12.95 -23.79
N GLU A 151 11.82 -13.65 -22.99
CA GLU A 151 11.63 -13.41 -21.56
C GLU A 151 12.96 -13.49 -20.78
N TYR A 152 13.85 -14.44 -21.14
CA TYR A 152 15.20 -14.57 -20.57
C TYR A 152 16.04 -13.27 -20.68
N ASP A 153 16.06 -12.62 -21.85
CA ASP A 153 16.84 -11.39 -22.05
C ASP A 153 16.15 -10.16 -21.43
N VAL A 154 14.82 -10.17 -21.37
CA VAL A 154 14.00 -9.12 -20.75
C VAL A 154 14.14 -9.13 -19.23
N ASP A 155 14.13 -10.30 -18.60
CA ASP A 155 14.38 -10.42 -17.16
C ASP A 155 15.83 -10.04 -16.85
N TYR A 156 16.81 -10.46 -17.64
CA TYR A 156 18.20 -10.00 -17.47
C TYR A 156 18.33 -8.48 -17.55
N ALA A 157 17.65 -7.84 -18.52
CA ALA A 157 17.58 -6.39 -18.62
C ALA A 157 16.92 -5.75 -17.38
N LEU A 158 15.84 -6.34 -16.86
CA LEU A 158 15.10 -5.84 -15.70
C LEU A 158 15.88 -5.97 -14.40
N GLN A 159 16.41 -7.16 -14.09
CA GLN A 159 17.04 -7.44 -12.79
C GLN A 159 18.38 -6.69 -12.67
N THR A 160 19.09 -6.49 -13.79
CA THR A 160 20.30 -5.66 -13.85
C THR A 160 19.97 -4.16 -13.75
N LEU A 161 18.85 -3.70 -14.33
CA LEU A 161 18.34 -2.35 -14.09
C LEU A 161 17.95 -2.16 -12.61
N LEU A 162 17.28 -3.13 -11.98
CA LEU A 162 16.92 -3.09 -10.57
C LEU A 162 18.17 -3.02 -9.66
N LEU A 163 19.24 -3.75 -9.98
CA LEU A 163 20.54 -3.57 -9.33
C LEU A 163 21.03 -2.12 -9.45
N LYS A 164 21.04 -1.56 -10.67
CA LYS A 164 21.50 -0.18 -10.91
C LYS A 164 20.64 0.84 -10.15
N MET A 165 19.32 0.69 -10.16
CA MET A 165 18.38 1.51 -9.41
C MET A 165 18.65 1.49 -7.89
N LEU A 166 19.00 0.34 -7.32
CA LEU A 166 19.25 0.22 -5.88
C LEU A 166 20.66 0.69 -5.47
N THR A 167 21.65 0.69 -6.39
CA THR A 167 23.08 0.86 -6.05
C THR A 167 23.76 2.11 -6.62
N ASP A 168 23.37 2.58 -7.80
CA ASP A 168 23.98 3.73 -8.49
C ASP A 168 22.94 4.38 -9.42
N TRP A 169 21.99 5.07 -8.80
CA TRP A 169 20.92 5.82 -9.49
C TRP A 169 21.14 7.33 -9.33
N PRO A 170 20.78 8.17 -10.32
CA PRO A 170 20.99 9.61 -10.22
C PRO A 170 20.14 10.22 -9.10
N ASP A 171 20.69 11.21 -8.40
CA ASP A 171 19.98 11.90 -7.34
C ASP A 171 18.72 12.60 -7.86
N SER A 172 17.60 12.01 -7.47
CA SER A 172 16.24 12.36 -7.84
C SER A 172 15.41 12.46 -6.56
N ASP A 173 14.28 13.18 -6.60
CA ASP A 173 13.29 13.08 -5.53
C ASP A 173 12.91 11.60 -5.36
N ARG A 174 12.91 11.10 -4.11
CA ARG A 174 12.52 9.74 -3.78
C ARG A 174 11.16 9.37 -4.40
N LYS A 175 10.25 10.34 -4.55
CA LYS A 175 8.95 10.14 -5.23
C LYS A 175 9.06 9.84 -6.72
N LEU A 176 10.09 10.33 -7.41
CA LEU A 176 10.38 10.00 -8.80
C LEU A 176 10.98 8.59 -8.88
N PHE A 177 11.98 8.30 -8.02
CA PHE A 177 12.55 6.96 -7.89
C PHE A 177 11.48 5.88 -7.62
N ASP A 178 10.65 6.09 -6.60
CA ASP A 178 9.57 5.17 -6.23
C ASP A 178 8.55 5.02 -7.38
N ALA A 179 8.30 6.08 -8.17
CA ALA A 179 7.39 6.05 -9.31
C ALA A 179 7.96 5.31 -10.53
N ASP A 180 9.22 5.54 -10.90
CA ASP A 180 9.90 4.82 -11.99
C ASP A 180 10.05 3.34 -11.64
N LEU A 181 10.41 3.02 -10.39
CA LEU A 181 10.53 1.66 -9.87
C LEU A 181 9.18 0.93 -9.84
N HIS A 182 8.09 1.64 -9.58
CA HIS A 182 6.73 1.10 -9.63
C HIS A 182 6.25 0.89 -11.08
N HIS A 183 6.53 1.85 -11.97
CA HIS A 183 6.18 1.81 -13.39
C HIS A 183 6.83 0.62 -14.11
N ILE A 184 8.14 0.42 -13.95
CA ILE A 184 8.85 -0.69 -14.61
C ILE A 184 8.36 -2.06 -14.11
N LYS A 185 8.06 -2.19 -12.81
CA LYS A 185 7.53 -3.42 -12.21
C LYS A 185 6.11 -3.74 -12.67
N ILE A 186 5.24 -2.73 -12.80
CA ILE A 186 3.88 -2.91 -13.37
C ILE A 186 3.96 -3.34 -14.85
N MET A 187 4.85 -2.72 -15.63
CA MET A 187 5.04 -3.09 -17.04
C MET A 187 5.43 -4.56 -17.18
N SER A 188 6.48 -4.98 -16.45
CA SER A 188 6.90 -6.38 -16.41
C SER A 188 5.78 -7.33 -15.99
N ALA A 189 5.13 -7.05 -14.85
CA ALA A 189 4.07 -7.94 -14.32
C ALA A 189 2.90 -8.10 -15.31
N ARG A 190 2.48 -7.02 -15.98
CA ARG A 190 1.47 -7.09 -17.04
C ARG A 190 1.92 -8.01 -18.17
N ASP A 191 3.10 -7.77 -18.73
CA ASP A 191 3.53 -8.43 -19.96
C ASP A 191 3.86 -9.92 -19.76
N HIS A 192 4.30 -10.31 -18.55
CA HIS A 192 4.48 -11.72 -18.16
C HIS A 192 3.14 -12.43 -17.89
N MET A 193 2.13 -11.72 -17.35
CA MET A 193 0.80 -12.30 -17.07
C MET A 193 -0.12 -12.35 -18.31
N GLU A 194 0.14 -11.54 -19.36
CA GLU A 194 -0.66 -11.53 -20.59
C GLU A 194 -0.74 -12.93 -21.23
N LYS A 195 0.38 -13.68 -21.26
CA LYS A 195 0.45 -15.06 -21.78
C LYS A 195 -0.54 -15.98 -21.05
N LEU A 196 -0.56 -15.93 -19.72
CA LEU A 196 -1.44 -16.74 -18.86
C LEU A 196 -2.94 -16.37 -19.00
N SER A 197 -3.25 -15.16 -19.47
CA SER A 197 -4.62 -14.69 -19.64
C SER A 197 -5.30 -15.15 -20.93
N ASN A 198 -4.52 -15.67 -21.89
CA ASN A 198 -4.97 -16.00 -23.24
C ASN A 198 -5.57 -17.42 -23.34
N ALA A 199 -6.74 -17.53 -23.98
CA ALA A 199 -7.47 -18.80 -24.08
C ALA A 199 -6.72 -19.87 -24.90
N ASP A 200 -6.21 -19.53 -26.10
CA ASP A 200 -5.48 -20.47 -26.96
C ASP A 200 -4.21 -21.00 -26.28
N PHE A 201 -3.52 -20.16 -25.50
CA PHE A 201 -2.32 -20.53 -24.74
C PHE A 201 -2.64 -21.46 -23.58
N GLN A 202 -3.68 -21.17 -22.80
CA GLN A 202 -4.15 -22.06 -21.74
C GLN A 202 -4.57 -23.43 -22.28
N ASP A 203 -5.32 -23.45 -23.39
CA ASP A 203 -5.79 -24.69 -24.01
C ASP A 203 -4.62 -25.49 -24.61
N ALA A 204 -3.60 -24.82 -25.17
CA ALA A 204 -2.38 -25.47 -25.67
C ALA A 204 -1.47 -26.00 -24.54
N ILE A 205 -1.27 -25.23 -23.46
CA ILE A 205 -0.56 -25.70 -22.25
C ILE A 205 -1.26 -26.93 -21.67
N LYS A 206 -2.60 -26.89 -21.56
CA LYS A 206 -3.36 -28.04 -21.07
C LYS A 206 -3.23 -29.24 -22.00
N GLN A 207 -3.33 -29.06 -23.33
CA GLN A 207 -3.12 -30.13 -24.31
C GLN A 207 -1.74 -30.81 -24.13
N LEU A 208 -0.68 -30.01 -23.96
CA LEU A 208 0.68 -30.52 -23.72
C LEU A 208 0.79 -31.26 -22.37
N TYR A 209 0.21 -30.70 -21.30
CA TYR A 209 0.24 -31.29 -19.96
C TYR A 209 -0.60 -32.56 -19.83
N ASP A 210 -1.73 -32.66 -20.54
CA ASP A 210 -2.58 -33.86 -20.56
C ASP A 210 -1.94 -34.97 -21.41
N ALA A 211 -1.26 -34.63 -22.52
CA ALA A 211 -0.59 -35.59 -23.39
C ALA A 211 0.73 -36.12 -22.82
N LYS A 212 1.58 -35.25 -22.24
CA LYS A 212 2.89 -35.56 -21.64
C LYS A 212 3.95 -36.16 -22.60
N GLU A 213 3.63 -36.34 -23.87
CA GLU A 213 4.54 -36.88 -24.87
C GLU A 213 5.71 -35.91 -25.16
N GLY A 214 6.94 -36.42 -25.17
CA GLY A 214 8.15 -35.67 -25.51
C GLY A 214 8.66 -34.67 -24.45
N LEU A 215 7.89 -34.36 -23.42
CA LEU A 215 8.27 -33.39 -22.39
C LEU A 215 9.32 -33.94 -21.41
N THR A 216 10.28 -33.09 -21.06
CA THR A 216 11.14 -33.28 -19.88
C THR A 216 10.39 -33.00 -18.58
N GLU A 217 10.92 -33.52 -17.47
CA GLU A 217 10.38 -33.29 -16.11
C GLU A 217 10.23 -31.78 -15.80
N TRP A 218 11.25 -30.97 -16.10
CA TRP A 218 11.23 -29.53 -15.89
C TRP A 218 10.19 -28.80 -16.75
N GLN A 219 10.00 -29.23 -18.01
CA GLN A 219 8.94 -28.69 -18.87
C GLN A 219 7.56 -29.03 -18.30
N LEU A 220 7.35 -30.29 -17.90
CA LEU A 220 6.09 -30.73 -17.31
C LEU A 220 5.76 -29.95 -16.03
N ARG A 221 6.74 -29.73 -15.14
CA ARG A 221 6.57 -28.92 -13.92
C ARG A 221 6.30 -27.44 -14.22
N LEU A 222 6.91 -26.87 -15.27
CA LEU A 222 6.61 -25.49 -15.70
C LEU A 222 5.15 -25.38 -16.21
N LEU A 223 4.69 -26.34 -17.01
CA LEU A 223 3.29 -26.38 -17.46
C LEU A 223 2.31 -26.54 -16.27
N GLU A 224 2.66 -27.38 -15.30
CA GLU A 224 1.90 -27.53 -14.05
C GLU A 224 1.82 -26.21 -13.28
N TRP A 225 2.95 -25.53 -13.08
CA TRP A 225 3.01 -24.23 -12.40
C TRP A 225 2.16 -23.17 -13.11
N TYR A 226 2.23 -23.09 -14.44
CA TYR A 226 1.34 -22.23 -15.23
C TYR A 226 -0.14 -22.58 -15.00
N LEU A 227 -0.53 -23.86 -15.08
CA LEU A 227 -1.93 -24.29 -14.88
C LEU A 227 -2.44 -23.99 -13.46
N LEU A 228 -1.60 -24.14 -12.44
CA LEU A 228 -1.92 -23.78 -11.06
C LEU A 228 -2.11 -22.26 -10.90
N GLU A 229 -1.27 -21.43 -11.53
CA GLU A 229 -1.37 -19.96 -11.48
C GLU A 229 -2.61 -19.46 -12.23
N ILE A 230 -2.89 -20.05 -13.41
CA ILE A 230 -4.08 -19.81 -14.23
C ILE A 230 -5.36 -20.12 -13.43
N ARG A 231 -5.42 -21.28 -12.75
CA ARG A 231 -6.58 -21.69 -11.94
C ARG A 231 -6.74 -20.83 -10.69
N ALA A 232 -5.68 -20.62 -9.92
CA ALA A 232 -5.74 -19.85 -8.68
C ALA A 232 -6.04 -18.36 -8.93
N SER A 233 -5.69 -17.82 -10.10
CA SER A 233 -6.05 -16.47 -10.54
C SER A 233 -7.43 -16.38 -11.24
N GLY A 234 -8.14 -17.50 -11.44
CA GLY A 234 -9.42 -17.51 -12.14
C GLY A 234 -9.34 -17.10 -13.63
N MET A 235 -8.20 -17.37 -14.26
CA MET A 235 -8.00 -17.13 -15.69
C MET A 235 -8.52 -18.29 -16.55
N ASP A 236 -8.73 -19.46 -15.95
CA ASP A 236 -9.38 -20.65 -16.53
C ASP A 236 -10.86 -20.40 -16.90
N ARG A 237 -11.56 -19.56 -16.14
CA ARG A 237 -13.00 -19.33 -16.28
C ARG A 237 -13.34 -18.76 -17.67
N ARG A 238 -14.06 -19.54 -18.47
CA ARG A 238 -14.43 -19.20 -19.86
C ARG A 238 -15.70 -18.34 -19.96
N ASP A 239 -16.54 -18.29 -18.92
CA ASP A 239 -17.82 -17.58 -18.99
C ASP A 239 -17.69 -16.09 -18.62
N ASP A 240 -18.36 -15.26 -19.43
CA ASP A 240 -18.30 -13.80 -19.34
C ASP A 240 -18.88 -13.25 -18.02
N LYS A 241 -19.82 -13.95 -17.38
CA LYS A 241 -20.39 -13.57 -16.08
C LYS A 241 -19.34 -13.69 -14.98
N THR A 242 -18.74 -14.87 -14.82
CA THR A 242 -17.74 -15.15 -13.78
C THR A 242 -16.46 -14.36 -14.03
N ARG A 243 -16.01 -14.20 -15.27
CA ARG A 243 -14.85 -13.35 -15.59
C ARG A 243 -15.08 -11.88 -15.24
N LYS A 244 -16.27 -11.33 -15.46
CA LYS A 244 -16.64 -9.98 -15.01
C LYS A 244 -16.74 -9.88 -13.49
N LEU A 245 -17.25 -10.92 -12.81
CA LEU A 245 -17.34 -10.97 -11.35
C LEU A 245 -15.95 -11.01 -10.71
N ILE A 246 -15.05 -11.90 -11.18
CA ILE A 246 -13.64 -11.98 -10.76
C ILE A 246 -12.94 -10.63 -11.01
N GLY A 247 -13.04 -10.06 -12.21
CA GLY A 247 -12.41 -8.76 -12.51
C GLY A 247 -12.94 -7.61 -11.67
N SER A 248 -14.24 -7.62 -11.33
CA SER A 248 -14.85 -6.66 -10.41
C SER A 248 -14.32 -6.84 -8.98
N TRP A 249 -14.23 -8.08 -8.49
CA TRP A 249 -13.70 -8.41 -7.16
C TRP A 249 -12.22 -8.08 -7.02
N SER A 250 -11.38 -8.43 -8.01
CA SER A 250 -9.96 -8.08 -8.02
C SER A 250 -9.77 -6.57 -7.91
N ARG A 251 -10.49 -5.80 -8.74
CA ARG A 251 -10.46 -4.33 -8.71
C ARG A 251 -10.97 -3.76 -7.38
N PHE A 252 -11.99 -4.35 -6.77
CA PHE A 252 -12.53 -3.95 -5.47
C PHE A 252 -11.48 -4.15 -4.36
N ILE A 253 -10.84 -5.33 -4.32
CA ILE A 253 -9.76 -5.64 -3.38
C ILE A 253 -8.56 -4.71 -3.62
N ASP A 254 -8.16 -4.47 -4.88
CA ASP A 254 -7.12 -3.51 -5.24
C ASP A 254 -7.42 -2.09 -4.72
N GLU A 255 -8.67 -1.61 -4.87
CA GLU A 255 -9.09 -0.28 -4.44
C GLU A 255 -9.02 -0.14 -2.91
N TYR A 256 -9.64 -1.06 -2.16
CA TYR A 256 -9.64 -1.01 -0.69
C TYR A 256 -8.26 -1.27 -0.09
N ARG A 257 -7.44 -2.15 -0.67
CA ARG A 257 -6.03 -2.36 -0.29
C ARG A 257 -5.19 -1.10 -0.54
N SER A 258 -5.29 -0.50 -1.72
CA SER A 258 -4.53 0.71 -2.07
C SER A 258 -4.93 1.90 -1.18
N LYS A 259 -6.22 2.03 -0.87
CA LYS A 259 -6.75 3.01 0.08
C LYS A 259 -6.29 2.73 1.52
N TYR A 260 -6.24 1.46 1.94
CA TYR A 260 -5.69 1.04 3.23
C TYR A 260 -4.24 1.48 3.38
N ILE A 261 -3.37 1.14 2.42
CA ILE A 261 -1.95 1.54 2.42
C ILE A 261 -1.83 3.07 2.41
N SER A 262 -2.55 3.75 1.53
CA SER A 262 -2.52 5.22 1.39
C SER A 262 -2.88 5.92 2.70
N ASN A 263 -3.91 5.44 3.40
CA ASN A 263 -4.30 5.91 4.73
C ASN A 263 -3.19 5.69 5.77
N VAL A 264 -2.57 4.50 5.82
CA VAL A 264 -1.43 4.28 6.74
C VAL A 264 -0.28 5.22 6.40
N MET A 265 0.08 5.36 5.12
CA MET A 265 1.14 6.27 4.68
C MET A 265 0.85 7.73 5.04
N ALA A 266 -0.40 8.19 4.89
CA ALA A 266 -0.83 9.53 5.32
C ALA A 266 -0.77 9.74 6.84
N THR A 267 -0.67 8.68 7.66
CA THR A 267 -0.42 8.76 9.11
C THR A 267 1.05 8.63 9.51
N ASN A 268 1.94 8.19 8.62
CA ASN A 268 3.36 7.95 8.95
C ASN A 268 4.12 9.21 9.41
N ASP A 269 3.81 10.38 8.84
CA ASP A 269 4.50 11.65 9.11
C ASP A 269 3.76 12.56 10.10
N GLN A 270 2.64 12.11 10.71
CA GLN A 270 1.85 12.95 11.63
C GLN A 270 2.52 13.12 13.01
N HIS A 271 3.34 12.16 13.43
CA HIS A 271 4.08 12.19 14.69
C HIS A 271 5.53 11.73 14.49
N VAL A 272 6.46 12.46 15.09
CA VAL A 272 7.90 12.16 15.08
C VAL A 272 8.48 12.40 16.47
N PHE A 273 8.88 11.34 17.15
CA PHE A 273 9.42 11.37 18.51
C PHE A 273 10.91 11.68 18.46
N THR A 274 11.30 12.87 18.95
CA THR A 274 12.67 13.37 18.80
C THR A 274 13.46 13.27 20.10
N ILE A 275 14.63 12.62 20.04
CA ILE A 275 15.59 12.51 21.14
C ILE A 275 16.79 13.41 20.81
N THR A 276 17.17 14.28 21.74
CA THR A 276 18.38 15.11 21.69
C THR A 276 19.47 14.66 22.65
N ASP A 277 19.12 13.86 23.67
CA ASP A 277 20.07 13.34 24.66
C ASP A 277 20.58 11.95 24.24
N LYS A 278 21.88 11.87 23.93
CA LYS A 278 22.55 10.61 23.55
C LYS A 278 22.49 9.56 24.67
N ALA A 279 22.37 9.97 25.93
CA ALA A 279 22.24 9.04 27.06
C ALA A 279 20.93 8.22 27.03
N MET A 280 19.90 8.67 26.31
CA MET A 280 18.66 7.91 26.11
C MET A 280 18.77 6.81 25.05
N LEU A 281 19.88 6.78 24.29
CA LEU A 281 20.20 5.80 23.24
C LEU A 281 21.62 5.24 23.40
N LYS A 282 22.17 5.25 24.63
CA LYS A 282 23.54 4.79 24.93
C LYS A 282 23.83 3.34 24.52
N ASP A 283 22.81 2.49 24.53
CA ASP A 283 22.88 1.06 24.21
C ASP A 283 22.52 0.78 22.74
N ALA A 284 22.28 1.82 21.93
CA ALA A 284 21.84 1.67 20.55
C ALA A 284 23.04 1.44 19.60
N PRO A 285 23.05 0.37 18.78
CA PRO A 285 24.14 0.11 17.86
C PRO A 285 24.20 1.17 16.73
N PRO A 286 25.38 1.40 16.12
CA PRO A 286 25.59 2.43 15.11
C PRO A 286 24.55 2.47 13.98
N HIS A 287 24.10 1.32 13.46
CA HIS A 287 23.11 1.28 12.37
C HIS A 287 21.70 1.70 12.82
N VAL A 288 21.33 1.49 14.09
CA VAL A 288 20.09 2.00 14.68
C VAL A 288 20.19 3.51 14.85
N LEU A 289 21.32 4.01 15.38
CA LEU A 289 21.57 5.45 15.48
C LEU A 289 21.51 6.12 14.10
N GLN A 290 22.09 5.51 13.07
CA GLN A 290 22.03 5.97 11.67
C GLN A 290 20.59 5.98 11.13
N THR A 291 19.83 4.91 11.35
CA THR A 291 18.43 4.77 10.91
C THR A 291 17.50 5.77 11.59
N LEU A 292 17.76 6.10 12.86
CA LEU A 292 16.99 7.08 13.62
C LEU A 292 17.45 8.53 13.41
N ALA A 293 18.66 8.79 12.90
CA ALA A 293 19.20 10.14 12.81
C ALA A 293 18.35 11.08 11.93
N ALA A 294 18.29 12.36 12.32
CA ALA A 294 17.72 13.41 11.48
C ALA A 294 18.53 13.65 10.19
N ASP A 295 19.83 13.38 10.25
CA ASP A 295 20.81 13.36 9.16
C ASP A 295 21.64 12.07 9.31
N PRO A 296 21.47 11.06 8.43
CA PRO A 296 22.22 9.80 8.49
C PRO A 296 23.75 9.95 8.39
N THR A 297 24.28 11.08 7.94
CA THR A 297 25.73 11.35 7.90
C THR A 297 26.29 11.83 9.25
N GLN A 298 25.43 12.34 10.15
CA GLN A 298 25.80 12.91 11.45
C GLN A 298 25.18 12.11 12.62
N TRP A 299 25.02 10.81 12.42
CA TRP A 299 24.28 9.91 13.30
C TRP A 299 24.81 9.81 14.73
N GLU A 300 26.08 10.13 14.97
CA GLU A 300 26.65 10.18 16.32
C GLU A 300 26.19 11.40 17.15
N GLN A 301 25.75 12.47 16.50
CA GLN A 301 25.44 13.77 17.12
C GLN A 301 23.94 13.98 17.31
N GLY A 302 23.12 13.32 16.50
CA GLY A 302 21.66 13.46 16.53
C GLY A 302 21.17 14.79 15.93
N PRO A 303 19.92 15.20 16.19
CA PRO A 303 18.93 14.50 16.99
C PRO A 303 18.40 13.23 16.30
N TRP A 304 17.96 12.27 17.10
CA TRP A 304 17.35 11.01 16.63
C TRP A 304 15.83 11.11 16.64
N ARG A 305 15.16 10.35 15.76
CA ARG A 305 13.74 10.51 15.39
C ARG A 305 13.06 9.16 15.19
N GLY A 306 12.21 8.77 16.14
CA GLY A 306 11.21 7.71 15.94
C GLY A 306 10.06 8.21 15.08
N ARG A 307 10.03 7.84 13.80
CA ARG A 307 8.92 8.09 12.87
C ARG A 307 7.90 6.96 12.95
N MET A 308 6.65 7.20 12.54
CA MET A 308 5.61 6.16 12.52
C MET A 308 5.74 5.22 11.29
N THR A 309 6.93 4.67 11.04
CA THR A 309 7.22 3.65 10.02
C THR A 309 7.93 2.45 10.66
N PRO A 310 7.70 1.19 10.22
CA PRO A 310 8.29 -0.01 10.86
C PRO A 310 9.79 0.10 11.13
N HIS A 311 10.56 0.45 10.09
CA HIS A 311 12.02 0.62 10.12
C HIS A 311 12.54 1.68 11.13
N SER A 312 11.68 2.56 11.64
CA SER A 312 12.05 3.63 12.58
C SER A 312 11.39 3.44 13.94
N ILE A 313 10.14 2.95 14.00
CA ILE A 313 9.41 2.77 15.26
C ILE A 313 9.90 1.59 16.08
N TYR A 314 10.22 0.45 15.46
CA TYR A 314 10.65 -0.73 16.21
C TYR A 314 12.02 -0.52 16.86
N PRO A 315 13.08 -0.04 16.15
CA PRO A 315 14.35 0.31 16.79
C PRO A 315 14.22 1.43 17.85
N PHE A 316 13.29 2.38 17.66
CA PHE A 316 13.01 3.39 18.67
C PHE A 316 12.41 2.77 19.95
N LEU A 317 11.45 1.86 19.83
CA LEU A 317 10.85 1.16 20.98
C LEU A 317 11.83 0.19 21.66
N GLU A 318 12.76 -0.38 20.91
CA GLU A 318 13.76 -1.34 21.40
C GLU A 318 14.92 -0.68 22.17
N TYR A 319 15.39 0.50 21.71
CA TYR A 319 16.58 1.16 22.28
C TYR A 319 16.32 2.44 23.07
N CYS A 320 15.14 3.07 22.98
CA CYS A 320 14.85 4.28 23.76
C CYS A 320 14.69 3.96 25.26
N GLY A 321 15.63 4.43 26.07
CA GLY A 321 15.57 4.32 27.53
C GLY A 321 14.43 5.11 28.19
N SER A 322 13.87 6.11 27.50
CA SER A 322 12.74 6.89 28.02
C SER A 322 11.42 6.13 27.86
N ARG A 323 10.98 5.45 28.92
CA ARG A 323 9.70 4.74 28.96
C ARG A 323 8.51 5.60 28.57
N GLN A 324 8.49 6.89 28.95
CA GLN A 324 7.42 7.80 28.54
C GLN A 324 7.36 7.94 27.01
N LEU A 325 8.51 8.16 26.36
CA LEU A 325 8.56 8.25 24.90
C LEU A 325 8.18 6.93 24.23
N ARG A 326 8.55 5.77 24.79
CA ARG A 326 8.07 4.47 24.29
C ARG A 326 6.55 4.32 24.40
N ALA A 327 5.97 4.72 25.54
CA ALA A 327 4.53 4.63 25.78
C ALA A 327 3.74 5.53 24.82
N GLU A 328 4.15 6.79 24.66
CA GLU A 328 3.54 7.73 23.70
C GLU A 328 3.71 7.24 22.25
N ALA A 329 4.89 6.74 21.89
CA ALA A 329 5.17 6.24 20.54
C ALA A 329 4.37 4.97 20.21
N TRP A 330 4.18 4.06 21.17
CA TRP A 330 3.34 2.88 21.01
C TRP A 330 1.86 3.24 20.90
N GLU A 331 1.33 4.14 21.74
CA GLU A 331 -0.06 4.62 21.64
C GLU A 331 -0.34 5.23 20.27
N ARG A 332 0.57 6.06 19.75
CA ARG A 332 0.46 6.62 18.40
C ARG A 332 0.64 5.60 17.30
N TRP A 333 1.43 4.55 17.50
CA TRP A 333 1.59 3.47 16.53
C TRP A 333 0.31 2.62 16.41
N ILE A 334 -0.28 2.17 17.51
CA ILE A 334 -1.46 1.29 17.49
C ILE A 334 -2.77 2.01 17.12
N SER A 335 -2.83 3.35 17.23
CA SER A 335 -4.00 4.14 16.81
C SER A 335 -3.89 4.75 15.40
N LYS A 336 -2.83 4.43 14.64
CA LYS A 336 -2.68 4.84 13.23
C LYS A 336 -3.88 4.41 12.37
N ALA A 337 -4.30 5.31 11.48
CA ALA A 337 -5.36 5.10 10.49
C ALA A 337 -6.67 4.55 11.11
N SER A 338 -6.95 4.90 12.37
CA SER A 338 -8.08 4.38 13.14
C SER A 338 -9.25 5.37 13.24
N PHE A 339 -10.17 5.14 14.18
CA PHE A 339 -11.21 6.07 14.60
C PHE A 339 -10.69 7.41 15.15
N ASP A 340 -9.42 7.51 15.52
CA ASP A 340 -8.76 8.79 15.84
C ASP A 340 -8.55 9.69 14.60
N HIS A 341 -8.84 9.20 13.38
CA HIS A 341 -8.55 9.88 12.11
C HIS A 341 -9.77 9.98 11.18
N ASP A 342 -10.52 11.09 11.22
CA ASP A 342 -11.75 11.33 10.42
C ASP A 342 -11.64 10.90 8.94
N PHE A 343 -10.53 11.24 8.27
CA PHE A 343 -10.32 11.02 6.83
C PHE A 343 -9.52 9.76 6.48
N TYR A 344 -8.74 9.23 7.42
CA TYR A 344 -7.77 8.15 7.18
C TYR A 344 -8.15 6.84 7.90
N ASN A 345 -9.41 6.71 8.33
CA ASN A 345 -9.88 5.53 9.04
C ASN A 345 -9.95 4.28 8.11
N ASN A 346 -9.25 3.23 8.50
CA ASN A 346 -9.14 1.94 7.82
C ASN A 346 -10.16 0.90 8.29
N SER A 347 -11.00 1.19 9.28
CA SER A 347 -12.04 0.25 9.74
C SER A 347 -12.97 -0.23 8.62
N ILE A 348 -13.37 0.66 7.71
CA ILE A 348 -14.19 0.27 6.54
C ILE A 348 -13.35 -0.56 5.58
N ASN A 349 -12.09 -0.18 5.36
CA ASN A 349 -11.21 -0.90 4.44
C ASN A 349 -10.93 -2.33 4.95
N ILE A 350 -10.83 -2.57 6.27
CA ILE A 350 -10.75 -3.93 6.84
C ILE A 350 -12.04 -4.72 6.58
N GLU A 351 -13.20 -4.12 6.86
CA GLU A 351 -14.50 -4.80 6.65
C GLU A 351 -14.71 -5.20 5.19
N GLU A 352 -14.34 -4.35 4.23
CA GLU A 352 -14.45 -4.65 2.81
C GLU A 352 -13.30 -5.56 2.29
N LEU A 353 -12.13 -5.59 2.92
CA LEU A 353 -11.05 -6.53 2.57
C LEU A 353 -11.32 -7.96 3.05
N ARG A 354 -11.98 -8.15 4.21
CA ARG A 354 -12.44 -9.47 4.70
C ARG A 354 -13.77 -9.93 4.08
N HIS A 355 -14.25 -9.26 3.04
CA HIS A 355 -15.62 -9.40 2.53
C HIS A 355 -15.83 -10.66 1.67
N ASN A 356 -15.96 -11.80 2.34
CA ASN A 356 -16.24 -13.09 1.68
C ASN A 356 -17.65 -13.17 1.04
N LYS A 357 -18.64 -12.34 1.44
CA LYS A 357 -20.05 -12.41 0.98
C LYS A 357 -20.95 -11.24 1.41
N LEU A 358 -21.42 -10.38 0.47
CA LEU A 358 -22.79 -9.78 0.47
C LEU A 358 -23.05 -8.84 -0.74
N ASN A 359 -24.05 -9.16 -1.55
CA ASN A 359 -25.30 -8.37 -1.64
C ASN A 359 -26.45 -9.29 -2.10
N VAL A 360 -27.70 -8.89 -1.88
CA VAL A 360 -28.85 -9.83 -1.94
C VAL A 360 -29.11 -10.39 -3.36
N ASP A 361 -28.74 -9.65 -4.41
CA ASP A 361 -28.91 -10.08 -5.81
C ASP A 361 -27.66 -10.74 -6.43
N PHE A 362 -26.52 -10.75 -5.72
CA PHE A 362 -25.25 -11.32 -6.19
C PHE A 362 -24.51 -12.06 -5.06
N SER A 363 -24.57 -13.38 -5.12
CA SER A 363 -23.78 -14.30 -4.28
C SER A 363 -22.29 -14.30 -4.66
N GLU A 364 -21.49 -14.89 -3.77
CA GLU A 364 -20.03 -15.11 -3.86
C GLU A 364 -19.11 -13.86 -3.82
N GLY A 365 -18.27 -13.79 -2.78
CA GLY A 365 -16.98 -13.08 -2.83
C GLY A 365 -15.93 -13.87 -3.62
N LEU A 366 -14.77 -13.26 -3.90
CA LEU A 366 -13.74 -13.79 -4.82
C LEU A 366 -13.41 -15.28 -4.59
N ALA A 367 -13.13 -15.68 -3.34
CA ALA A 367 -12.82 -17.07 -3.01
C ALA A 367 -13.93 -18.05 -3.44
N LYS A 368 -15.19 -17.72 -3.14
CA LYS A 368 -16.36 -18.54 -3.51
C LYS A 368 -16.58 -18.55 -5.02
N THR A 369 -16.37 -17.43 -5.71
CA THR A 369 -16.40 -17.34 -7.18
C THR A 369 -15.32 -18.21 -7.84
N LEU A 370 -14.17 -18.41 -7.16
CA LEU A 370 -13.08 -19.28 -7.61
C LEU A 370 -13.27 -20.75 -7.20
N GLY A 371 -14.22 -21.06 -6.31
CA GLY A 371 -14.56 -22.41 -5.86
C GLY A 371 -14.00 -22.84 -4.49
N TYR A 372 -13.59 -21.89 -3.64
CA TYR A 372 -13.08 -22.12 -2.28
C TYR A 372 -14.08 -21.62 -1.22
N SER A 373 -14.10 -22.22 -0.02
CA SER A 373 -14.95 -21.77 1.10
C SER A 373 -14.57 -20.37 1.61
N SER A 374 -13.27 -20.07 1.66
CA SER A 374 -12.72 -18.92 2.36
C SER A 374 -11.51 -18.32 1.64
N THR A 375 -11.17 -17.08 1.99
CA THR A 375 -9.95 -16.43 1.46
C THR A 375 -8.69 -17.16 1.94
N SER A 376 -8.68 -17.71 3.16
CA SER A 376 -7.57 -18.51 3.68
C SER A 376 -7.36 -19.79 2.87
N GLU A 377 -8.41 -20.57 2.61
CA GLU A 377 -8.32 -21.79 1.78
C GLU A 377 -7.76 -21.49 0.38
N HIS A 378 -8.26 -20.43 -0.28
CA HIS A 378 -7.76 -19.97 -1.59
C HIS A 378 -6.24 -19.70 -1.59
N ARG A 379 -5.66 -19.23 -0.47
CA ARG A 379 -4.21 -18.96 -0.41
C ARG A 379 -3.39 -20.19 -0.11
N LEU A 380 -3.93 -21.11 0.71
CA LEU A 380 -3.19 -22.27 1.21
C LEU A 380 -3.24 -23.47 0.25
N ALA A 381 -4.23 -23.56 -0.64
CA ALA A 381 -4.42 -24.70 -1.55
C ALA A 381 -3.17 -25.07 -2.40
N ASN A 382 -2.31 -24.10 -2.70
CA ASN A 382 -1.06 -24.28 -3.46
C ASN A 382 0.17 -23.91 -2.58
N LYS A 383 0.22 -24.41 -1.32
CA LYS A 383 1.28 -24.12 -0.34
C LYS A 383 1.69 -25.40 0.39
N MET A 384 2.86 -25.40 1.03
CA MET A 384 3.35 -26.57 1.78
C MET A 384 2.41 -26.96 2.94
N ALA A 385 1.74 -25.99 3.57
CA ALA A 385 0.71 -26.25 4.57
C ALA A 385 -0.62 -26.78 4.01
N ALA A 386 -0.93 -26.57 2.73
CA ALA A 386 -2.13 -27.02 1.99
C ALA A 386 -3.52 -26.56 2.49
N SER A 387 -3.80 -26.52 3.79
CA SER A 387 -5.14 -26.20 4.35
C SER A 387 -5.08 -25.27 5.58
N PRO A 388 -6.11 -24.43 5.82
CA PRO A 388 -6.21 -23.62 7.05
C PRO A 388 -6.19 -24.47 8.31
N GLU A 389 -6.80 -25.65 8.28
CA GLU A 389 -6.78 -26.62 9.37
C GLU A 389 -5.36 -27.06 9.75
N THR A 390 -4.51 -27.38 8.76
CA THR A 390 -3.10 -27.74 9.00
C THR A 390 -2.35 -26.61 9.72
N VAL A 391 -2.62 -25.36 9.34
CA VAL A 391 -2.05 -24.18 10.02
C VAL A 391 -2.63 -24.01 11.41
N ARG A 392 -3.94 -24.19 11.62
CA ARG A 392 -4.55 -24.12 12.95
C ARG A 392 -3.97 -25.18 13.89
N ASN A 393 -3.76 -26.40 13.40
CA ASN A 393 -3.15 -27.49 14.17
C ASN A 393 -1.69 -27.17 14.53
N PHE A 394 -0.92 -26.58 13.61
CA PHE A 394 0.42 -26.04 13.88
C PHE A 394 0.41 -24.93 14.95
N LEU A 395 -0.44 -23.91 14.81
CA LEU A 395 -0.54 -22.79 15.74
C LEU A 395 -1.03 -23.25 17.13
N ASN A 396 -1.96 -24.21 17.19
CA ASN A 396 -2.42 -24.83 18.43
C ASN A 396 -1.29 -25.58 19.14
N ALA A 397 -0.55 -26.44 18.43
CA ALA A 397 0.56 -27.20 19.00
C ALA A 397 1.69 -26.27 19.52
N LEU A 398 2.01 -25.22 18.78
CA LEU A 398 2.96 -24.18 19.17
C LEU A 398 2.48 -23.40 20.40
N THR A 399 1.19 -23.02 20.44
CA THR A 399 0.57 -22.32 21.58
C THR A 399 0.60 -23.17 22.86
N ARG A 400 0.30 -24.47 22.76
CA ARG A 400 0.31 -25.41 23.91
C ARG A 400 1.67 -25.41 24.64
N ARG A 401 2.80 -25.31 23.93
CA ARG A 401 4.15 -25.27 24.53
C ARG A 401 4.65 -23.86 24.86
N ILE A 402 4.52 -22.88 23.96
CA ILE A 402 5.15 -21.56 24.15
C ILE A 402 4.36 -20.66 25.12
N ARG A 403 3.03 -20.82 25.26
CA ARG A 403 2.22 -19.96 26.15
C ARG A 403 2.61 -20.07 27.64
N PRO A 404 2.86 -21.26 28.24
CA PRO A 404 3.45 -21.37 29.58
C PRO A 404 4.79 -20.65 29.71
N VAL A 405 5.69 -20.82 28.74
CA VAL A 405 7.04 -20.23 28.73
C VAL A 405 6.96 -18.70 28.69
N PHE A 406 6.09 -18.15 27.85
CA PHE A 406 5.83 -16.70 27.80
C PHE A 406 5.28 -16.15 29.12
N ILE A 407 4.40 -16.89 29.82
CA ILE A 407 3.85 -16.46 31.13
C ILE A 407 4.95 -16.42 32.20
N ASP A 408 5.77 -17.47 32.29
CA ASP A 408 6.91 -17.53 33.22
C ASP A 408 7.96 -16.45 32.90
N ARG A 409 8.30 -16.22 31.62
CA ARG A 409 9.20 -15.14 31.22
C ARG A 409 8.61 -13.74 31.48
N MET A 410 7.29 -13.56 31.40
CA MET A 410 6.64 -12.31 31.82
C MET A 410 6.84 -12.00 33.31
N GLU A 411 6.94 -13.00 34.20
CA GLU A 411 7.31 -12.79 35.60
C GLU A 411 8.79 -12.39 35.72
N SER A 412 9.68 -13.10 35.03
CA SER A 412 11.12 -12.81 34.97
C SER A 412 11.43 -11.38 34.48
N TRP A 413 10.80 -10.95 33.38
CA TRP A 413 10.89 -9.59 32.85
C TRP A 413 10.32 -8.55 33.83
N THR A 414 9.24 -8.87 34.54
CA THR A 414 8.64 -7.96 35.54
C THR A 414 9.59 -7.77 36.73
N ALA A 415 10.21 -8.84 37.22
CA ALA A 415 11.21 -8.78 38.30
C ALA A 415 12.46 -7.98 37.87
N PHE A 416 12.98 -8.22 36.66
CA PHE A 416 14.08 -7.44 36.09
C PHE A 416 13.74 -5.94 35.99
N ALA A 417 12.59 -5.60 35.43
CA ALA A 417 12.17 -4.21 35.23
C ALA A 417 12.02 -3.45 36.56
N GLN A 418 11.54 -4.12 37.62
CA GLN A 418 11.49 -3.54 38.97
C GLN A 418 12.88 -3.37 39.59
N ALA A 419 13.76 -4.37 39.46
CA ALA A 419 15.06 -4.42 40.14
C ALA A 419 16.18 -3.62 39.46
N LYS A 420 16.12 -3.42 38.13
CA LYS A 420 17.20 -2.84 37.31
C LYS A 420 16.79 -1.53 36.64
N GLU A 421 15.63 -1.51 35.99
CA GLU A 421 15.07 -0.32 35.32
C GLU A 421 14.19 0.54 36.25
N LEU A 422 14.08 0.17 37.54
CA LEU A 422 13.35 0.87 38.61
C LEU A 422 11.86 1.14 38.30
N MET A 423 11.24 0.27 37.50
CA MET A 423 9.86 0.42 37.05
C MET A 423 8.84 0.04 38.13
N SER A 424 8.19 1.03 38.73
CA SER A 424 7.22 0.87 39.83
C SER A 424 5.80 0.44 39.41
N SER A 425 5.58 0.09 38.14
CA SER A 425 4.29 -0.30 37.57
C SER A 425 4.43 -1.51 36.66
N ASN A 426 3.41 -2.35 36.60
CA ASN A 426 3.34 -3.52 35.71
C ASN A 426 3.80 -3.22 34.27
N LEU A 427 4.48 -4.19 33.66
CA LEU A 427 4.88 -4.14 32.25
C LEU A 427 3.66 -3.98 31.33
N GLN A 428 3.86 -3.27 30.22
CA GLN A 428 2.89 -3.09 29.14
C GLN A 428 3.57 -3.42 27.80
N ALA A 429 2.81 -3.60 26.71
CA ALA A 429 3.36 -3.90 25.39
C ALA A 429 4.49 -2.94 24.92
N HIS A 430 4.40 -1.66 25.31
CA HIS A 430 5.42 -0.64 25.00
C HIS A 430 6.74 -0.75 25.79
N ASP A 431 6.81 -1.67 26.75
CA ASP A 431 8.04 -1.99 27.48
C ASP A 431 8.75 -3.23 26.92
N LEU A 432 8.01 -4.18 26.33
CA LEU A 432 8.53 -5.53 26.09
C LEU A 432 9.71 -5.56 25.11
N ALA A 433 9.67 -4.83 24.00
CA ALA A 433 10.81 -4.77 23.07
C ALA A 433 12.12 -4.32 23.73
N TYR A 434 12.04 -3.35 24.65
CA TYR A 434 13.19 -2.86 25.41
C TYR A 434 13.57 -3.83 26.54
N ILE A 435 12.59 -4.30 27.32
CA ILE A 435 12.83 -5.13 28.52
C ILE A 435 13.28 -6.55 28.16
N CYS A 436 12.72 -7.20 27.14
CA CYS A 436 13.15 -8.55 26.74
C CYS A 436 14.63 -8.56 26.30
N ARG A 437 15.06 -7.53 25.56
CA ARG A 437 16.47 -7.32 25.20
C ARG A 437 17.34 -7.03 26.44
N LYS A 438 16.99 -6.01 27.23
CA LYS A 438 17.78 -5.62 28.42
C LYS A 438 17.89 -6.73 29.47
N GLU A 439 16.84 -7.54 29.64
CA GLU A 439 16.86 -8.68 30.55
C GLU A 439 17.72 -9.81 30.01
N ALA A 440 17.64 -10.15 28.73
CA ALA A 440 18.46 -11.20 28.12
C ALA A 440 19.95 -10.86 28.09
N GLU A 441 20.32 -9.62 27.71
CA GLU A 441 21.69 -9.08 27.81
C GLU A 441 22.25 -9.27 29.23
N HIS A 442 21.46 -8.95 30.26
CA HIS A 442 21.91 -9.04 31.64
C HIS A 442 21.89 -10.47 32.22
N HIS A 443 21.01 -11.34 31.73
CA HIS A 443 20.83 -12.70 32.25
C HIS A 443 22.06 -13.59 31.95
N TYR A 444 22.71 -13.37 30.81
CA TYR A 444 23.87 -14.17 30.35
C TYR A 444 25.19 -13.38 30.28
N ASP A 445 25.20 -12.14 30.79
CA ASP A 445 26.35 -11.21 30.81
C ASP A 445 26.96 -10.96 29.41
N VAL A 446 26.11 -10.53 28.47
CA VAL A 446 26.47 -10.27 27.06
C VAL A 446 26.36 -8.78 26.74
N ASP A 447 27.42 -8.20 26.16
CA ASP A 447 27.42 -6.86 25.57
C ASP A 447 27.36 -6.95 24.02
N PRO A 448 26.20 -6.67 23.39
CA PRO A 448 26.07 -6.73 21.93
C PRO A 448 26.89 -5.69 21.16
N LEU A 449 27.38 -4.63 21.82
CA LEU A 449 28.19 -3.58 21.20
C LEU A 449 29.67 -3.96 21.20
N ASP A 450 30.19 -4.55 22.28
CA ASP A 450 31.54 -5.10 22.30
C ASP A 450 31.66 -6.31 21.36
N LEU A 451 30.63 -7.16 21.32
CA LEU A 451 30.52 -8.31 20.42
C LEU A 451 30.68 -7.94 18.93
N MET A 452 30.31 -6.71 18.52
CA MET A 452 30.51 -6.24 17.13
C MET A 452 31.98 -6.30 16.67
N ASN A 453 32.93 -6.18 17.60
CA ASN A 453 34.36 -6.24 17.29
C ASN A 453 34.84 -7.63 16.83
N HIS A 454 34.02 -8.67 16.98
CA HIS A 454 34.26 -10.01 16.45
C HIS A 454 33.72 -10.20 15.02
N PHE A 455 32.89 -9.30 14.49
CA PHE A 455 32.19 -9.49 13.22
C PHE A 455 32.43 -8.38 12.17
N PRO A 456 33.69 -8.12 11.74
CA PRO A 456 33.95 -7.28 10.59
C PRO A 456 33.43 -7.91 9.29
N PHE A 457 32.73 -7.14 8.44
CA PHE A 457 31.94 -7.65 7.32
C PHE A 457 32.65 -8.70 6.43
N TRP A 458 33.81 -8.33 5.85
CA TRP A 458 34.48 -9.21 4.86
C TRP A 458 35.06 -10.49 5.49
N PRO A 459 35.77 -10.46 6.64
CA PRO A 459 36.15 -11.68 7.35
C PRO A 459 34.96 -12.56 7.75
N THR A 460 33.87 -12.00 8.26
CA THR A 460 32.65 -12.76 8.59
C THR A 460 32.07 -13.45 7.35
N PHE A 461 31.98 -12.75 6.21
CA PHE A 461 31.54 -13.36 4.95
C PHE A 461 32.48 -14.48 4.49
N LEU A 462 33.81 -14.26 4.54
CA LEU A 462 34.81 -15.28 4.18
C LEU A 462 34.86 -16.45 5.17
N ASN A 463 34.37 -16.28 6.40
CA ASN A 463 34.15 -17.37 7.34
C ASN A 463 32.89 -18.18 6.99
N LEU A 464 31.79 -17.48 6.67
CA LEU A 464 30.56 -18.10 6.20
C LEU A 464 30.79 -18.95 4.92
N THR A 465 31.62 -18.49 3.97
CA THR A 465 31.95 -19.30 2.78
C THR A 465 32.71 -20.58 3.11
N LYS A 466 33.57 -20.60 4.14
CA LYS A 466 34.25 -21.84 4.60
C LYS A 466 33.24 -22.82 5.22
N ILE A 467 32.30 -22.33 6.02
CA ILE A 467 31.24 -23.15 6.63
C ILE A 467 30.36 -23.76 5.51
N MET A 468 29.99 -22.97 4.50
CA MET A 468 29.25 -23.47 3.33
C MET A 468 30.09 -24.46 2.50
N GLY A 469 31.42 -24.30 2.44
CA GLY A 469 32.33 -25.30 1.87
C GLY A 469 32.33 -26.63 2.61
N GLN A 470 32.27 -26.60 3.95
CA GLN A 470 32.21 -27.80 4.80
C GLN A 470 30.86 -28.52 4.77
N ILE A 471 29.75 -27.77 4.71
CA ILE A 471 28.40 -28.35 4.72
C ILE A 471 27.96 -28.76 3.30
N PHE A 472 28.20 -27.93 2.29
CA PHE A 472 27.61 -28.07 0.95
C PHE A 472 28.61 -28.34 -0.18
N GLY A 473 29.91 -28.40 0.11
CA GLY A 473 30.95 -28.61 -0.92
C GLY A 473 31.12 -27.41 -1.85
N LEU A 474 30.91 -26.18 -1.37
CA LEU A 474 30.98 -24.95 -2.16
C LEU A 474 32.30 -24.19 -1.96
N GLU A 475 33.00 -23.88 -3.06
CA GLU A 475 34.14 -22.96 -3.06
C GLU A 475 33.74 -21.60 -3.67
N PHE A 476 34.32 -20.52 -3.13
CA PHE A 476 34.02 -19.13 -3.50
C PHE A 476 35.32 -18.40 -3.84
N HIS A 477 35.60 -18.20 -5.14
CA HIS A 477 36.81 -17.52 -5.60
C HIS A 477 36.52 -16.03 -5.87
N ASP A 478 37.20 -15.11 -5.18
CA ASP A 478 37.09 -13.67 -5.44
C ASP A 478 37.73 -13.33 -6.80
N ILE A 479 36.90 -12.91 -7.76
CA ILE A 479 37.29 -12.55 -9.13
C ILE A 479 37.10 -11.05 -9.39
N SER A 480 37.03 -10.21 -8.35
CA SER A 480 36.76 -8.77 -8.46
C SER A 480 37.79 -7.98 -9.30
N ASP A 481 38.99 -8.54 -9.49
CA ASP A 481 40.10 -7.97 -10.27
C ASP A 481 40.21 -8.54 -11.71
N SER A 482 39.27 -9.40 -12.12
CA SER A 482 39.24 -10.01 -13.47
C SER A 482 38.89 -9.03 -14.62
N GLY A 483 38.60 -7.76 -14.30
CA GLY A 483 38.21 -6.73 -15.26
C GLY A 483 36.70 -6.59 -15.50
N LEU A 484 35.88 -7.41 -14.82
CA LEU A 484 34.42 -7.29 -14.85
C LEU A 484 33.94 -5.96 -14.22
N GLU A 485 32.96 -5.31 -14.85
CA GLU A 485 32.43 -4.02 -14.39
C GLU A 485 31.68 -4.15 -13.05
N ARG A 486 31.77 -3.11 -12.20
CA ARG A 486 31.09 -3.03 -10.90
C ARG A 486 30.41 -1.67 -10.75
N ALA A 487 29.25 -1.62 -10.09
CA ALA A 487 28.54 -0.37 -9.83
C ALA A 487 29.18 0.47 -8.70
N HIS A 488 30.02 -0.15 -7.84
CA HIS A 488 30.79 0.53 -6.81
C HIS A 488 32.15 -0.18 -6.60
N PRO A 489 33.26 0.52 -6.30
CA PRO A 489 34.57 -0.11 -6.06
C PRO A 489 34.60 -1.03 -4.83
N ASP A 490 33.72 -0.83 -3.85
CA ASP A 490 33.59 -1.73 -2.68
C ASP A 490 32.82 -3.02 -2.98
N ALA A 491 32.11 -3.08 -4.11
CA ALA A 491 31.41 -4.30 -4.49
C ALA A 491 32.41 -5.37 -4.92
N ARG A 492 32.08 -6.64 -4.67
CA ARG A 492 32.91 -7.80 -5.07
C ARG A 492 32.14 -8.78 -5.93
N ILE A 493 32.87 -9.61 -6.67
CA ILE A 493 32.34 -10.66 -7.53
C ILE A 493 33.04 -11.96 -7.15
N PHE A 494 32.26 -13.00 -6.83
CA PHE A 494 32.76 -14.33 -6.53
C PHE A 494 32.31 -15.32 -7.62
N SER A 495 33.26 -16.08 -8.17
CA SER A 495 32.97 -17.37 -8.82
C SER A 495 32.53 -18.35 -7.74
N VAL A 496 31.46 -19.11 -7.97
CA VAL A 496 30.99 -20.14 -7.04
C VAL A 496 30.95 -21.48 -7.73
N ASP A 497 31.58 -22.46 -7.12
CA ASP A 497 31.91 -23.76 -7.72
C ASP A 497 31.60 -24.88 -6.72
N ASP A 498 30.96 -25.96 -7.19
CA ASP A 498 30.67 -27.15 -6.39
C ASP A 498 31.82 -28.15 -6.54
N VAL A 499 32.65 -28.29 -5.49
CA VAL A 499 33.82 -29.18 -5.52
C VAL A 499 33.46 -30.66 -5.34
N THR A 500 32.23 -30.95 -4.94
CA THR A 500 31.67 -32.31 -4.80
C THR A 500 31.23 -32.88 -6.15
N THR A 501 30.64 -32.06 -7.03
CA THR A 501 30.26 -32.46 -8.40
C THR A 501 31.30 -32.06 -9.46
N GLY A 502 32.12 -31.05 -9.19
CA GLY A 502 33.02 -30.41 -10.15
C GLY A 502 32.33 -29.42 -11.09
N GLU A 503 31.13 -28.95 -10.74
CA GLU A 503 30.32 -28.07 -11.57
C GLU A 503 30.41 -26.60 -11.15
N HIS A 504 30.52 -25.71 -12.13
CA HIS A 504 30.33 -24.27 -11.90
C HIS A 504 28.86 -23.96 -11.54
N LEU A 505 28.63 -23.04 -10.59
CA LEU A 505 27.29 -22.62 -10.18
C LEU A 505 26.90 -21.22 -10.69
N GLY A 506 27.89 -20.41 -11.07
CA GLY A 506 27.74 -19.03 -11.49
C GLY A 506 28.38 -18.03 -10.54
N ARG A 507 28.01 -16.76 -10.71
CA ARG A 507 28.67 -15.62 -10.05
C ARG A 507 27.77 -14.91 -9.06
N LEU A 508 28.32 -14.64 -7.88
CA LEU A 508 27.72 -13.84 -6.83
C LEU A 508 28.36 -12.45 -6.77
N TYR A 509 27.60 -11.42 -7.15
CA TYR A 509 27.96 -10.02 -6.96
C TYR A 509 27.46 -9.54 -5.59
N ILE A 510 28.31 -8.87 -4.81
CA ILE A 510 27.98 -8.38 -3.46
C ILE A 510 28.33 -6.89 -3.34
N ASP A 511 27.33 -6.04 -3.13
CA ASP A 511 27.48 -4.62 -2.78
C ASP A 511 26.93 -4.38 -1.37
N PRO A 512 27.75 -4.48 -0.31
CA PRO A 512 27.25 -4.65 1.06
C PRO A 512 27.01 -3.34 1.82
N PHE A 513 27.67 -2.23 1.45
CA PHE A 513 27.73 -1.02 2.27
C PHE A 513 26.72 0.04 1.86
N ASP A 514 26.11 0.68 2.85
CA ASP A 514 25.23 1.84 2.70
C ASP A 514 26.00 3.13 2.35
N ARG A 515 25.36 4.03 1.58
CA ARG A 515 25.92 5.29 1.08
C ARG A 515 24.80 6.18 0.51
N GLU A 516 25.03 7.50 0.42
CA GLU A 516 24.00 8.50 0.06
C GLU A 516 23.27 8.24 -1.28
N SER A 517 23.98 7.73 -2.29
CA SER A 517 23.41 7.37 -3.61
C SER A 517 22.68 6.03 -3.64
N LYS A 518 22.79 5.21 -2.59
CA LYS A 518 22.13 3.91 -2.48
C LYS A 518 20.66 4.09 -2.11
N ARG A 519 19.78 3.34 -2.76
CA ARG A 519 18.31 3.46 -2.59
C ARG A 519 17.64 2.15 -2.16
N GLY A 520 18.44 1.14 -1.77
CA GLY A 520 17.98 -0.17 -1.31
C GLY A 520 18.42 -0.54 0.10
N THR A 521 17.61 -1.36 0.78
CA THR A 521 17.99 -2.16 1.95
C THR A 521 18.71 -3.44 1.50
N TRP A 522 18.95 -4.36 2.43
CA TRP A 522 19.28 -5.75 2.10
C TRP A 522 18.26 -6.37 1.12
N ASN A 523 18.74 -6.99 0.04
CA ASN A 523 17.95 -7.63 -1.01
C ASN A 523 18.80 -8.59 -1.86
N VAL A 524 18.18 -9.61 -2.47
CA VAL A 524 18.81 -10.53 -3.42
C VAL A 524 17.99 -10.61 -4.71
N MET A 525 18.66 -10.58 -5.87
CA MET A 525 18.01 -10.65 -7.20
C MET A 525 18.71 -11.69 -8.07
N LEU A 526 17.93 -12.55 -8.74
CA LEU A 526 18.45 -13.43 -9.80
C LEU A 526 18.64 -12.59 -11.05
N GLY A 527 19.88 -12.15 -11.30
CA GLY A 527 20.25 -11.35 -12.46
C GLY A 527 20.00 -12.09 -13.76
N ARG A 528 20.50 -13.33 -13.88
CA ARG A 528 20.34 -14.17 -15.07
C ARG A 528 20.48 -15.65 -14.73
N MET A 529 19.78 -16.53 -15.44
CA MET A 529 20.05 -17.98 -15.45
C MET A 529 21.25 -18.29 -16.37
N ASP A 530 21.93 -19.40 -16.14
CA ASP A 530 22.93 -19.88 -17.09
C ASP A 530 22.30 -20.27 -18.44
N SER A 531 23.10 -20.27 -19.50
CA SER A 531 22.69 -20.76 -20.82
C SER A 531 23.88 -21.37 -21.54
N GLN A 532 24.02 -22.69 -21.43
CA GLN A 532 25.09 -23.47 -22.06
C GLN A 532 25.14 -23.27 -23.59
N VAL A 533 23.98 -23.06 -24.23
CA VAL A 533 23.86 -22.82 -25.68
C VAL A 533 24.44 -21.46 -26.09
N ARG A 534 24.29 -20.44 -25.24
CA ARG A 534 24.82 -19.08 -25.48
C ARG A 534 26.22 -18.87 -24.89
N GLY A 535 26.71 -19.80 -24.07
CA GLY A 535 27.94 -19.64 -23.29
C GLY A 535 27.82 -18.60 -22.17
N LEU A 536 26.60 -18.35 -21.68
CA LEU A 536 26.29 -17.35 -20.65
C LEU A 536 26.22 -17.98 -19.27
N ASP A 537 26.76 -17.28 -18.29
CA ASP A 537 26.82 -17.71 -16.91
C ASP A 537 25.56 -17.35 -16.10
N LYS A 538 25.35 -18.01 -14.94
CA LYS A 538 24.32 -17.62 -13.97
C LYS A 538 24.84 -16.43 -13.14
N ILE A 539 23.97 -15.45 -12.88
CA ILE A 539 24.34 -14.24 -12.12
C ILE A 539 23.33 -13.99 -11.01
N VAL A 540 23.82 -13.84 -9.78
CA VAL A 540 23.04 -13.45 -8.59
C VAL A 540 23.61 -12.16 -7.99
N TYR A 541 22.73 -11.22 -7.66
CA TYR A 541 23.06 -9.92 -7.09
C TYR A 541 22.60 -9.84 -5.62
N LEU A 542 23.54 -9.69 -4.68
CA LEU A 542 23.28 -9.38 -3.27
C LEU A 542 23.58 -7.90 -3.02
N VAL A 543 22.57 -7.14 -2.61
CA VAL A 543 22.70 -5.75 -2.15
C VAL A 543 22.49 -5.74 -0.64
N GLY A 544 23.39 -5.12 0.12
CA GLY A 544 23.31 -4.98 1.58
C GLY A 544 23.24 -3.53 2.04
N SER A 545 22.90 -3.32 3.32
CA SER A 545 22.96 -2.01 3.99
C SER A 545 23.70 -2.12 5.34
N ALA A 546 24.94 -2.62 5.30
CA ALA A 546 25.89 -2.53 6.40
C ALA A 546 26.53 -1.13 6.43
N ILE A 547 27.02 -0.67 7.58
CA ILE A 547 27.73 0.62 7.67
C ILE A 547 29.02 0.55 6.86
N ALA A 548 29.29 1.57 6.04
CA ALA A 548 30.54 1.65 5.27
C ALA A 548 31.78 1.74 6.19
N PRO A 549 32.91 1.12 5.82
CA PRO A 549 34.17 1.30 6.54
C PRO A 549 34.66 2.75 6.45
N THR A 550 35.42 3.18 7.44
CA THR A 550 36.11 4.48 7.47
C THR A 550 37.63 4.29 7.51
N GLU A 551 38.40 5.37 7.38
CA GLU A 551 39.86 5.33 7.54
C GLU A 551 40.31 4.81 8.92
N SER A 552 39.44 4.87 9.94
CA SER A 552 39.73 4.51 11.33
C SER A 552 39.03 3.24 11.83
N SER A 553 38.04 2.71 11.10
CA SER A 553 37.28 1.51 11.51
C SER A 553 36.81 0.69 10.31
N PRO A 554 36.94 -0.65 10.34
CA PRO A 554 36.23 -1.51 9.39
C PRO A 554 34.71 -1.43 9.61
N SER A 555 33.95 -1.93 8.62
CA SER A 555 32.52 -2.20 8.76
C SER A 555 32.31 -3.33 9.76
N LEU A 556 31.69 -3.03 10.91
CA LEU A 556 31.34 -3.99 11.95
C LEU A 556 29.85 -4.33 11.91
N LEU A 557 29.52 -5.61 12.08
CA LEU A 557 28.15 -6.09 12.09
C LEU A 557 27.61 -6.23 13.53
N HIS A 558 26.51 -5.55 13.82
CA HIS A 558 25.64 -5.92 14.95
C HIS A 558 24.98 -7.29 14.67
N HIS A 559 24.50 -7.99 15.69
CA HIS A 559 23.86 -9.30 15.51
C HIS A 559 22.68 -9.23 14.52
N HIS A 560 21.85 -8.19 14.56
CA HIS A 560 20.82 -7.93 13.53
C HIS A 560 21.35 -7.80 12.09
N GLN A 561 22.57 -7.29 11.90
CA GLN A 561 23.17 -7.16 10.56
C GLN A 561 23.90 -8.43 10.14
N LEU A 562 24.41 -9.22 11.09
CA LEU A 562 24.88 -10.59 10.88
C LEU A 562 23.74 -11.51 10.46
N GLU A 563 22.58 -11.40 11.14
CA GLU A 563 21.34 -12.11 10.82
C GLU A 563 20.89 -11.86 9.37
N GLN A 564 20.86 -10.59 8.95
CA GLN A 564 20.58 -10.23 7.55
C GLN A 564 21.65 -10.78 6.60
N LEU A 565 22.95 -10.67 6.93
CA LEU A 565 24.01 -11.23 6.07
C LEU A 565 23.81 -12.73 5.84
N LEU A 566 23.55 -13.50 6.90
CA LEU A 566 23.31 -14.94 6.84
C LEU A 566 22.09 -15.27 5.97
N PHE A 567 20.95 -14.61 6.19
CA PHE A 567 19.72 -14.81 5.43
C PHE A 567 19.89 -14.51 3.93
N HIS A 568 20.48 -13.36 3.58
CA HIS A 568 20.63 -12.93 2.19
C HIS A 568 21.75 -13.70 1.45
N VAL A 569 22.78 -14.19 2.14
CA VAL A 569 23.73 -15.16 1.57
C VAL A 569 23.04 -16.51 1.34
N GLY A 570 22.23 -17.00 2.29
CA GLY A 570 21.44 -18.23 2.10
C GLY A 570 20.49 -18.15 0.91
N ARG A 571 19.76 -17.04 0.76
CA ARG A 571 18.94 -16.77 -0.43
C ARG A 571 19.78 -16.78 -1.71
N SER A 572 20.95 -16.15 -1.70
CA SER A 572 21.86 -16.12 -2.85
C SER A 572 22.35 -17.51 -3.25
N VAL A 573 22.73 -18.34 -2.27
CA VAL A 573 23.23 -19.71 -2.49
C VAL A 573 22.13 -20.65 -2.97
N GLN A 574 20.90 -20.52 -2.48
CA GLN A 574 19.74 -21.26 -2.99
C GLN A 574 19.54 -21.04 -4.50
N MET A 575 19.73 -19.81 -4.97
CA MET A 575 19.54 -19.43 -6.38
C MET A 575 20.70 -19.91 -7.27
N LEU A 576 21.92 -19.96 -6.73
CA LEU A 576 23.10 -20.56 -7.39
C LEU A 576 22.97 -22.08 -7.50
N LEU A 577 22.55 -22.76 -6.43
CA LEU A 577 22.40 -24.22 -6.35
C LEU A 577 21.28 -24.77 -7.25
N SER A 578 20.19 -24.03 -7.43
CA SER A 578 19.05 -24.49 -8.23
C SER A 578 19.43 -24.85 -9.67
N ARG A 579 19.02 -26.04 -10.10
CA ARG A 579 19.27 -26.60 -11.44
C ARG A 579 18.04 -26.60 -12.36
N ALA A 580 16.98 -25.90 -11.98
CA ALA A 580 15.84 -25.69 -12.86
C ALA A 580 16.26 -24.82 -14.06
N PRO A 581 15.97 -25.22 -15.32
CA PRO A 581 16.36 -24.43 -16.50
C PRO A 581 15.47 -23.19 -16.71
N TYR A 582 14.33 -23.10 -16.02
CA TYR A 582 13.33 -22.06 -16.19
C TYR A 582 13.22 -21.19 -14.94
N ARG A 583 13.20 -19.86 -15.14
CA ARG A 583 13.19 -18.87 -14.07
C ARG A 583 12.03 -19.08 -13.09
N ASP A 584 10.81 -19.23 -13.61
CA ASP A 584 9.57 -19.29 -12.82
C ASP A 584 9.53 -20.45 -11.79
N ILE A 585 10.35 -21.49 -11.98
CA ILE A 585 10.48 -22.63 -11.06
C ILE A 585 11.89 -22.80 -10.46
N ALA A 586 12.77 -21.80 -10.61
CA ALA A 586 14.12 -21.81 -10.02
C ALA A 586 14.10 -21.80 -8.48
N ILE A 587 13.18 -21.06 -7.87
CA ILE A 587 12.88 -21.05 -6.43
C ILE A 587 11.38 -20.77 -6.25
N PRO A 588 10.77 -21.00 -5.07
CA PRO A 588 9.37 -20.65 -4.86
C PRO A 588 9.20 -19.13 -4.78
N TRP A 589 8.89 -18.50 -5.92
CA TRP A 589 8.86 -17.04 -6.06
C TRP A 589 7.68 -16.38 -5.36
N ALA A 590 7.97 -15.30 -4.64
CA ALA A 590 6.96 -14.39 -4.11
C ALA A 590 6.49 -13.41 -5.21
N PRO A 591 5.18 -13.12 -5.34
CA PRO A 591 4.06 -13.58 -4.53
C PRO A 591 3.05 -14.43 -5.34
N PHE A 592 3.54 -15.33 -6.19
CA PHE A 592 2.70 -16.15 -7.08
C PHE A 592 1.83 -17.16 -6.30
N TYR A 593 0.65 -17.48 -6.83
CA TYR A 593 -0.24 -18.45 -6.21
C TYR A 593 0.28 -19.89 -6.36
N ALA A 594 0.91 -20.25 -7.48
CA ALA A 594 1.41 -21.59 -7.77
C ALA A 594 2.68 -22.01 -7.01
N SER A 595 3.37 -21.06 -6.36
CA SER A 595 4.63 -21.32 -5.64
C SER A 595 4.39 -21.67 -4.17
N ASP A 596 5.13 -22.65 -3.63
CA ASP A 596 5.21 -23.00 -2.19
C ASP A 596 5.88 -21.89 -1.36
N TRP A 597 5.25 -20.73 -1.32
CA TRP A 597 5.84 -19.50 -0.82
C TRP A 597 6.03 -19.50 0.70
N ASP A 598 5.26 -20.29 1.43
CA ASP A 598 5.39 -20.58 2.86
C ASP A 598 6.67 -21.35 3.21
N ALA A 599 7.18 -22.18 2.29
CA ALA A 599 8.48 -22.86 2.43
C ALA A 599 9.66 -22.03 1.86
N ALA A 600 9.39 -20.95 1.11
CA ALA A 600 10.40 -20.27 0.28
C ALA A 600 11.61 -19.70 1.05
N ASP A 601 11.45 -19.36 2.33
CA ASP A 601 12.51 -18.80 3.17
C ASP A 601 13.21 -19.85 4.05
N ALA A 602 12.84 -21.14 3.99
CA ALA A 602 13.37 -22.17 4.91
C ALA A 602 14.90 -22.32 4.85
N PHE A 603 15.52 -22.28 3.66
CA PHE A 603 16.98 -22.33 3.54
C PHE A 603 17.69 -21.00 3.89
N PRO A 604 17.22 -19.82 3.44
CA PRO A 604 17.65 -18.54 4.00
C PRO A 604 17.63 -18.50 5.55
N ALA A 605 16.55 -18.99 6.16
CA ALA A 605 16.41 -19.07 7.61
C ALA A 605 17.34 -20.13 8.24
N PHE A 606 17.55 -21.28 7.59
CA PHE A 606 18.53 -22.27 8.06
C PHE A 606 19.92 -21.65 8.23
N LEU A 607 20.39 -20.82 7.28
CA LEU A 607 21.63 -20.07 7.44
C LEU A 607 21.52 -18.94 8.48
N GLN A 608 20.39 -18.22 8.54
CA GLN A 608 20.11 -17.21 9.58
C GLN A 608 20.29 -17.79 11.00
N PHE A 609 19.87 -19.03 11.24
CA PHE A 609 19.98 -19.67 12.56
C PHE A 609 21.41 -20.04 12.98
N PHE A 610 22.43 -19.91 12.10
CA PHE A 610 23.82 -20.23 12.45
C PHE A 610 24.36 -19.39 13.63
N MET A 611 23.87 -18.16 13.81
CA MET A 611 24.26 -17.30 14.94
C MET A 611 23.71 -17.76 16.31
N TYR A 612 22.76 -18.70 16.33
CA TYR A 612 22.20 -19.30 17.54
C TYR A 612 22.79 -20.69 17.86
N LYS A 613 23.78 -21.14 17.08
CA LYS A 613 24.55 -22.37 17.32
C LYS A 613 25.98 -21.99 17.76
N PRO A 614 26.42 -22.27 19.00
CA PRO A 614 27.67 -21.73 19.55
C PRO A 614 28.92 -22.00 18.68
N THR A 615 29.07 -23.21 18.16
CA THR A 615 30.19 -23.63 17.29
C THR A 615 30.18 -22.91 15.93
N LEU A 616 29.01 -22.64 15.36
CA LEU A 616 28.87 -21.89 14.11
C LEU A 616 29.07 -20.38 14.34
N LEU A 617 28.56 -19.84 15.45
CA LEU A 617 28.81 -18.45 15.87
C LEU A 617 30.32 -18.18 16.05
N GLN A 618 31.04 -19.08 16.73
CA GLN A 618 32.50 -19.03 16.82
C GLN A 618 33.16 -19.10 15.43
N SER A 619 32.71 -20.03 14.58
CA SER A 619 33.28 -20.23 13.23
C SER A 619 33.06 -19.02 12.31
N LEU A 620 31.95 -18.29 12.49
CA LEU A 620 31.66 -17.00 11.85
C LEU A 620 32.56 -15.88 12.41
N SER A 621 32.87 -15.92 13.71
CA SER A 621 33.62 -14.87 14.40
C SER A 621 35.06 -14.72 13.94
N SER A 622 35.61 -13.52 14.13
CA SER A 622 37.03 -13.20 14.01
C SER A 622 37.63 -12.88 15.39
N PRO A 623 38.96 -12.93 15.55
CA PRO A 623 39.61 -12.37 16.72
C PRO A 623 39.24 -10.89 16.92
N HIS A 624 38.93 -10.51 18.16
CA HIS A 624 38.41 -9.21 18.53
C HIS A 624 39.36 -8.08 18.12
N ILE A 625 38.89 -7.16 17.27
CA ILE A 625 39.76 -6.17 16.61
C ILE A 625 40.59 -5.30 17.57
N VAL A 626 40.03 -4.92 18.73
CA VAL A 626 40.72 -4.08 19.73
C VAL A 626 41.72 -4.84 20.62
N ASN A 627 41.37 -6.04 21.12
CA ASN A 627 42.10 -6.72 22.20
C ASN A 627 42.69 -8.10 21.81
N GLY A 628 42.32 -8.65 20.65
CA GLY A 628 42.81 -9.92 20.12
C GLY A 628 42.21 -11.20 20.71
N SER A 629 41.17 -11.11 21.56
CA SER A 629 40.48 -12.28 22.11
C SER A 629 39.72 -13.08 21.05
N THR A 630 39.38 -14.33 21.36
CA THR A 630 38.43 -15.15 20.60
C THR A 630 37.21 -15.43 21.46
N VAL A 631 36.04 -15.60 20.84
CA VAL A 631 34.83 -16.04 21.54
C VAL A 631 35.07 -17.43 22.13
N SER A 632 34.86 -17.62 23.43
CA SER A 632 34.98 -18.92 24.11
C SER A 632 33.70 -19.76 23.95
N ASP A 633 33.75 -21.05 24.33
CA ASP A 633 32.58 -21.94 24.26
C ASP A 633 31.45 -21.46 25.18
N GLU A 634 31.80 -21.09 26.41
CA GLU A 634 30.90 -20.51 27.40
C GLU A 634 30.30 -19.18 26.92
N TYR A 635 31.11 -18.27 26.38
CA TYR A 635 30.62 -16.97 25.90
C TYR A 635 29.76 -17.12 24.64
N ALA A 636 30.11 -18.02 23.72
CA ALA A 636 29.29 -18.33 22.56
C ALA A 636 27.92 -18.90 22.97
N ASN A 637 27.88 -19.81 23.96
CA ASN A 637 26.64 -20.34 24.50
C ASN A 637 25.78 -19.24 25.14
N ASN A 638 26.38 -18.38 25.95
CA ASN A 638 25.71 -17.24 26.57
C ASN A 638 25.14 -16.26 25.53
N ILE A 639 25.88 -15.98 24.45
CA ILE A 639 25.38 -15.15 23.33
C ILE A 639 24.19 -15.81 22.65
N CYS A 640 24.28 -17.08 22.25
CA CYS A 640 23.20 -17.77 21.56
C CYS A 640 21.91 -17.83 22.41
N LEU A 641 22.05 -18.10 23.71
CA LEU A 641 20.93 -18.11 24.66
C LEU A 641 20.37 -16.70 24.94
N ALA A 642 21.20 -15.66 24.99
CA ALA A 642 20.73 -14.27 25.11
C ALA A 642 19.91 -13.85 23.87
N LEU A 643 20.40 -14.20 22.68
CA LEU A 643 19.73 -13.89 21.43
C LEU A 643 18.37 -14.60 21.34
N SER A 644 18.31 -15.93 21.51
CA SER A 644 17.03 -16.66 21.45
C SER A 644 16.02 -16.13 22.48
N ARG A 645 16.46 -15.95 23.74
CA ARG A 645 15.67 -15.37 24.84
C ARG A 645 15.07 -14.00 24.50
N SER A 646 15.84 -13.12 23.84
CA SER A 646 15.37 -11.78 23.47
C SER A 646 14.24 -11.81 22.43
N THR A 647 14.23 -12.79 21.52
CA THR A 647 13.27 -12.87 20.41
C THR A 647 11.89 -13.41 20.80
N LEU A 648 11.78 -14.12 21.93
CA LEU A 648 10.54 -14.81 22.37
C LEU A 648 9.28 -13.93 22.30
N TRP A 649 9.37 -12.68 22.75
CA TRP A 649 8.23 -11.74 22.70
C TRP A 649 7.74 -11.51 21.26
N GLU A 650 8.65 -11.32 20.31
CA GLU A 650 8.30 -11.01 18.93
C GLU A 650 7.70 -12.22 18.20
N SER A 651 8.18 -13.44 18.49
CA SER A 651 7.61 -14.67 17.91
C SER A 651 6.29 -15.08 18.58
N TYR A 652 6.13 -14.90 19.90
CA TYR A 652 4.82 -15.05 20.56
C TYR A 652 3.80 -14.00 20.08
N ARG A 653 4.24 -12.76 19.83
CA ARG A 653 3.42 -11.73 19.17
C ARG A 653 3.06 -12.15 17.73
N SER A 654 3.98 -12.81 17.02
CA SER A 654 3.74 -13.29 15.65
C SER A 654 2.70 -14.42 15.61
N LEU A 655 2.67 -15.28 16.64
CA LEU A 655 1.70 -16.37 16.81
C LEU A 655 0.27 -15.83 16.94
N PHE A 656 0.06 -14.81 17.79
CA PHE A 656 -1.21 -14.09 17.87
C PHE A 656 -1.64 -13.49 16.51
N TRP A 657 -0.72 -12.86 15.76
CA TRP A 657 -1.05 -12.27 14.47
C TRP A 657 -1.35 -13.31 13.39
N ALA A 658 -0.72 -14.48 13.44
CA ALA A 658 -1.00 -15.61 12.55
C ALA A 658 -2.40 -16.20 12.76
N ASP A 659 -2.79 -16.38 14.03
CA ASP A 659 -4.11 -16.86 14.41
C ASP A 659 -5.22 -15.86 14.05
N TYR A 660 -4.99 -14.56 14.32
CA TYR A 660 -5.91 -13.48 13.93
C TYR A 660 -6.08 -13.36 12.41
N ASP A 661 -4.99 -13.49 11.64
CA ASP A 661 -5.00 -13.46 10.17
C ASP A 661 -5.79 -14.63 9.58
N LEU A 662 -5.54 -15.86 10.06
CA LEU A 662 -6.26 -17.04 9.61
C LEU A 662 -7.76 -16.90 9.92
N THR A 663 -8.09 -16.58 11.17
CA THR A 663 -9.46 -16.45 11.68
C THR A 663 -10.26 -15.36 10.96
N ILE A 664 -9.68 -14.19 10.66
CA ILE A 664 -10.43 -13.08 10.03
C ILE A 664 -10.76 -13.35 8.56
N PHE A 665 -9.97 -14.17 7.85
CA PHE A 665 -10.20 -14.53 6.44
C PHE A 665 -10.97 -15.85 6.24
N GLU A 666 -11.02 -16.71 7.26
CA GLU A 666 -11.93 -17.87 7.33
C GLU A 666 -13.38 -17.47 7.64
N MET A 667 -13.60 -16.41 8.43
CA MET A 667 -14.94 -15.98 8.86
C MET A 667 -15.89 -15.70 7.68
N GLU A 668 -16.90 -16.55 7.50
CA GLU A 668 -17.86 -16.46 6.38
C GLU A 668 -18.80 -15.24 6.45
N ASP A 669 -19.43 -15.01 7.62
CA ASP A 669 -20.37 -13.90 7.80
C ASP A 669 -19.76 -12.83 8.71
N ARG A 670 -19.29 -11.74 8.08
CA ARG A 670 -18.75 -10.56 8.77
C ARG A 670 -19.73 -9.90 9.76
N LYS A 671 -21.03 -10.22 9.71
CA LYS A 671 -22.04 -9.74 10.68
C LYS A 671 -21.96 -10.46 12.03
N GLN A 672 -21.40 -11.67 12.11
CA GLN A 672 -21.27 -12.41 13.37
C GLN A 672 -20.41 -11.65 14.39
N LYS A 673 -19.31 -11.04 13.91
CA LYS A 673 -18.35 -10.33 14.76
C LYS A 673 -17.65 -9.23 13.97
N PHE A 674 -17.63 -8.02 14.54
CA PHE A 674 -16.88 -6.88 14.01
C PHE A 674 -15.36 -7.09 14.20
N TRP A 675 -14.53 -6.66 13.23
CA TRP A 675 -13.09 -6.98 13.22
C TRP A 675 -12.34 -6.58 14.51
N LEU A 676 -12.79 -5.49 15.15
CA LEU A 676 -12.18 -4.92 16.35
C LEU A 676 -12.55 -5.70 17.61
N ASP A 677 -13.75 -6.27 17.67
CA ASP A 677 -14.21 -7.05 18.81
C ASP A 677 -13.61 -8.46 18.77
N LEU A 678 -13.42 -9.03 17.56
CA LEU A 678 -12.57 -10.20 17.34
C LEU A 678 -11.13 -9.95 17.83
N TYR A 679 -10.49 -8.87 17.37
CA TYR A 679 -9.11 -8.49 17.77
C TYR A 679 -8.97 -8.36 19.28
N ARG A 680 -9.91 -7.68 19.94
CA ARG A 680 -9.88 -7.44 21.40
C ARG A 680 -10.11 -8.69 22.24
N GLU A 681 -10.91 -9.63 21.75
CA GLU A 681 -11.16 -10.88 22.45
C GLU A 681 -9.93 -11.80 22.38
N MET A 682 -9.39 -12.02 21.18
CA MET A 682 -8.15 -12.79 20.99
C MET A 682 -6.97 -12.13 21.71
N SER A 683 -6.81 -10.81 21.62
CA SER A 683 -5.74 -10.07 22.33
C SER A 683 -5.84 -10.20 23.85
N LYS A 684 -7.04 -10.38 24.41
CA LYS A 684 -7.24 -10.59 25.86
C LYS A 684 -6.90 -12.03 26.26
N GLU A 685 -7.01 -12.99 25.35
CA GLU A 685 -6.60 -14.36 25.60
C GLU A 685 -5.07 -14.52 25.56
N TYR A 686 -4.42 -14.01 24.51
CA TYR A 686 -2.98 -14.17 24.31
C TYR A 686 -2.14 -13.32 25.28
N PHE A 687 -2.58 -12.11 25.64
CA PHE A 687 -1.73 -11.17 26.38
C PHE A 687 -2.24 -10.86 27.81
N PRO A 688 -1.40 -10.93 28.85
CA PRO A 688 -1.79 -10.70 30.24
C PRO A 688 -1.98 -9.21 30.60
N PHE A 689 -1.54 -8.29 29.74
CA PHE A 689 -1.71 -6.85 29.95
C PHE A 689 -3.04 -6.34 29.36
N LYS A 690 -3.64 -5.36 30.04
CA LYS A 690 -4.90 -4.76 29.60
C LYS A 690 -4.71 -3.93 28.34
N ALA A 691 -5.39 -4.29 27.25
CA ALA A 691 -5.40 -3.53 26.00
C ALA A 691 -5.80 -2.05 26.21
N GLY A 692 -5.15 -1.16 25.46
CA GLY A 692 -5.44 0.28 25.48
C GLY A 692 -6.83 0.59 24.93
N ARG A 693 -7.48 1.65 25.43
CA ARG A 693 -8.81 2.06 24.93
C ARG A 693 -8.79 2.36 23.42
N ASN A 694 -7.69 2.97 22.96
CA ASN A 694 -7.45 3.35 21.58
C ASN A 694 -6.53 2.34 20.85
N ASP A 695 -6.46 1.09 21.33
CA ASP A 695 -5.85 0.04 20.53
C ASP A 695 -6.75 -0.31 19.34
N TYR A 696 -6.21 -0.05 18.15
CA TYR A 696 -6.81 -0.27 16.85
C TYR A 696 -5.76 -0.83 15.87
N HIS A 697 -4.73 -1.55 16.36
CA HIS A 697 -3.55 -1.92 15.57
C HIS A 697 -3.83 -2.56 14.19
N PRO A 698 -4.88 -3.40 13.98
CA PRO A 698 -5.26 -3.90 12.66
C PRO A 698 -5.52 -2.80 11.60
N CYS A 699 -5.89 -1.57 12.00
CA CYS A 699 -6.02 -0.43 11.09
C CYS A 699 -4.71 -0.02 10.40
N SER A 700 -3.55 -0.42 10.91
CA SER A 700 -2.24 -0.12 10.30
C SER A 700 -1.29 -1.30 10.12
N PHE A 701 -1.74 -2.52 10.42
CA PHE A 701 -1.02 -3.77 10.22
C PHE A 701 -0.95 -4.18 8.73
N ILE A 702 -0.13 -3.46 7.97
CA ILE A 702 0.19 -3.69 6.54
C ILE A 702 0.49 -5.16 6.18
N PRO A 703 1.20 -5.99 7.00
CA PRO A 703 1.52 -7.36 6.61
C PRO A 703 0.30 -8.24 6.29
N ILE A 704 -0.86 -7.96 6.89
CA ILE A 704 -2.11 -8.71 6.66
C ILE A 704 -2.94 -8.01 5.57
N PHE A 705 -3.31 -6.75 5.79
CA PHE A 705 -4.32 -6.06 4.95
C PHE A 705 -3.72 -5.29 3.77
N GLY A 706 -2.41 -5.06 3.77
CA GLY A 706 -1.73 -4.20 2.80
C GLY A 706 -1.28 -4.92 1.52
N LEU A 707 -1.16 -6.24 1.51
CA LEU A 707 -0.71 -7.01 0.34
C LEU A 707 -1.65 -8.20 0.12
N GLN A 708 -2.36 -8.21 -1.01
CA GLN A 708 -3.40 -9.21 -1.29
C GLN A 708 -2.92 -10.67 -1.21
N PRO A 709 -1.68 -11.04 -1.60
CA PRO A 709 -1.19 -12.41 -1.44
C PRO A 709 -0.88 -12.83 0.01
N TYR A 710 -0.81 -11.89 0.96
CA TYR A 710 -0.39 -12.14 2.35
C TYR A 710 -1.56 -12.46 3.30
N MET A 711 -2.80 -12.26 2.83
CA MET A 711 -4.03 -12.46 3.59
C MET A 711 -4.24 -13.95 3.91
N GLY A 712 -4.31 -14.32 5.19
CA GLY A 712 -4.33 -15.71 5.65
C GLY A 712 -2.96 -16.42 5.60
N MET A 713 -1.86 -15.69 5.36
CA MET A 713 -0.50 -16.25 5.23
C MET A 713 0.51 -15.76 6.28
N TYR A 714 0.11 -14.99 7.30
CA TYR A 714 1.03 -14.45 8.30
C TYR A 714 1.74 -15.53 9.15
N TYR A 715 1.14 -16.73 9.27
CA TYR A 715 1.76 -17.92 9.91
C TYR A 715 3.12 -18.30 9.29
N ARG A 716 3.36 -17.93 8.03
CA ARG A 716 4.57 -18.19 7.24
C ARG A 716 5.89 -17.92 7.98
N LYS A 717 5.94 -16.88 8.83
CA LYS A 717 7.13 -16.58 9.63
C LYS A 717 7.49 -17.77 10.54
N LEU A 718 6.54 -18.20 11.37
CA LEU A 718 6.73 -19.29 12.32
C LEU A 718 6.86 -20.64 11.61
N TRP A 719 6.20 -20.82 10.46
CA TRP A 719 6.39 -21.99 9.60
C TRP A 719 7.82 -22.07 9.05
N THR A 720 8.39 -20.94 8.63
CA THR A 720 9.80 -20.84 8.19
C THR A 720 10.76 -21.12 9.35
N GLU A 721 10.51 -20.58 10.54
CA GLU A 721 11.29 -20.86 11.76
C GLU A 721 11.25 -22.35 12.11
N MET A 722 10.08 -22.98 12.07
CA MET A 722 9.90 -24.41 12.27
C MET A 722 10.73 -25.23 11.28
N LEU A 723 10.58 -25.00 9.98
CA LEU A 723 11.31 -25.75 8.95
C LEU A 723 12.83 -25.61 9.10
N ALA A 724 13.32 -24.40 9.41
CA ALA A 724 14.75 -24.16 9.56
C ALA A 724 15.33 -24.83 10.81
N LEU A 725 14.61 -24.80 11.94
CA LEU A 725 15.05 -25.41 13.20
C LEU A 725 14.93 -26.94 13.18
N ASP A 726 13.88 -27.49 12.56
CA ASP A 726 13.66 -28.93 12.35
C ASP A 726 14.70 -29.51 11.35
N ILE A 727 15.25 -28.69 10.44
CA ILE A 727 16.46 -29.05 9.65
C ILE A 727 17.72 -29.01 10.53
N HIS A 728 17.92 -27.98 11.38
CA HIS A 728 19.07 -27.89 12.29
C HIS A 728 19.14 -29.10 13.24
N GLU A 729 18.01 -29.54 13.79
CA GLU A 729 17.92 -30.72 14.66
C GLU A 729 18.50 -31.98 13.99
N THR A 730 18.24 -32.18 12.69
CA THR A 730 18.82 -33.29 11.92
C THR A 730 20.36 -33.17 11.76
N PHE A 731 20.91 -31.96 11.69
CA PHE A 731 22.37 -31.74 11.73
C PHE A 731 22.99 -31.89 13.13
N ASP A 732 22.20 -31.76 14.21
CA ASP A 732 22.65 -32.05 15.58
C ASP A 732 22.70 -33.57 15.86
N PHE A 733 21.85 -34.36 15.19
CA PHE A 733 21.73 -35.81 15.39
C PHE A 733 22.53 -36.68 14.39
N GLU A 734 22.94 -36.18 13.22
CA GLU A 734 23.72 -36.94 12.22
C GLU A 734 25.23 -36.62 12.30
N ASP A 735 26.06 -37.64 12.58
CA ASP A 735 27.54 -37.52 12.70
C ASP A 735 28.26 -36.97 11.44
N ASP A 736 27.61 -37.04 10.27
CA ASP A 736 28.21 -36.73 8.96
C ASP A 736 27.56 -35.49 8.33
N VAL A 737 27.95 -34.32 8.85
CA VAL A 737 27.47 -33.00 8.44
C VAL A 737 27.60 -32.78 6.93
N ALA A 738 28.69 -33.24 6.30
CA ALA A 738 28.91 -33.06 4.87
C ALA A 738 27.94 -33.90 4.03
N LYS A 739 27.67 -35.15 4.43
CA LYS A 739 26.66 -36.00 3.78
C LYS A 739 25.22 -35.53 4.04
N THR A 740 24.96 -34.95 5.21
CA THR A 740 23.65 -34.35 5.55
C THR A 740 23.40 -33.09 4.71
N GLY A 741 24.42 -32.25 4.54
CA GLY A 741 24.38 -31.06 3.68
C GLY A 741 24.31 -31.40 2.19
N GLU A 742 25.03 -32.43 1.72
CA GLU A 742 24.87 -32.98 0.37
C GLU A 742 23.44 -33.52 0.17
N ARG A 743 22.86 -34.22 1.14
CA ARG A 743 21.46 -34.67 1.08
C ARG A 743 20.49 -33.49 0.94
N LEU A 744 20.65 -32.43 1.75
CA LEU A 744 19.83 -31.21 1.67
C LEU A 744 20.00 -30.49 0.32
N LYS A 745 21.24 -30.39 -0.18
CA LYS A 745 21.58 -29.82 -1.49
C LYS A 745 20.91 -30.59 -2.62
N ALA A 746 21.04 -31.92 -2.62
CA ALA A 746 20.56 -32.80 -3.67
C ALA A 746 19.02 -32.93 -3.70
N THR A 747 18.33 -32.84 -2.56
CA THR A 747 16.86 -32.94 -2.51
C THR A 747 16.15 -31.59 -2.64
N MET A 748 16.51 -30.59 -1.82
CA MET A 748 15.73 -29.36 -1.72
C MET A 748 16.31 -28.21 -2.56
N LEU A 749 17.63 -28.04 -2.58
CA LEU A 749 18.26 -26.83 -3.12
C LEU A 749 18.48 -26.91 -4.63
N SER A 750 18.96 -28.05 -5.13
CA SER A 750 19.15 -28.31 -6.57
C SER A 750 17.82 -28.39 -7.32
N ARG A 751 16.75 -28.88 -6.67
CA ARG A 751 15.41 -29.01 -7.25
C ARG A 751 14.66 -27.69 -7.36
N GLY A 752 14.95 -26.68 -6.52
CA GLY A 752 14.22 -25.41 -6.56
C GLY A 752 12.71 -25.61 -6.33
N SER A 753 11.88 -25.32 -7.34
CA SER A 753 10.45 -25.66 -7.36
C SER A 753 10.10 -26.80 -8.35
N GLY A 754 11.06 -27.69 -8.63
CA GLY A 754 10.90 -28.89 -9.48
C GLY A 754 9.88 -29.91 -8.97
N ASP A 755 9.57 -29.89 -7.67
CA ASP A 755 8.46 -30.61 -7.03
C ASP A 755 7.69 -29.65 -6.11
N VAL A 756 6.66 -30.15 -5.42
CA VAL A 756 6.01 -29.50 -4.29
C VAL A 756 6.92 -29.54 -3.05
N ALA A 757 7.07 -28.42 -2.34
CA ALA A 757 8.01 -28.30 -1.23
C ALA A 757 7.78 -29.30 -0.09
N LYS A 758 6.53 -29.69 0.19
CA LYS A 758 6.19 -30.72 1.20
C LYS A 758 6.87 -32.06 0.90
N GLU A 759 6.91 -32.43 -0.37
CA GLU A 759 7.51 -33.68 -0.83
C GLU A 759 9.06 -33.59 -0.85
N LEU A 760 9.64 -32.45 -1.26
CA LEU A 760 11.08 -32.23 -1.13
C LEU A 760 11.56 -32.30 0.32
N TYR A 761 10.77 -31.75 1.25
CA TYR A 761 11.04 -31.80 2.69
C TYR A 761 11.03 -33.24 3.23
N ARG A 762 9.99 -34.02 2.87
CA ARG A 762 9.89 -35.45 3.20
C ARG A 762 11.06 -36.26 2.64
N ARG A 763 11.53 -35.99 1.42
CA ARG A 763 12.71 -36.63 0.83
C ARG A 763 14.02 -36.26 1.55
N PHE A 764 14.09 -35.12 2.24
CA PHE A 764 15.23 -34.74 3.07
C PHE A 764 15.20 -35.36 4.48
N GLN A 765 14.07 -35.20 5.19
CA GLN A 765 13.91 -35.59 6.60
C GLN A 765 13.44 -37.04 6.83
N GLY A 766 12.83 -37.67 5.82
CA GLY A 766 12.10 -38.93 5.98
C GLY A 766 10.74 -38.80 6.69
N ARG A 767 10.32 -37.58 7.07
CA ARG A 767 9.06 -37.27 7.77
C ARG A 767 8.48 -35.91 7.35
N ASP A 768 7.24 -35.64 7.74
CA ASP A 768 6.69 -34.28 7.74
C ASP A 768 7.34 -33.39 8.83
N PRO A 769 7.21 -32.05 8.77
CA PRO A 769 7.76 -31.14 9.76
C PRO A 769 7.22 -31.36 11.17
N SER A 770 8.04 -31.06 12.19
CA SER A 770 7.63 -31.10 13.60
C SER A 770 7.71 -29.73 14.26
N VAL A 771 6.83 -29.47 15.23
CA VAL A 771 6.94 -28.27 16.11
C VAL A 771 7.97 -28.44 17.23
N GLY A 772 8.69 -29.57 17.29
CA GLY A 772 9.64 -29.88 18.37
C GLY A 772 10.75 -28.84 18.46
N ALA A 773 11.60 -28.79 17.43
CA ALA A 773 12.76 -27.91 17.38
C ALA A 773 12.45 -26.41 17.57
N ILE A 774 11.32 -25.90 17.05
CA ILE A 774 10.92 -24.50 17.29
C ILE A 774 10.47 -24.26 18.74
N CYS A 775 9.81 -25.21 19.39
CA CYS A 775 9.49 -25.07 20.81
C CYS A 775 10.75 -25.15 21.67
N ASP A 776 11.64 -26.11 21.38
CA ASP A 776 12.90 -26.32 22.12
C ASP A 776 13.90 -25.17 21.94
N PHE A 777 13.82 -24.41 20.84
CA PHE A 777 14.59 -23.16 20.66
C PHE A 777 14.16 -22.05 21.65
N TYR A 778 12.88 -21.99 22.00
CA TYR A 778 12.33 -21.01 22.94
C TYR A 778 12.28 -21.52 24.41
N ASP A 779 12.29 -22.84 24.58
CA ASP A 779 12.23 -23.55 25.87
C ASP A 779 13.28 -24.69 25.87
N PRO A 780 14.58 -24.35 25.93
CA PRO A 780 15.64 -25.33 25.77
C PRO A 780 15.67 -26.33 26.93
N PRO A 781 15.70 -27.65 26.65
CA PRO A 781 15.78 -28.66 27.71
C PRO A 781 17.06 -28.48 28.54
N SER A 782 16.99 -28.81 29.82
CA SER A 782 18.00 -28.44 30.83
C SER A 782 19.44 -28.86 30.53
N PHE A 783 19.65 -29.80 29.61
CA PHE A 783 20.97 -30.18 29.10
C PHE A 783 21.75 -29.05 28.39
N TYR A 784 21.08 -28.00 27.89
CA TYR A 784 21.75 -26.81 27.33
C TYR A 784 22.37 -25.90 28.40
N HIS A 785 22.01 -26.09 29.68
CA HIS A 785 22.83 -25.59 30.77
C HIS A 785 24.01 -26.55 30.97
N LEU A 786 25.20 -26.13 30.52
CA LEU A 786 26.45 -26.83 30.81
C LEU A 786 26.56 -27.04 32.33
N ASN A 787 26.47 -28.30 32.78
CA ASN A 787 26.71 -28.67 34.16
C ASN A 787 28.18 -28.37 34.51
N VAL A 788 28.40 -27.22 35.14
CA VAL A 788 29.73 -26.72 35.55
C VAL A 788 30.49 -27.73 36.43
N GLU A 789 29.77 -28.62 37.11
CA GLU A 789 30.34 -29.73 37.90
C GLU A 789 30.81 -30.91 37.03
N GLU A 790 30.13 -31.25 35.93
CA GLU A 790 30.48 -32.42 35.09
C GLU A 790 31.62 -32.15 34.10
N ALA A 791 31.82 -30.88 33.72
CA ALA A 791 33.01 -30.42 33.00
C ALA A 791 34.34 -30.73 33.73
N SER A 792 34.29 -31.11 35.02
CA SER A 792 35.45 -31.51 35.81
C SER A 792 35.87 -32.99 35.68
N GLN A 793 35.08 -33.86 35.01
CA GLN A 793 35.33 -35.32 34.99
C GLN A 793 35.52 -35.98 33.62
N VAL A 794 35.33 -35.26 32.51
CA VAL A 794 35.68 -35.78 31.17
C VAL A 794 37.19 -35.73 30.99
N ASN A 795 37.86 -36.86 31.21
CA ASN A 795 39.31 -36.95 31.13
C ASN A 795 39.82 -36.89 29.69
N TYR A 796 40.81 -36.01 29.47
CA TYR A 796 41.87 -36.05 28.47
C TYR A 796 41.87 -37.24 27.50
N ILE A 797 41.53 -36.98 26.24
CA ILE A 797 42.15 -37.67 25.10
C ILE A 797 43.26 -36.73 24.60
N GLU A 798 44.52 -37.18 24.66
CA GLU A 798 45.67 -36.34 24.38
C GLU A 798 45.79 -35.98 22.88
N SER A 799 46.10 -34.71 22.59
CA SER A 799 46.32 -34.19 21.24
C SER A 799 47.71 -34.56 20.69
N ALA A 800 47.92 -35.87 20.49
CA ALA A 800 49.19 -36.47 20.06
C ALA A 800 49.16 -36.96 18.60
N ASP A 801 49.17 -36.03 17.63
CA ASP A 801 50.02 -36.09 16.42
C ASP A 801 49.66 -34.98 15.40
N LEU A 802 50.35 -33.82 15.46
CA LEU A 802 50.50 -32.91 14.31
C LEU A 802 51.67 -31.91 14.44
N ARG A 803 52.84 -32.41 14.86
CA ARG A 803 54.11 -31.67 14.76
C ARG A 803 55.28 -32.58 14.42
N LEU A 804 55.59 -32.74 13.13
CA LEU A 804 56.95 -32.86 12.57
C LEU A 804 56.92 -33.18 11.06
N THR A 805 57.22 -32.19 10.20
CA THR A 805 58.18 -32.28 9.07
C THR A 805 58.26 -30.93 8.37
N ALA A 806 59.26 -30.12 8.72
CA ALA A 806 59.57 -28.85 8.07
C ALA A 806 61.09 -28.70 7.83
N GLU A 807 61.72 -29.74 7.26
CA GLU A 807 63.18 -29.74 7.06
C GLU A 807 63.63 -30.47 5.77
N SER A 808 63.36 -29.85 4.62
CA SER A 808 64.16 -29.94 3.38
C SER A 808 63.50 -29.06 2.30
N ALA A 809 64.21 -28.43 1.36
CA ALA A 809 65.66 -28.38 1.14
C ALA A 809 66.16 -26.94 0.91
N ARG A 810 67.40 -26.65 1.32
CA ARG A 810 68.17 -25.50 0.79
C ARG A 810 69.10 -25.99 -0.32
N SER A 811 68.93 -25.51 -1.54
CA SER A 811 69.95 -25.54 -2.57
C SER A 811 69.94 -24.25 -3.40
N LEU A 812 71.14 -23.73 -3.63
CA LEU A 812 71.49 -22.47 -4.31
C LEU A 812 71.48 -22.65 -5.85
N PRO A 813 71.49 -21.59 -6.72
CA PRO A 813 72.38 -20.43 -6.59
C PRO A 813 71.90 -19.02 -7.05
N PHE A 814 72.79 -18.06 -6.82
CA PHE A 814 72.75 -16.63 -7.16
C PHE A 814 73.04 -16.30 -8.63
N SER A 815 72.50 -15.17 -9.11
CA SER A 815 73.18 -14.21 -10.02
C SER A 815 72.53 -12.81 -9.92
N THR A 816 73.00 -11.84 -9.13
CA THR A 816 74.17 -10.92 -9.31
C THR A 816 74.03 -9.83 -10.40
N ALA A 817 73.43 -8.68 -10.01
CA ALA A 817 73.51 -7.34 -10.61
C ALA A 817 73.05 -6.32 -9.53
N ARG A 818 73.59 -5.12 -9.24
CA ARG A 818 74.77 -4.35 -9.72
C ARG A 818 74.76 -3.81 -11.15
N ASP A 819 75.07 -2.53 -11.42
CA ASP A 819 75.19 -1.29 -10.62
C ASP A 819 74.58 -0.14 -11.50
N CYS A 820 74.17 1.04 -11.04
CA CYS A 820 75.01 2.20 -10.64
C CYS A 820 74.18 3.37 -10.03
N LEU A 821 74.87 4.28 -9.34
CA LEU A 821 74.42 5.58 -8.76
C LEU A 821 74.81 6.75 -9.73
N PRO A 822 74.82 8.08 -9.41
CA PRO A 822 74.49 8.83 -8.18
C PRO A 822 73.77 10.20 -8.36
N GLY A 823 73.68 11.01 -7.29
CA GLY A 823 73.39 12.47 -7.30
C GLY A 823 72.16 12.87 -6.45
N GLU A 824 72.20 13.13 -5.13
CA GLU A 824 72.94 14.10 -4.29
C GLU A 824 72.09 15.32 -3.82
N ASN A 825 72.28 15.69 -2.55
CA ASN A 825 71.59 16.74 -1.76
C ASN A 825 72.33 18.12 -1.89
N PRO A 826 71.97 19.26 -1.21
CA PRO A 826 71.11 19.42 -0.02
C PRO A 826 70.21 20.70 0.07
N LEU A 827 69.69 20.91 1.29
CA LEU A 827 69.00 22.07 1.92
C LEU A 827 69.71 23.44 1.72
N GLU A 828 69.24 24.63 2.14
CA GLU A 828 68.36 25.12 3.24
C GLU A 828 67.99 26.63 2.95
N ILE A 829 67.28 27.54 3.67
CA ILE A 829 66.76 27.69 5.06
C ILE A 829 65.29 28.30 5.10
N PRO A 830 64.83 29.43 5.75
CA PRO A 830 63.40 29.60 6.15
C PRO A 830 62.67 30.86 5.58
N GLY A 831 61.51 31.29 6.15
CA GLY A 831 60.95 32.63 5.83
C GLY A 831 59.65 33.21 6.46
N SER A 832 58.76 32.46 7.13
CA SER A 832 57.72 32.94 8.12
C SER A 832 56.70 34.11 7.84
N VAL A 833 55.47 33.95 8.37
CA VAL A 833 54.46 34.98 8.82
C VAL A 833 53.25 35.39 7.91
N ASN A 834 52.04 35.13 8.44
CA ASN A 834 50.68 35.73 8.33
C ASN A 834 49.92 36.02 7.01
N VAL A 835 48.77 35.32 6.90
CA VAL A 835 47.36 35.77 6.65
C VAL A 835 47.08 37.27 6.31
N VAL A 836 46.32 37.53 5.22
CA VAL A 836 45.00 38.24 5.18
C VAL A 836 44.52 38.59 3.73
N MET A 837 43.27 38.18 3.45
CA MET A 837 42.22 38.58 2.46
C MET A 837 42.39 39.70 1.38
N TYR A 838 41.63 39.48 0.28
CA TYR A 838 40.72 40.39 -0.49
C TYR A 838 41.05 40.91 -1.92
N ASN A 839 40.09 40.66 -2.84
CA ASN A 839 39.64 41.42 -4.04
C ASN A 839 40.57 41.67 -5.26
N GLY A 840 39.99 41.67 -6.47
CA GLY A 840 40.56 42.41 -7.63
C GLY A 840 40.24 41.91 -9.05
N THR A 841 39.02 42.10 -9.58
CA THR A 841 38.64 41.74 -10.96
C THR A 841 39.11 42.74 -12.04
N VAL A 842 39.66 42.25 -13.17
CA VAL A 842 39.73 42.92 -14.50
C VAL A 842 39.69 41.82 -15.59
N GLY A 843 39.08 41.94 -16.77
CA GLY A 843 38.30 43.04 -17.39
C GLY A 843 38.65 43.23 -18.89
N VAL A 844 37.99 44.20 -19.56
CA VAL A 844 38.18 44.62 -20.99
C VAL A 844 37.50 43.68 -22.02
N LEU A 845 36.36 44.00 -22.69
CA LEU A 845 35.95 45.11 -23.59
C LEU A 845 36.31 44.84 -25.09
N VAL A 846 35.63 45.38 -26.12
CA VAL A 846 34.73 46.55 -26.34
C VAL A 846 33.52 46.06 -27.19
N GLY A 847 32.30 46.65 -27.29
CA GLY A 847 31.61 47.88 -26.83
C GLY A 847 30.29 48.01 -27.67
N MET A 848 29.64 49.15 -27.96
CA MET A 848 29.75 50.58 -27.58
C MET A 848 28.39 51.29 -27.79
N SER A 849 28.05 52.30 -26.96
CA SER A 849 27.27 53.55 -27.24
C SER A 849 25.92 53.56 -28.01
N ASN A 850 24.90 54.38 -27.70
CA ASN A 850 24.58 55.41 -26.66
C ASN A 850 23.04 55.71 -26.77
N ALA A 851 22.31 56.45 -25.91
CA ALA A 851 22.66 57.40 -24.83
C ALA A 851 21.59 57.48 -23.70
N THR A 852 22.02 57.93 -22.51
CA THR A 852 21.33 58.76 -21.47
C THR A 852 19.79 58.69 -21.25
N GLY A 853 19.28 58.55 -20.02
CA GLY A 853 19.95 58.33 -18.71
C GLY A 853 19.07 58.69 -17.48
N THR A 854 19.58 58.36 -16.27
CA THR A 854 19.09 58.72 -14.90
C THR A 854 17.64 58.32 -14.52
N THR A 855 17.33 57.65 -13.41
CA THR A 855 17.90 57.67 -12.03
C THR A 855 17.87 56.30 -11.30
N THR A 856 18.44 56.26 -10.09
CA THR A 856 18.28 55.30 -8.95
C THR A 856 17.04 54.39 -8.95
N GLY A 857 17.06 53.14 -8.44
CA GLY A 857 18.06 52.43 -7.63
C GLY A 857 17.46 51.91 -6.30
N GLY A 858 17.51 50.61 -6.04
CA GLY A 858 16.99 49.98 -4.80
C GLY A 858 16.97 48.45 -4.84
N ASP A 859 17.23 47.81 -3.70
CA ASP A 859 17.38 46.34 -3.56
C ASP A 859 16.06 45.56 -3.55
N SER A 860 16.11 44.29 -3.96
CA SER A 860 15.05 43.31 -3.72
C SER A 860 15.50 42.24 -2.71
N LYS A 861 15.30 42.54 -1.41
CA LYS A 861 15.35 41.52 -0.34
C LYS A 861 14.30 40.42 -0.59
N ALA A 862 14.46 39.29 0.08
CA ALA A 862 13.32 38.42 0.40
C ALA A 862 12.24 39.24 1.15
N PRO A 863 10.93 38.96 0.99
CA PRO A 863 9.88 39.78 1.58
C PRO A 863 9.94 39.75 3.10
N GLU A 864 10.25 40.90 3.70
CA GLU A 864 10.25 41.07 5.16
C GLU A 864 8.82 40.91 5.68
N THR A 865 8.57 39.88 6.48
CA THR A 865 7.24 39.58 7.04
C THR A 865 6.86 40.61 8.09
N THR A 866 6.22 41.69 7.65
CA THR A 866 5.70 42.74 8.54
C THR A 866 4.55 42.20 9.38
N VAL A 867 4.73 42.20 10.70
CA VAL A 867 3.65 41.94 11.66
C VAL A 867 2.84 43.22 11.81
N VAL A 868 1.58 43.20 11.41
CA VAL A 868 0.70 44.37 11.40
C VAL A 868 -0.17 44.38 12.66
N THR A 869 -0.17 45.51 13.37
CA THR A 869 -0.87 45.73 14.65
C THR A 869 -2.32 46.16 14.51
N GLU A 870 -2.75 46.49 13.28
CA GLU A 870 -4.13 46.79 12.87
C GLU A 870 -4.55 45.82 11.75
N VAL A 871 -5.86 45.65 11.53
CA VAL A 871 -6.37 44.76 10.47
C VAL A 871 -6.27 45.46 9.10
N PRO A 872 -5.59 44.88 8.09
CA PRO A 872 -5.43 45.53 6.78
C PRO A 872 -6.78 45.78 6.07
N PRO A 873 -6.99 46.96 5.46
CA PRO A 873 -8.21 47.25 4.68
C PRO A 873 -8.49 46.23 3.57
N SER A 874 -7.46 45.66 2.93
CA SER A 874 -7.64 44.58 1.94
C SER A 874 -8.22 43.29 2.55
N LEU A 875 -7.94 42.98 3.83
CA LEU A 875 -8.51 41.80 4.49
C LEU A 875 -9.99 42.02 4.85
N HIS A 876 -10.35 43.22 5.32
CA HIS A 876 -11.75 43.62 5.48
C HIS A 876 -12.50 43.58 4.13
N ARG A 877 -11.88 44.05 3.04
CA ARG A 877 -12.44 43.99 1.69
C ARG A 877 -12.66 42.56 1.22
N VAL A 878 -11.70 41.65 1.43
CA VAL A 878 -11.82 40.22 1.09
C VAL A 878 -12.93 39.56 1.90
N LEU A 879 -13.05 39.83 3.20
CA LEU A 879 -14.14 39.30 4.03
C LEU A 879 -15.51 39.82 3.56
N LEU A 880 -15.67 41.11 3.30
CA LEU A 880 -16.94 41.66 2.82
C LEU A 880 -17.31 41.14 1.43
N LEU A 881 -16.34 40.95 0.52
CA LEU A 881 -16.57 40.30 -0.78
C LEU A 881 -16.98 38.83 -0.61
N MET A 882 -16.32 38.08 0.28
CA MET A 882 -16.67 36.70 0.60
C MET A 882 -18.10 36.59 1.13
N VAL A 883 -18.47 37.39 2.13
CA VAL A 883 -19.81 37.31 2.73
C VAL A 883 -20.88 37.85 1.78
N LYS A 884 -20.57 38.84 0.92
CA LYS A 884 -21.48 39.31 -0.14
C LYS A 884 -21.74 38.27 -1.23
N ASN A 885 -20.74 37.45 -1.59
CA ASN A 885 -20.83 36.50 -2.70
C ASN A 885 -21.36 35.12 -2.26
N PHE A 886 -20.99 34.64 -1.07
CA PHE A 886 -21.26 33.27 -0.61
C PHE A 886 -22.35 33.16 0.47
N PHE A 887 -22.84 34.28 1.02
CA PHE A 887 -23.82 34.30 2.12
C PHE A 887 -24.94 35.32 1.84
N SER A 888 -26.01 35.28 2.64
CA SER A 888 -27.16 36.18 2.47
C SER A 888 -26.92 37.59 3.05
N LYS A 889 -27.78 38.55 2.68
CA LYS A 889 -27.66 39.97 3.08
C LYS A 889 -27.70 40.15 4.61
N GLU A 890 -28.40 39.28 5.32
CA GLU A 890 -28.51 39.26 6.79
C GLU A 890 -27.18 38.86 7.44
N HIS A 891 -26.49 37.84 6.88
CA HIS A 891 -25.15 37.44 7.31
C HIS A 891 -24.11 38.54 7.02
N TYR A 892 -24.23 39.24 5.89
CA TYR A 892 -23.39 40.39 5.56
C TYR A 892 -23.51 41.51 6.61
N LEU A 893 -24.74 41.83 7.05
CA LEU A 893 -24.96 42.81 8.13
C LEU A 893 -24.35 42.34 9.46
N VAL A 894 -24.58 41.08 9.86
CA VAL A 894 -23.99 40.50 11.08
C VAL A 894 -22.46 40.64 11.08
N VAL A 895 -21.80 40.23 9.99
CA VAL A 895 -20.33 40.33 9.89
C VAL A 895 -19.88 41.79 9.86
N TYR A 896 -20.56 42.69 9.14
CA TYR A 896 -20.22 44.11 9.08
C TYR A 896 -20.25 44.79 10.47
N TYR A 897 -21.24 44.48 11.32
CA TYR A 897 -21.32 45.05 12.67
C TYR A 897 -20.27 44.47 13.63
N ILE A 898 -19.98 43.15 13.56
CA ILE A 898 -18.87 42.56 14.35
C ILE A 898 -17.53 43.17 13.92
N MET A 899 -17.32 43.31 12.60
CA MET A 899 -16.10 43.87 12.01
C MET A 899 -15.80 45.30 12.45
N ARG A 900 -16.85 46.10 12.72
CA ARG A 900 -16.74 47.49 13.19
C ARG A 900 -16.61 47.63 14.71
N ALA A 901 -16.90 46.57 15.47
CA ALA A 901 -16.79 46.55 16.93
C ALA A 901 -15.54 45.80 17.46
N VAL A 902 -14.82 45.07 16.58
CA VAL A 902 -13.76 44.09 16.89
C VAL A 902 -14.28 42.85 17.64
N CYS A 903 -15.03 43.08 18.72
CA CYS A 903 -15.74 42.07 19.51
C CYS A 903 -17.12 42.66 19.92
N ILE A 904 -18.16 41.83 20.08
CA ILE A 904 -19.50 42.32 20.48
C ILE A 904 -20.28 41.30 21.32
N ARG A 905 -21.02 41.79 22.32
CA ARG A 905 -21.98 40.99 23.12
C ARG A 905 -23.21 40.59 22.29
N GLU A 906 -23.75 39.39 22.50
CA GLU A 906 -24.95 38.89 21.79
C GLU A 906 -26.14 39.89 21.85
N GLU A 907 -26.36 40.49 23.02
CA GLU A 907 -27.45 41.44 23.26
C GLU A 907 -27.24 42.78 22.54
N ASN A 908 -26.00 43.27 22.46
CA ASN A 908 -25.63 44.48 21.71
C ASN A 908 -25.72 44.26 20.20
N LEU A 909 -25.48 43.02 19.73
CA LEU A 909 -25.68 42.64 18.33
C LEU A 909 -27.18 42.49 18.01
N ARG A 910 -27.99 41.95 18.93
CA ARG A 910 -29.45 41.85 18.81
C ARG A 910 -30.11 43.22 18.74
N SER A 911 -29.78 44.13 19.66
CA SER A 911 -30.39 45.47 19.73
C SER A 911 -30.03 46.37 18.55
N ARG A 912 -28.83 46.21 17.96
CA ARG A 912 -28.42 46.95 16.75
C ARG A 912 -28.99 46.40 15.44
N LEU A 913 -29.39 45.12 15.41
CA LEU A 913 -29.96 44.47 14.21
C LEU A 913 -31.49 44.33 14.23
N ASN A 914 -32.15 44.48 15.40
CA ASN A 914 -33.58 44.21 15.59
C ASN A 914 -34.04 42.80 15.16
N PHE A 915 -33.13 41.82 15.14
CA PHE A 915 -33.47 40.41 14.89
C PHE A 915 -34.00 39.73 16.16
N ASP A 916 -34.86 38.71 15.98
CA ASP A 916 -35.19 37.84 17.10
C ASP A 916 -34.00 36.96 17.51
N GLN A 917 -33.95 36.55 18.77
CA GLN A 917 -32.85 35.79 19.35
C GLN A 917 -32.66 34.43 18.68
N LYS A 918 -33.75 33.76 18.28
CA LYS A 918 -33.66 32.47 17.57
C LYS A 918 -33.06 32.66 16.17
N GLN A 919 -33.48 33.71 15.47
CA GLN A 919 -32.98 34.06 14.14
C GLN A 919 -31.51 34.48 14.18
N LEU A 920 -31.11 35.37 15.11
CA LEU A 920 -29.72 35.80 15.26
C LEU A 920 -28.78 34.63 15.58
N ARG A 921 -29.19 33.73 16.49
CA ARG A 921 -28.40 32.52 16.81
C ARG A 921 -28.28 31.57 15.63
N GLN A 922 -29.30 31.45 14.78
CA GLN A 922 -29.25 30.63 13.57
C GLN A 922 -28.26 31.20 12.53
N LEU A 923 -28.26 32.52 12.31
CA LEU A 923 -27.29 33.19 11.42
C LEU A 923 -25.85 33.08 11.96
N LEU A 924 -25.67 33.24 13.26
CA LEU A 924 -24.35 33.09 13.91
C LEU A 924 -23.85 31.64 13.90
N ALA A 925 -24.74 30.65 14.07
CA ALA A 925 -24.38 29.24 13.95
C ALA A 925 -23.86 28.89 12.54
N GLY A 926 -24.49 29.43 11.48
CA GLY A 926 -23.97 29.31 10.10
C GLY A 926 -22.54 29.86 9.96
N LEU A 927 -22.29 31.08 10.46
CA LEU A 927 -20.97 31.72 10.41
C LEU A 927 -19.91 31.01 11.29
N LYS A 928 -20.32 30.35 12.37
CA LYS A 928 -19.45 29.53 13.23
C LYS A 928 -19.08 28.19 12.56
N ASN A 929 -20.03 27.50 11.95
CA ASN A 929 -19.78 26.25 11.22
C ASN A 929 -18.80 26.48 10.06
N GLU A 930 -18.95 27.61 9.37
CA GLU A 930 -18.06 28.09 8.31
C GLU A 930 -16.75 28.73 8.83
N LYS A 931 -16.51 28.66 10.15
CA LYS A 931 -15.29 29.11 10.86
C LYS A 931 -14.95 30.60 10.66
N LEU A 932 -15.89 31.43 10.18
CA LEU A 932 -15.72 32.87 9.97
C LEU A 932 -15.85 33.69 11.25
N VAL A 933 -16.74 33.27 12.15
CA VAL A 933 -16.96 33.88 13.47
C VAL A 933 -16.59 32.88 14.56
N LYS A 934 -15.91 33.35 15.61
CA LYS A 934 -15.60 32.61 16.83
C LYS A 934 -16.30 33.29 18.00
N ASP A 935 -16.71 32.50 18.99
CA ASP A 935 -17.27 32.98 20.24
C ASP A 935 -16.37 32.70 21.44
N ARG A 936 -16.56 33.49 22.50
CA ARG A 936 -15.99 33.24 23.83
C ARG A 936 -17.09 33.52 24.87
N LEU A 937 -17.23 32.60 25.83
CA LEU A 937 -18.23 32.66 26.89
C LEU A 937 -17.57 33.12 28.19
N LEU A 938 -18.12 34.15 28.83
CA LEU A 938 -17.62 34.73 30.07
C LEU A 938 -18.71 34.64 31.16
N GLN A 939 -18.34 34.17 32.35
CA GLN A 939 -19.28 34.08 33.48
C GLN A 939 -19.16 35.33 34.36
N GLN A 940 -20.25 36.07 34.50
CA GLN A 940 -20.34 37.26 35.36
C GLN A 940 -21.41 37.02 36.44
N LYS A 941 -21.28 37.67 37.61
CA LYS A 941 -22.34 37.65 38.63
C LYS A 941 -23.26 38.83 38.40
N ASN A 942 -24.56 38.56 38.27
CA ASN A 942 -25.58 39.60 38.25
C ASN A 942 -25.74 40.23 39.65
N GLU A 943 -26.44 41.36 39.73
CA GLU A 943 -26.73 42.11 40.96
C GLU A 943 -27.40 41.27 42.06
N THR A 944 -28.04 40.15 41.69
CA THR A 944 -28.67 39.17 42.59
C THR A 944 -27.75 37.99 42.97
N GLY A 945 -26.45 38.08 42.69
CA GLY A 945 -25.42 37.12 43.10
C GLY A 945 -25.34 35.81 42.29
N ARG A 946 -26.27 35.57 41.35
CA ARG A 946 -26.24 34.41 40.46
C ARG A 946 -25.24 34.60 39.31
N ASN A 947 -24.49 33.54 39.00
CA ASN A 947 -23.64 33.50 37.81
C ASN A 947 -24.52 33.43 36.54
N VAL A 948 -24.24 34.30 35.56
CA VAL A 948 -24.84 34.28 34.22
C VAL A 948 -23.70 34.26 33.19
N SER A 949 -23.88 33.45 32.15
CA SER A 949 -22.93 33.33 31.04
C SER A 949 -23.28 34.32 29.92
N ILE A 950 -22.38 35.27 29.64
CA ILE A 950 -22.49 36.21 28.53
C ILE A 950 -21.63 35.69 27.37
N ILE A 951 -22.16 35.73 26.15
CA ILE A 951 -21.46 35.28 24.94
C ILE A 951 -21.02 36.50 24.12
N PHE A 952 -19.75 36.51 23.76
CA PHE A 952 -19.12 37.50 22.90
C PHE A 952 -18.73 36.86 21.57
N TYR A 953 -18.89 37.59 20.47
CA TYR A 953 -18.56 37.15 19.11
C TYR A 953 -17.50 38.04 18.47
N PHE A 954 -16.52 37.44 17.78
CA PHE A 954 -15.47 38.12 17.03
C PHE A 954 -15.12 37.35 15.74
N ILE A 955 -14.43 38.01 14.81
CA ILE A 955 -14.10 37.45 13.49
C ILE A 955 -12.78 36.66 13.55
N ASN A 956 -12.78 35.46 12.95
CA ASN A 956 -11.63 34.57 12.91
C ASN A 956 -10.72 34.87 11.71
N TYR A 957 -9.96 35.97 11.80
CA TYR A 957 -9.10 36.42 10.71
C TYR A 957 -8.04 35.39 10.25
N ARG A 958 -7.66 34.43 11.10
CA ARG A 958 -6.74 33.33 10.75
C ARG A 958 -7.35 32.33 9.75
N ALA A 959 -8.67 32.13 9.76
CA ALA A 959 -9.32 31.12 8.92
C ALA A 959 -9.78 31.65 7.55
N ILE A 960 -10.16 32.92 7.44
CA ILE A 960 -10.86 33.50 6.27
C ILE A 960 -10.22 33.13 4.94
N ILE A 961 -8.91 33.35 4.78
CA ILE A 961 -8.21 33.12 3.50
C ILE A 961 -8.26 31.64 3.09
N ASN A 962 -8.21 30.71 4.05
CA ASN A 962 -8.22 29.27 3.77
C ASN A 962 -9.64 28.75 3.52
N VAL A 963 -10.64 29.22 4.28
CA VAL A 963 -12.06 28.93 4.01
C VAL A 963 -12.48 29.48 2.64
N LEU A 964 -11.98 30.67 2.28
CA LEU A 964 -12.26 31.28 0.98
C LEU A 964 -11.65 30.47 -0.17
N LYS A 965 -10.37 30.09 -0.09
CA LYS A 965 -9.74 29.18 -1.07
C LYS A 965 -10.54 27.88 -1.22
N TYR A 966 -10.92 27.26 -0.11
CA TYR A 966 -11.72 26.04 -0.08
C TYR A 966 -13.08 26.21 -0.78
N LYS A 967 -13.83 27.28 -0.50
CA LYS A 967 -15.13 27.54 -1.16
C LYS A 967 -15.01 27.79 -2.66
N ILE A 968 -13.94 28.46 -3.10
CA ILE A 968 -13.70 28.69 -4.53
C ILE A 968 -13.40 27.36 -5.24
N ASP A 969 -12.53 26.53 -4.66
CA ASP A 969 -12.16 25.25 -5.23
C ASP A 969 -13.34 24.27 -5.22
N HIS A 970 -14.13 24.21 -4.15
CA HIS A 970 -15.32 23.38 -4.09
C HIS A 970 -16.39 23.82 -5.11
N MET A 971 -16.63 25.12 -5.31
CA MET A 971 -17.49 25.61 -6.40
C MET A 971 -16.97 25.19 -7.78
N ARG A 972 -15.66 25.24 -7.99
CA ARG A 972 -15.02 24.80 -9.23
C ARG A 972 -15.24 23.30 -9.46
N GLN A 973 -14.98 22.46 -8.46
CA GLN A 973 -15.23 21.01 -8.51
C GLN A 973 -16.71 20.70 -8.80
N MET A 974 -17.65 21.42 -8.19
CA MET A 974 -19.09 21.25 -8.48
C MET A 974 -19.45 21.62 -9.92
N LEU A 975 -18.84 22.67 -10.49
CA LEU A 975 -19.04 23.05 -11.89
C LEU A 975 -18.43 22.02 -12.86
N GLU A 976 -17.21 21.55 -12.59
CA GLU A 976 -16.53 20.52 -13.39
C GLU A 976 -17.30 19.18 -13.33
N ALA A 977 -17.84 18.81 -12.16
CA ALA A 977 -18.70 17.64 -12.00
C ALA A 977 -20.06 17.80 -12.72
N ARG A 978 -20.67 18.99 -12.70
CA ARG A 978 -21.92 19.24 -13.45
C ARG A 978 -21.69 19.22 -14.95
N GLU A 979 -20.60 19.80 -15.45
CA GLU A 979 -20.24 19.73 -16.87
C GLU A 979 -20.04 18.27 -17.31
N LYS A 980 -19.36 17.45 -16.48
CA LYS A 980 -19.22 16.01 -16.71
C LYS A 980 -20.56 15.28 -16.74
N ASN A 981 -21.46 15.55 -15.80
CA ASN A 981 -22.76 14.87 -15.73
C ASN A 981 -23.74 15.33 -16.84
N GLU A 982 -23.70 16.58 -17.29
CA GLU A 982 -24.51 17.03 -18.45
C GLU A 982 -23.95 16.53 -19.78
N LEU A 983 -22.65 16.19 -19.86
CA LEU A 983 -22.06 15.44 -20.98
C LEU A 983 -22.42 13.94 -20.99
N GLN A 984 -23.09 13.44 -19.95
CA GLN A 984 -23.53 12.03 -19.82
C GLN A 984 -25.06 11.86 -19.99
N LYS A 985 -25.78 12.88 -20.47
CA LYS A 985 -27.20 12.72 -20.82
C LYS A 985 -27.37 12.06 -22.19
N ALA A 986 -28.39 11.22 -22.31
CA ALA A 986 -28.72 10.51 -23.54
C ALA A 986 -29.04 11.48 -24.70
N ASN A 987 -28.16 11.54 -25.70
CA ASN A 987 -28.31 12.41 -26.86
C ASN A 987 -29.18 11.81 -27.98
N TYR A 988 -29.58 10.54 -27.87
CA TYR A 988 -30.26 9.81 -28.95
C TYR A 988 -31.60 9.24 -28.50
N LYS A 989 -32.59 9.20 -29.39
CA LYS A 989 -33.95 8.76 -29.09
C LYS A 989 -34.61 8.07 -30.28
N CYS A 990 -35.32 6.97 -30.04
CA CYS A 990 -36.13 6.33 -31.07
C CYS A 990 -37.50 6.99 -31.19
N ASP A 991 -37.82 7.51 -32.38
CA ASP A 991 -39.11 8.17 -32.64
C ASP A 991 -40.32 7.22 -32.61
N GLN A 992 -40.11 5.90 -32.71
CA GLN A 992 -41.20 4.91 -32.70
C GLN A 992 -41.55 4.37 -31.31
N CYS A 993 -40.57 4.24 -30.40
CA CYS A 993 -40.80 3.66 -29.06
C CYS A 993 -40.36 4.55 -27.89
N GLY A 994 -39.86 5.75 -28.16
CA GLY A 994 -39.44 6.73 -27.14
C GLY A 994 -38.18 6.39 -26.35
N ALA A 995 -37.62 5.19 -26.50
CA ALA A 995 -36.38 4.76 -25.85
C ALA A 995 -35.20 5.69 -26.18
N GLN A 996 -34.43 6.05 -25.15
CA GLN A 996 -33.27 6.93 -25.22
C GLN A 996 -31.96 6.15 -25.09
N TYR A 997 -30.88 6.67 -25.69
CA TYR A 997 -29.56 6.03 -25.79
C TYR A 997 -28.44 7.06 -25.54
N GLU A 998 -27.37 6.61 -24.88
CA GLU A 998 -26.18 7.42 -24.60
C GLU A 998 -25.17 7.37 -25.77
N ASP A 999 -24.22 8.31 -25.80
CA ASP A 999 -23.15 8.33 -26.83
C ASP A 999 -22.31 7.04 -26.84
N MET A 1000 -22.24 6.31 -25.71
CA MET A 1000 -21.55 5.03 -25.61
C MET A 1000 -22.35 3.85 -26.18
N ASP A 1001 -23.65 3.99 -26.42
CA ASP A 1001 -24.48 2.96 -27.05
C ASP A 1001 -24.47 3.05 -28.59
N ILE A 1002 -23.82 4.06 -29.19
CA ILE A 1002 -23.76 4.25 -30.66
C ILE A 1002 -23.34 2.97 -31.39
N ASP A 1003 -22.30 2.27 -30.91
CA ASP A 1003 -21.82 1.01 -31.49
C ASP A 1003 -22.85 -0.13 -31.48
N ARG A 1004 -23.91 -0.03 -30.67
CA ARG A 1004 -25.02 -1.00 -30.56
C ARG A 1004 -26.26 -0.63 -31.35
N ILE A 1005 -26.44 0.67 -31.66
CA ILE A 1005 -27.56 1.18 -32.47
C ILE A 1005 -27.16 1.50 -33.91
N PHE A 1006 -25.89 1.53 -34.27
CA PHE A 1006 -25.45 1.79 -35.65
C PHE A 1006 -25.57 0.55 -36.55
N ASP A 1007 -26.31 0.65 -37.66
CA ASP A 1007 -26.36 -0.38 -38.71
C ASP A 1007 -25.29 -0.10 -39.79
N PRO A 1008 -24.25 -0.94 -39.93
CA PRO A 1008 -23.18 -0.72 -40.92
C PRO A 1008 -23.61 -0.89 -42.38
N GLN A 1009 -24.76 -1.51 -42.67
CA GLN A 1009 -25.25 -1.73 -44.03
C GLN A 1009 -26.10 -0.56 -44.53
N THR A 1010 -26.88 0.09 -43.66
CA THR A 1010 -27.67 1.28 -44.02
C THR A 1010 -27.01 2.61 -43.64
N GLY A 1011 -26.01 2.59 -42.75
CA GLY A 1011 -25.35 3.80 -42.26
C GLY A 1011 -26.24 4.67 -41.36
N THR A 1012 -27.33 4.11 -40.83
CA THR A 1012 -28.32 4.79 -39.99
C THR A 1012 -28.39 4.17 -38.60
N LEU A 1013 -28.83 4.97 -37.62
CA LEU A 1013 -29.01 4.50 -36.24
C LEU A 1013 -30.40 3.85 -36.12
N LYS A 1014 -30.46 2.60 -35.65
CA LYS A 1014 -31.67 1.80 -35.45
C LYS A 1014 -31.81 1.36 -33.99
N CYS A 1015 -33.04 1.43 -33.51
CA CYS A 1015 -33.39 1.06 -32.14
C CYS A 1015 -33.33 -0.46 -31.96
N TRP A 1016 -32.43 -0.97 -31.12
CA TRP A 1016 -32.33 -2.41 -30.82
C TRP A 1016 -33.66 -3.07 -30.39
N ARG A 1017 -34.59 -2.30 -29.79
CA ARG A 1017 -35.90 -2.79 -29.32
C ARG A 1017 -36.99 -2.87 -30.39
N CYS A 1018 -37.00 -2.03 -31.42
CA CYS A 1018 -38.08 -1.98 -32.40
C CYS A 1018 -37.63 -1.81 -33.87
N GLN A 1019 -36.33 -1.72 -34.13
CA GLN A 1019 -35.69 -1.50 -35.43
C GLN A 1019 -36.08 -0.19 -36.16
N GLY A 1020 -36.93 0.65 -35.55
CA GLY A 1020 -37.19 2.02 -35.98
C GLY A 1020 -35.97 2.91 -35.85
N GLU A 1021 -35.91 3.95 -36.68
CA GLU A 1021 -34.80 4.91 -36.71
C GLU A 1021 -34.64 5.66 -35.37
N VAL A 1022 -33.40 6.00 -35.05
CA VAL A 1022 -32.99 6.71 -33.84
C VAL A 1022 -32.40 8.06 -34.25
N THR A 1023 -33.09 9.13 -33.91
CA THR A 1023 -32.67 10.51 -34.18
C THR A 1023 -31.93 11.09 -32.98
N GLN A 1024 -31.18 12.17 -33.19
CA GLN A 1024 -30.49 12.86 -32.11
C GLN A 1024 -31.47 13.84 -31.44
N ASP A 1025 -31.67 13.73 -30.12
CA ASP A 1025 -32.57 14.58 -29.34
C ASP A 1025 -31.90 15.95 -29.12
N ILE A 1026 -32.03 16.83 -30.11
CA ILE A 1026 -31.44 18.18 -30.12
C ILE A 1026 -31.97 19.04 -28.96
N THR A 1027 -33.09 18.66 -28.34
CA THR A 1027 -33.65 19.28 -27.13
C THR A 1027 -32.96 18.85 -25.83
N GLY A 1028 -32.17 17.77 -25.83
CA GLY A 1028 -31.41 17.28 -24.67
C GLY A 1028 -29.94 17.76 -24.58
N GLY A 1029 -29.38 18.27 -25.68
CA GLY A 1029 -27.95 18.57 -25.79
C GLY A 1029 -27.45 19.76 -24.93
N PRO A 1030 -26.17 19.75 -24.50
CA PRO A 1030 -25.62 20.80 -23.63
C PRO A 1030 -25.55 22.15 -24.35
N THR A 1031 -26.31 23.12 -23.84
CA THR A 1031 -26.38 24.47 -24.43
C THR A 1031 -25.00 25.16 -24.43
N GLN A 1032 -24.84 26.13 -25.33
CA GLN A 1032 -23.63 26.97 -25.42
C GLN A 1032 -23.35 27.75 -24.10
N VAL A 1033 -24.37 27.90 -23.25
CA VAL A 1033 -24.24 28.46 -21.90
C VAL A 1033 -23.45 27.51 -21.00
N THR A 1034 -23.80 26.21 -20.93
CA THR A 1034 -23.13 25.23 -20.07
C THR A 1034 -21.63 25.18 -20.36
N ARG A 1035 -21.25 25.07 -21.64
CA ARG A 1035 -19.85 25.02 -22.12
C ARG A 1035 -19.03 26.30 -21.89
N THR A 1036 -19.61 27.35 -21.29
CA THR A 1036 -18.90 28.59 -20.91
C THR A 1036 -19.02 28.92 -19.41
N LEU A 1037 -19.68 28.09 -18.59
CA LEU A 1037 -19.85 28.34 -17.15
C LEU A 1037 -18.51 28.41 -16.41
N LEU A 1038 -17.60 27.46 -16.63
CA LEU A 1038 -16.30 27.43 -15.93
C LEU A 1038 -15.40 28.62 -16.31
N ALA A 1039 -15.44 29.02 -17.59
CA ALA A 1039 -14.71 30.19 -18.08
C ALA A 1039 -15.25 31.49 -17.45
N ARG A 1040 -16.57 31.68 -17.46
CA ARG A 1040 -17.24 32.84 -16.84
C ARG A 1040 -17.00 32.89 -15.34
N PHE A 1041 -17.06 31.76 -14.64
CA PHE A 1041 -16.73 31.67 -13.21
C PHE A 1041 -15.29 32.13 -12.95
N ASN A 1042 -14.32 31.63 -13.71
CA ASN A 1042 -12.92 32.04 -13.55
C ASN A 1042 -12.71 33.55 -13.81
N GLU A 1043 -13.33 34.13 -14.85
CA GLU A 1043 -13.29 35.57 -15.11
C GLU A 1043 -13.94 36.39 -13.98
N GLN A 1044 -15.11 35.99 -13.51
CA GLN A 1044 -15.86 36.66 -12.44
C GLN A 1044 -15.14 36.62 -11.09
N MET A 1045 -14.29 35.62 -10.86
CA MET A 1045 -13.52 35.45 -9.62
C MET A 1045 -12.14 36.13 -9.65
N LEU A 1046 -11.67 36.65 -10.80
CA LEU A 1046 -10.42 37.42 -10.91
C LEU A 1046 -10.27 38.56 -9.88
N PRO A 1047 -11.30 39.39 -9.58
CA PRO A 1047 -11.16 40.46 -8.59
C PRO A 1047 -10.90 39.94 -7.17
N LEU A 1048 -11.42 38.74 -6.85
CA LEU A 1048 -11.23 38.08 -5.56
C LEU A 1048 -9.85 37.43 -5.49
N PHE A 1049 -9.40 36.77 -6.56
CA PHE A 1049 -8.03 36.23 -6.65
C PHE A 1049 -6.97 37.33 -6.55
N ALA A 1050 -7.21 38.50 -7.16
CA ALA A 1050 -6.34 39.67 -7.02
C ALA A 1050 -6.24 40.14 -5.55
N ALA A 1051 -7.38 40.29 -4.86
CA ALA A 1051 -7.41 40.73 -3.47
C ALA A 1051 -6.81 39.68 -2.48
N ILE A 1052 -6.91 38.38 -2.79
CA ILE A 1052 -6.19 37.33 -2.04
C ILE A 1052 -4.68 37.44 -2.27
N ARG A 1053 -4.24 37.81 -3.48
CA ARG A 1053 -2.81 37.95 -3.82
C ARG A 1053 -2.16 39.17 -3.15
N GLU A 1054 -2.90 40.25 -2.93
CA GLU A 1054 -2.45 41.41 -2.13
C GLU A 1054 -2.13 41.05 -0.66
N LEU A 1055 -2.74 39.98 -0.14
CA LEU A 1055 -2.56 39.53 1.26
C LEU A 1055 -1.42 38.50 1.43
N ALA A 1056 -0.72 38.15 0.35
CA ALA A 1056 0.35 37.15 0.38
C ALA A 1056 1.62 37.70 1.05
N GLY A 1057 1.82 37.39 2.34
CA GLY A 1057 3.01 37.73 3.12
C GLY A 1057 2.73 38.50 4.41
N VAL A 1058 1.49 38.99 4.60
CA VAL A 1058 1.11 39.76 5.79
C VAL A 1058 0.87 38.82 6.99
N GLN A 1059 1.46 39.15 8.15
CA GLN A 1059 1.14 38.50 9.42
C GLN A 1059 0.38 39.46 10.34
N LEU A 1060 -0.66 38.96 11.01
CA LEU A 1060 -1.46 39.73 11.97
C LEU A 1060 -0.92 39.54 13.38
N ALA A 1061 -0.88 40.63 14.15
CA ALA A 1061 -0.49 40.57 15.57
C ALA A 1061 -1.48 39.73 16.41
N PRO A 1062 -1.03 39.02 17.47
CA PRO A 1062 -1.86 38.05 18.20
C PRO A 1062 -3.16 38.62 18.81
N HIS A 1063 -3.15 39.87 19.27
CA HIS A 1063 -4.32 40.53 19.88
C HIS A 1063 -5.46 40.80 18.89
N LEU A 1064 -5.18 40.80 17.58
CA LEU A 1064 -6.20 40.86 16.52
C LEU A 1064 -6.81 39.50 16.20
N LEU A 1065 -6.11 38.41 16.56
CA LEU A 1065 -6.58 37.04 16.34
C LEU A 1065 -7.43 36.55 17.51
N GLU A 1066 -7.09 36.95 18.73
CA GLU A 1066 -7.91 36.76 19.94
C GLU A 1066 -7.93 38.03 20.81
N PRO A 1067 -8.99 38.87 20.74
CA PRO A 1067 -9.07 40.10 21.52
C PRO A 1067 -9.25 39.83 23.02
N ASP A 1068 -8.76 40.74 23.88
CA ASP A 1068 -9.01 40.70 25.33
C ASP A 1068 -10.35 41.35 25.67
N ILE A 1069 -11.26 40.57 26.25
CA ILE A 1069 -12.60 41.00 26.62
C ILE A 1069 -12.58 41.89 27.87
N ASN A 1070 -11.56 41.76 28.73
CA ASN A 1070 -11.46 42.56 29.95
C ASN A 1070 -11.14 44.04 29.64
N GLN A 1071 -10.30 44.28 28.63
CA GLN A 1071 -10.05 45.64 28.12
C GLN A 1071 -11.31 46.22 27.45
N TYR A 1072 -11.99 45.43 26.61
CA TYR A 1072 -13.22 45.85 25.94
C TYR A 1072 -14.33 46.26 26.92
N LEU A 1073 -14.53 45.50 28.01
CA LEU A 1073 -15.48 45.85 29.08
C LEU A 1073 -15.12 47.20 29.73
N ALA A 1074 -13.84 47.42 30.04
CA ALA A 1074 -13.34 48.67 30.61
C ALA A 1074 -13.38 49.89 29.66
N GLU A 1075 -13.79 49.70 28.40
CA GLU A 1075 -14.08 50.76 27.42
C GLU A 1075 -15.58 50.93 27.16
N GLU A 1076 -16.38 49.85 27.20
CA GLU A 1076 -17.85 49.97 27.23
C GLU A 1076 -18.34 50.70 28.50
N ASP A 1077 -17.74 50.47 29.67
CA ASP A 1077 -18.12 51.17 30.91
C ASP A 1077 -17.84 52.69 30.82
N LYS A 1078 -16.66 53.10 30.33
CA LYS A 1078 -16.31 54.53 30.13
C LYS A 1078 -17.22 55.21 29.10
N THR A 1079 -17.62 54.48 28.05
CA THR A 1079 -18.54 55.02 27.05
C THR A 1079 -19.99 55.01 27.53
N ALA A 1080 -20.38 54.18 28.50
CA ALA A 1080 -21.66 54.29 29.20
C ALA A 1080 -21.73 55.56 30.05
N GLU A 1081 -20.72 55.85 30.88
CA GLU A 1081 -20.62 57.11 31.65
C GLU A 1081 -20.66 58.34 30.73
N THR A 1082 -19.91 58.31 29.63
CA THR A 1082 -19.86 59.42 28.66
C THR A 1082 -21.21 59.65 27.98
N ASN A 1083 -21.97 58.60 27.64
CA ASN A 1083 -23.27 58.75 27.01
C ASN A 1083 -24.36 59.22 27.99
N GLN A 1084 -24.27 58.90 29.29
CA GLN A 1084 -25.20 59.45 30.28
C GLN A 1084 -25.11 60.98 30.37
N GLN A 1085 -23.92 61.58 30.16
CA GLN A 1085 -23.74 63.03 30.14
C GLN A 1085 -24.26 63.73 28.86
N LEU A 1086 -24.76 62.98 27.86
CA LEU A 1086 -25.27 63.52 26.59
C LEU A 1086 -26.79 63.45 26.43
N VAL A 1087 -27.52 62.83 27.36
CA VAL A 1087 -28.99 62.71 27.28
C VAL A 1087 -29.72 63.99 27.75
N ASP A 1088 -29.08 64.79 28.61
CA ASP A 1088 -29.69 65.97 29.25
C ASP A 1088 -29.79 67.24 28.37
N PHE A 1089 -29.38 67.19 27.09
CA PHE A 1089 -29.23 68.41 26.26
C PHE A 1089 -29.93 68.44 24.89
N SER A 1090 -30.85 67.51 24.59
CA SER A 1090 -31.59 67.51 23.30
C SER A 1090 -33.11 67.35 23.41
N SER A 1091 -33.74 68.00 24.38
CA SER A 1091 -35.20 67.98 24.58
C SER A 1091 -35.96 69.10 23.83
N SER A 1092 -35.79 69.26 22.51
CA SER A 1092 -36.72 70.03 21.65
C SER A 1092 -36.42 70.00 20.13
N ALA A 1093 -36.79 68.92 19.42
CA ALA A 1093 -37.03 68.96 17.96
C ALA A 1093 -37.97 67.82 17.53
N GLY A 1094 -39.07 68.13 16.84
CA GLY A 1094 -40.06 67.13 16.39
C GLY A 1094 -39.88 66.72 14.94
N GLY A 1095 -39.84 65.40 14.68
CA GLY A 1095 -39.87 64.79 13.34
C GLY A 1095 -40.64 63.47 13.37
N PRO A 1096 -41.36 63.08 12.30
CA PRO A 1096 -42.41 62.05 12.40
C PRO A 1096 -41.86 60.61 12.42
N ARG A 1097 -42.47 59.81 13.30
CA ARG A 1097 -42.30 58.35 13.41
C ARG A 1097 -43.01 57.64 12.25
N VAL A 1098 -42.26 57.09 11.29
CA VAL A 1098 -42.82 56.20 10.26
C VAL A 1098 -43.07 54.82 10.86
N GLN A 1099 -44.26 54.28 10.64
CA GLN A 1099 -44.67 52.95 11.09
C GLN A 1099 -44.93 52.07 9.86
N LEU A 1100 -44.22 50.95 9.77
CA LEU A 1100 -44.30 50.01 8.64
C LEU A 1100 -44.76 48.64 9.13
N GLY A 1101 -46.03 48.33 8.85
CA GLY A 1101 -46.57 46.99 8.80
C GLY A 1101 -47.43 46.88 7.54
N GLY A 1102 -47.38 45.75 6.85
CA GLY A 1102 -48.14 45.53 5.62
C GLY A 1102 -47.40 44.66 4.60
N THR A 1103 -47.94 43.46 4.41
CA THR A 1103 -47.98 42.67 3.16
C THR A 1103 -46.67 42.37 2.40
N ALA A 1104 -46.43 41.07 2.15
CA ALA A 1104 -45.28 40.61 1.39
C ALA A 1104 -45.42 40.88 -0.13
N HIS A 1105 -44.47 41.63 -0.70
CA HIS A 1105 -44.22 41.68 -2.15
C HIS A 1105 -42.79 41.21 -2.45
N SER A 1106 -42.63 40.51 -3.57
CA SER A 1106 -41.44 39.74 -3.93
C SER A 1106 -40.32 40.58 -4.56
N TYR A 1107 -39.58 41.33 -3.74
CA TYR A 1107 -38.40 42.07 -4.18
C TYR A 1107 -37.17 41.17 -4.42
N GLN A 1108 -37.22 40.33 -5.45
CA GLN A 1108 -36.06 39.65 -6.04
C GLN A 1108 -35.38 40.52 -7.12
N THR A 1109 -34.89 41.69 -6.72
CA THR A 1109 -34.05 42.55 -7.58
C THR A 1109 -32.79 42.99 -6.82
N GLY A 1110 -31.64 42.50 -7.27
CA GLY A 1110 -30.33 42.69 -6.65
C GLY A 1110 -29.61 41.36 -6.46
N PRO A 1111 -28.32 41.25 -6.83
CA PRO A 1111 -27.63 39.97 -6.98
C PRO A 1111 -27.56 39.18 -5.66
N SER A 1112 -28.00 37.93 -5.71
CA SER A 1112 -27.85 36.94 -4.64
C SER A 1112 -27.82 35.54 -5.24
N ILE A 1113 -26.76 34.77 -5.00
CA ILE A 1113 -26.72 33.34 -5.36
C ILE A 1113 -27.63 32.60 -4.39
N LYS A 1114 -28.70 31.99 -4.89
CA LYS A 1114 -29.64 31.18 -4.10
C LYS A 1114 -29.55 29.71 -4.49
N TYR A 1115 -29.00 28.90 -3.59
CA TYR A 1115 -29.14 27.45 -3.64
C TYR A 1115 -30.57 27.07 -3.26
N ALA A 1116 -31.41 26.74 -4.26
CA ALA A 1116 -32.81 26.35 -4.04
C ALA A 1116 -33.36 25.41 -5.12
N ASN A 1117 -33.21 25.73 -6.41
CA ASN A 1117 -33.72 24.95 -7.54
C ASN A 1117 -32.64 24.80 -8.64
N ALA A 1118 -32.73 23.74 -9.45
CA ALA A 1118 -31.56 23.19 -10.17
C ALA A 1118 -31.15 23.91 -11.47
N ASP A 1119 -32.04 24.64 -12.15
CA ASP A 1119 -31.90 24.85 -13.61
C ASP A 1119 -31.53 26.26 -14.10
N GLN A 1120 -31.26 27.23 -13.21
CA GLN A 1120 -30.77 28.56 -13.64
C GLN A 1120 -29.63 29.09 -12.76
N ILE A 1121 -28.44 29.23 -13.35
CA ILE A 1121 -27.32 30.00 -12.82
C ILE A 1121 -26.90 31.04 -13.87
N THR A 1122 -27.36 32.28 -13.69
CA THR A 1122 -26.89 33.45 -14.42
C THR A 1122 -26.30 34.45 -13.44
N VAL A 1123 -24.96 34.57 -13.46
CA VAL A 1123 -24.23 35.58 -12.70
C VAL A 1123 -23.94 36.75 -13.63
N ASP A 1124 -24.54 37.90 -13.35
CA ASP A 1124 -24.17 39.20 -13.92
C ASP A 1124 -23.75 40.13 -12.77
N LEU A 1125 -22.72 40.93 -13.01
CA LEU A 1125 -22.09 41.84 -12.04
C LEU A 1125 -22.11 43.31 -12.52
N ASN A 1126 -22.60 43.61 -13.74
CA ASN A 1126 -22.51 44.94 -14.36
C ASN A 1126 -23.88 45.56 -14.74
N ALA A 1127 -24.98 45.05 -14.17
CA ALA A 1127 -26.35 45.48 -14.46
C ALA A 1127 -26.58 47.01 -14.45
N ASP A 1128 -25.86 47.75 -13.60
CA ASP A 1128 -25.99 49.21 -13.42
C ASP A 1128 -25.44 50.06 -14.59
N THR A 1129 -24.88 49.45 -15.65
CA THR A 1129 -24.20 50.18 -16.75
C THR A 1129 -24.92 50.14 -18.11
N ASN A 1130 -26.01 49.38 -18.25
CA ASN A 1130 -26.70 49.19 -19.54
C ASN A 1130 -28.21 49.50 -19.53
N SER A 1131 -28.72 50.08 -18.45
CA SER A 1131 -30.12 50.53 -18.35
C SER A 1131 -30.35 51.80 -19.19
N LYS A 1132 -30.93 51.63 -20.38
CA LYS A 1132 -31.66 52.74 -21.03
C LYS A 1132 -32.85 53.15 -20.13
N PRO A 1133 -33.17 54.45 -20.02
CA PRO A 1133 -34.29 54.88 -19.19
C PRO A 1133 -35.61 54.36 -19.74
N VAL A 1134 -36.46 53.87 -18.84
CA VAL A 1134 -37.88 53.60 -19.10
C VAL A 1134 -38.68 54.80 -18.58
N GLU A 1135 -39.65 55.27 -19.37
CA GLU A 1135 -40.39 56.50 -19.08
C GLU A 1135 -41.38 56.36 -17.91
N GLU A 1136 -41.71 57.49 -17.28
CA GLU A 1136 -42.66 57.55 -16.16
C GLU A 1136 -44.11 57.25 -16.59
N ALA A 1137 -44.82 56.42 -15.83
CA ALA A 1137 -46.28 56.41 -15.77
C ALA A 1137 -46.74 56.74 -14.34
N LYS A 1138 -47.64 57.73 -14.18
CA LYS A 1138 -47.91 58.36 -12.89
C LYS A 1138 -49.04 57.69 -12.09
N VAL A 1139 -48.69 57.42 -10.83
CA VAL A 1139 -49.50 57.32 -9.61
C VAL A 1139 -50.98 57.74 -9.72
N VAL A 1140 -51.86 56.90 -9.17
CA VAL A 1140 -53.10 57.32 -8.49
C VAL A 1140 -53.08 56.76 -7.06
N PRO A 1141 -53.27 57.56 -5.99
CA PRO A 1141 -53.17 57.06 -4.60
C PRO A 1141 -54.45 56.40 -4.05
N THR A 1142 -54.26 55.60 -2.99
CA THR A 1142 -55.21 54.63 -2.41
C THR A 1142 -56.36 55.23 -1.57
N TRP A 1143 -57.08 56.26 -2.05
CA TRP A 1143 -58.25 56.80 -1.35
C TRP A 1143 -59.37 57.35 -2.25
N LEU A 1144 -59.57 56.71 -3.40
CA LEU A 1144 -60.85 56.72 -4.12
C LEU A 1144 -61.38 55.26 -4.15
N GLN A 1145 -61.61 54.67 -2.98
CA GLN A 1145 -62.89 54.67 -2.25
C GLN A 1145 -63.79 53.52 -2.68
N ASP A 1146 -63.82 52.48 -1.86
CA ASP A 1146 -64.92 51.53 -1.76
C ASP A 1146 -66.20 52.26 -1.32
N ASP A 1147 -67.37 51.86 -1.83
CA ASP A 1147 -68.54 51.56 -0.98
C ASP A 1147 -69.65 50.79 -1.74
N ALA A 1148 -70.61 50.22 -0.99
CA ALA A 1148 -71.82 49.51 -1.43
C ALA A 1148 -71.62 48.23 -2.30
N ILE A 1149 -71.78 46.99 -1.81
CA ILE A 1149 -72.96 46.32 -1.22
C ILE A 1149 -74.09 46.05 -2.23
N GLY A 1150 -74.51 44.79 -2.39
CA GLY A 1150 -75.83 44.44 -2.93
C GLY A 1150 -75.95 43.06 -3.59
N GLY A 1151 -76.49 42.07 -2.86
CA GLY A 1151 -76.74 40.71 -3.35
C GLY A 1151 -77.86 40.57 -4.40
N GLY A 1152 -78.05 39.34 -4.88
CA GLY A 1152 -79.08 39.00 -5.87
C GLY A 1152 -78.97 37.56 -6.39
N GLU A 1153 -79.93 36.75 -5.97
CA GLU A 1153 -80.45 35.48 -6.51
C GLU A 1153 -80.31 35.15 -8.02
N GLN A 1154 -80.49 33.86 -8.35
CA GLN A 1154 -80.85 33.28 -9.68
C GLN A 1154 -79.76 33.32 -10.78
N ASN A 1155 -79.72 32.42 -11.78
CA ASN A 1155 -80.10 31.00 -11.89
C ASN A 1155 -79.47 30.39 -13.16
N VAL A 1156 -78.99 29.14 -13.07
CA VAL A 1156 -79.10 28.04 -14.07
C VAL A 1156 -78.87 28.34 -15.58
N THR A 1157 -77.81 27.75 -16.15
CA THR A 1157 -77.92 26.63 -17.12
C THR A 1157 -76.59 25.86 -17.26
N ASP A 1158 -76.71 24.54 -17.22
CA ASP A 1158 -75.98 23.47 -17.91
C ASP A 1158 -74.43 23.31 -17.81
N GLU A 1159 -74.05 22.12 -17.31
CA GLU A 1159 -72.99 21.18 -17.76
C GLU A 1159 -71.52 21.68 -17.96
N VAL A 1160 -70.47 21.02 -17.42
CA VAL A 1160 -70.29 19.65 -16.88
C VAL A 1160 -69.49 19.67 -15.55
N LEU A 1161 -69.81 18.76 -14.63
CA LEU A 1161 -69.18 18.56 -13.31
C LEU A 1161 -67.85 17.76 -13.41
N GLY A 1162 -66.97 17.67 -12.40
CA GLY A 1162 -67.06 18.06 -10.99
C GLY A 1162 -66.77 16.84 -10.09
N ALA A 1163 -66.04 17.02 -8.98
CA ALA A 1163 -65.69 15.94 -8.05
C ALA A 1163 -66.79 15.71 -6.99
N GLY A 1164 -66.97 14.47 -6.52
CA GLY A 1164 -67.91 14.15 -5.45
C GLY A 1164 -67.96 12.65 -5.12
N THR A 1165 -68.18 12.32 -3.84
CA THR A 1165 -68.23 10.96 -3.31
C THR A 1165 -69.66 10.40 -3.20
N ASP A 1166 -69.73 9.08 -2.99
CA ASP A 1166 -70.76 8.31 -2.26
C ASP A 1166 -72.05 7.80 -2.94
N SER A 1167 -72.39 6.56 -2.50
CA SER A 1167 -73.68 5.86 -2.43
C SER A 1167 -74.12 4.86 -3.54
N ASN A 1168 -74.70 3.75 -3.03
CA ASN A 1168 -75.62 2.76 -3.65
C ASN A 1168 -75.09 1.64 -4.60
N ASP A 1169 -74.88 0.47 -3.98
CA ASP A 1169 -75.42 -0.88 -4.31
C ASP A 1169 -75.39 -1.55 -5.72
N ALA A 1170 -75.20 -2.88 -5.67
CA ALA A 1170 -75.60 -3.94 -6.63
C ALA A 1170 -74.70 -4.31 -7.86
N VAL A 1171 -73.68 -5.16 -7.61
CA VAL A 1171 -73.55 -6.60 -8.05
C VAL A 1171 -74.10 -6.98 -9.44
N PRO A 1172 -73.39 -7.77 -10.32
CA PRO A 1172 -72.42 -8.87 -10.04
C PRO A 1172 -71.05 -8.73 -10.78
N HIS A 1173 -70.04 -9.64 -10.71
CA HIS A 1173 -69.90 -11.02 -10.19
C HIS A 1173 -68.42 -11.30 -9.76
N VAL A 1174 -68.18 -12.42 -9.05
CA VAL A 1174 -66.86 -13.04 -8.69
C VAL A 1174 -66.07 -12.44 -7.50
N ALA A 1175 -66.45 -12.89 -6.29
CA ALA A 1175 -65.64 -13.21 -5.09
C ALA A 1175 -64.62 -12.20 -4.49
N SER A 1176 -64.82 -11.83 -3.22
CA SER A 1176 -63.81 -11.15 -2.37
C SER A 1176 -64.07 -11.31 -0.86
N SER A 1177 -63.00 -11.18 -0.06
CA SER A 1177 -62.92 -10.63 1.33
C SER A 1177 -63.71 -11.23 2.52
N VAL A 1178 -63.10 -11.17 3.72
CA VAL A 1178 -63.61 -10.61 5.00
C VAL A 1178 -62.39 -10.47 5.97
N SER A 1179 -62.51 -9.68 7.05
CA SER A 1179 -61.49 -9.40 8.08
C SER A 1179 -62.14 -9.34 9.47
N LEU A 1180 -61.41 -9.60 10.58
CA LEU A 1180 -61.58 -8.91 11.88
C LEU A 1180 -60.55 -9.29 12.99
N SER A 1181 -60.73 -8.67 14.16
CA SER A 1181 -59.79 -8.44 15.29
C SER A 1181 -59.69 -9.51 16.39
N LEU A 1182 -58.59 -9.44 17.17
CA LEU A 1182 -58.36 -9.85 18.58
C LEU A 1182 -59.08 -11.09 19.17
N MET A 1183 -58.27 -12.07 19.56
CA MET A 1183 -58.42 -13.11 20.63
C MET A 1183 -59.80 -13.34 21.31
N ALA A 1184 -60.36 -14.55 21.16
CA ALA A 1184 -60.64 -15.51 22.25
C ALA A 1184 -61.34 -16.82 21.78
N GLU A 1185 -61.16 -17.90 22.56
CA GLU A 1185 -62.04 -19.08 22.78
C GLU A 1185 -62.49 -20.06 21.63
N LEU A 1186 -61.85 -21.24 21.64
CA LEU A 1186 -62.41 -22.62 21.77
C LEU A 1186 -63.25 -23.36 20.66
N GLU A 1187 -62.87 -24.65 20.51
CA GLU A 1187 -63.67 -25.87 20.19
C GLU A 1187 -64.08 -26.35 18.75
N ASN A 1188 -63.29 -27.32 18.24
CA ASN A 1188 -63.66 -28.72 17.88
C ASN A 1188 -64.22 -29.22 16.51
N ILE A 1189 -63.55 -30.28 15.99
CA ILE A 1189 -64.04 -31.56 15.37
C ILE A 1189 -64.13 -31.78 13.81
N GLU A 1190 -63.25 -32.69 13.34
CA GLU A 1190 -63.31 -33.82 12.32
C GLU A 1190 -63.67 -33.68 10.80
N GLU A 1191 -62.71 -34.07 9.93
CA GLU A 1191 -62.62 -35.20 8.93
C GLU A 1191 -63.87 -35.87 8.25
N PRO A 1192 -63.75 -36.80 7.24
CA PRO A 1192 -62.68 -37.20 6.26
C PRO A 1192 -63.25 -37.28 4.78
N PRO A 1193 -63.24 -38.36 3.92
CA PRO A 1193 -62.30 -39.48 3.59
C PRO A 1193 -62.07 -39.85 2.07
N GLN A 1194 -60.82 -40.22 1.71
CA GLN A 1194 -60.33 -41.32 0.80
C GLN A 1194 -60.89 -41.68 -0.62
N LYS A 1195 -59.99 -41.99 -1.59
CA LYS A 1195 -59.63 -43.39 -2.03
C LYS A 1195 -58.51 -43.54 -3.10
N ARG A 1196 -57.97 -44.78 -3.23
CA ARG A 1196 -56.88 -45.32 -4.13
C ARG A 1196 -57.49 -46.04 -5.40
N PRO A 1197 -56.88 -47.01 -6.17
CA PRO A 1197 -55.52 -47.65 -6.22
C PRO A 1197 -54.95 -48.08 -7.62
N ARG A 1198 -53.75 -48.72 -7.67
CA ARG A 1198 -53.50 -50.02 -8.38
C ARG A 1198 -52.13 -50.69 -8.09
N SER A 1199 -51.90 -51.92 -8.58
CA SER A 1199 -50.78 -52.82 -8.23
C SER A 1199 -50.53 -53.98 -9.25
N ASP A 1200 -49.42 -54.71 -9.08
CA ASP A 1200 -49.04 -56.13 -9.41
C ASP A 1200 -49.05 -56.70 -10.86
N GLU A 1201 -47.95 -57.39 -11.27
CA GLU A 1201 -47.88 -58.85 -11.57
C GLU A 1201 -46.45 -59.39 -11.95
N ASP A 1202 -46.19 -60.67 -11.66
CA ASP A 1202 -44.90 -61.41 -11.70
C ASP A 1202 -44.37 -61.87 -13.10
N GLN A 1203 -43.08 -62.25 -13.23
CA GLN A 1203 -42.59 -63.66 -13.04
C GLN A 1203 -41.21 -64.02 -13.69
N ASN A 1204 -40.48 -64.94 -13.02
CA ASN A 1204 -39.30 -65.74 -13.45
C ASN A 1204 -37.90 -65.06 -13.52
N GLY A 1205 -36.88 -65.79 -13.04
CA GLY A 1205 -35.44 -65.50 -13.13
C GLY A 1205 -34.60 -66.73 -12.73
N VAL A 1206 -33.27 -66.58 -12.53
CA VAL A 1206 -32.37 -67.34 -11.60
C VAL A 1206 -30.88 -67.15 -11.99
N ALA A 1207 -30.07 -66.77 -10.99
CA ALA A 1207 -28.60 -66.89 -10.87
C ALA A 1207 -27.67 -66.21 -11.91
N ASN A 1208 -26.59 -65.50 -11.52
CA ASN A 1208 -26.24 -64.97 -10.19
C ASN A 1208 -25.30 -63.75 -10.38
N ASP A 1209 -25.56 -62.70 -9.61
CA ASP A 1209 -24.74 -61.55 -9.18
C ASP A 1209 -23.66 -60.97 -10.13
N GLY A 1210 -23.69 -59.66 -10.35
CA GLY A 1210 -22.73 -58.95 -11.19
C GLY A 1210 -22.60 -57.46 -10.88
N LEU A 1211 -21.93 -56.77 -11.80
CA LEU A 1211 -21.80 -55.31 -11.98
C LEU A 1211 -23.08 -54.55 -11.53
N GLY A 1212 -23.06 -53.42 -10.83
CA GLY A 1212 -22.03 -52.37 -10.73
C GLY A 1212 -22.48 -51.10 -11.47
N ALA A 1213 -22.17 -49.93 -10.89
CA ALA A 1213 -22.47 -48.54 -11.32
C ALA A 1213 -23.65 -47.82 -10.61
N ASP A 1214 -23.42 -46.52 -10.41
CA ASP A 1214 -24.31 -45.39 -10.11
C ASP A 1214 -25.22 -45.44 -8.87
N ASP A 1215 -24.93 -44.55 -7.90
CA ASP A 1215 -25.82 -44.15 -6.79
C ASP A 1215 -25.82 -42.61 -6.65
N GLU A 1216 -26.87 -42.06 -6.02
CA GLU A 1216 -27.17 -40.62 -5.86
C GLU A 1216 -26.98 -40.15 -4.40
N ASP A 1217 -26.78 -38.84 -4.20
CA ASP A 1217 -26.99 -38.07 -2.97
C ASP A 1217 -26.73 -38.74 -1.59
N GLU A 1218 -25.53 -38.56 -1.02
CA GLU A 1218 -25.25 -38.79 0.41
C GLU A 1218 -25.17 -37.44 1.17
N GLU A 1219 -25.95 -37.31 2.25
CA GLU A 1219 -25.80 -36.27 3.29
C GLU A 1219 -25.04 -36.90 4.47
N ASP A 1220 -23.83 -36.42 4.78
CA ASP A 1220 -23.03 -36.90 5.92
C ASP A 1220 -23.62 -36.42 7.26
N ASP A 1221 -24.47 -37.24 7.89
CA ASP A 1221 -24.84 -37.11 9.31
C ASP A 1221 -23.72 -37.72 10.20
N GLU A 1222 -23.20 -36.97 11.18
CA GLU A 1222 -22.16 -37.44 12.12
C GLU A 1222 -22.72 -38.50 13.11
N GLU A 1223 -22.33 -39.76 12.98
CA GLU A 1223 -22.74 -40.82 13.92
C GLU A 1223 -22.07 -40.68 15.31
N GLU A 1224 -22.85 -40.34 16.36
CA GLU A 1224 -22.36 -40.38 17.75
C GLU A 1224 -22.03 -41.81 18.22
N GLU A 1225 -20.81 -42.03 18.75
CA GLU A 1225 -20.41 -43.34 19.26
C GLU A 1225 -21.23 -43.80 20.49
N MET A 1226 -21.72 -45.05 20.43
CA MET A 1226 -22.58 -45.67 21.44
C MET A 1226 -21.82 -46.69 22.30
N ILE A 1227 -21.86 -46.54 23.63
CA ILE A 1227 -21.16 -47.38 24.60
C ILE A 1227 -22.13 -48.16 25.48
N SER A 1228 -21.76 -49.40 25.83
CA SER A 1228 -22.56 -50.24 26.74
C SER A 1228 -22.26 -49.93 28.21
N VAL A 1229 -23.31 -49.61 28.96
CA VAL A 1229 -23.32 -49.50 30.42
C VAL A 1229 -24.23 -50.59 30.98
N ALA A 1230 -23.65 -51.57 31.69
CA ALA A 1230 -24.38 -52.67 32.31
C ALA A 1230 -25.33 -53.40 31.34
N GLY A 1231 -24.90 -53.56 30.08
CA GLY A 1231 -25.67 -54.19 29.00
C GLY A 1231 -26.70 -53.29 28.30
N LYS A 1232 -26.61 -51.96 28.41
CA LYS A 1232 -27.43 -50.99 27.65
C LYS A 1232 -26.54 -50.02 26.87
N LEU A 1233 -26.83 -49.83 25.58
CA LEU A 1233 -26.16 -48.82 24.76
C LEU A 1233 -26.66 -47.41 25.11
N VAL A 1234 -25.73 -46.47 25.26
CA VAL A 1234 -25.92 -45.05 25.61
C VAL A 1234 -24.90 -44.22 24.81
N PRO A 1235 -25.22 -43.01 24.30
CA PRO A 1235 -24.25 -42.15 23.63
C PRO A 1235 -23.07 -41.80 24.54
N LEU A 1236 -21.85 -41.72 24.00
CA LEU A 1236 -20.65 -41.32 24.74
C LEU A 1236 -20.85 -39.99 25.50
N SER A 1237 -21.58 -39.06 24.89
CA SER A 1237 -21.93 -37.73 25.41
C SER A 1237 -22.84 -37.75 26.66
N GLU A 1238 -23.59 -38.83 26.90
CA GLU A 1238 -24.49 -38.98 28.07
C GLU A 1238 -23.87 -39.81 29.22
N VAL A 1239 -22.66 -40.36 29.08
CA VAL A 1239 -22.06 -41.24 30.10
C VAL A 1239 -21.60 -40.48 31.34
N THR A 1240 -22.35 -40.59 32.44
CA THR A 1240 -22.02 -39.96 33.73
C THR A 1240 -21.05 -40.78 34.58
N SER A 1241 -20.35 -40.13 35.52
CA SER A 1241 -19.38 -40.78 36.42
C SER A 1241 -19.98 -41.82 37.36
N GLU A 1242 -21.28 -41.76 37.66
CA GLU A 1242 -21.99 -42.80 38.43
C GLU A 1242 -22.25 -44.03 37.55
N MET A 1243 -22.59 -43.84 36.27
CA MET A 1243 -22.79 -44.92 35.30
C MET A 1243 -21.49 -45.70 35.00
N VAL A 1244 -20.34 -45.02 34.97
CA VAL A 1244 -19.02 -45.68 34.82
C VAL A 1244 -18.71 -46.65 35.98
N ALA A 1245 -19.25 -46.39 37.18
CA ALA A 1245 -19.10 -47.28 38.32
C ALA A 1245 -19.96 -48.56 38.21
N GLU A 1246 -21.08 -48.50 37.48
CA GLU A 1246 -21.98 -49.64 37.21
C GLU A 1246 -21.56 -50.49 35.99
N MET A 1247 -20.70 -49.97 35.10
CA MET A 1247 -20.08 -50.74 34.01
C MET A 1247 -19.36 -51.99 34.51
N THR A 1248 -19.46 -53.08 33.76
CA THR A 1248 -18.59 -54.25 33.92
C THR A 1248 -17.13 -53.93 33.56
N GLU A 1249 -16.18 -54.80 33.95
CA GLU A 1249 -14.75 -54.59 33.74
C GLU A 1249 -14.40 -54.46 32.25
N GLU A 1250 -14.96 -55.32 31.39
CA GLU A 1250 -14.79 -55.27 29.93
C GLU A 1250 -15.44 -54.04 29.27
N GLU A 1251 -16.61 -53.59 29.76
CA GLU A 1251 -17.26 -52.34 29.31
C GLU A 1251 -16.41 -51.12 29.69
N ARG A 1252 -15.82 -51.13 30.89
CA ARG A 1252 -15.04 -50.02 31.44
C ARG A 1252 -13.67 -49.89 30.77
N ASP A 1253 -13.01 -50.99 30.44
CA ASP A 1253 -11.77 -50.97 29.65
C ASP A 1253 -12.05 -50.40 28.25
N ARG A 1254 -13.17 -50.79 27.63
CA ARG A 1254 -13.57 -50.27 26.30
C ARG A 1254 -13.95 -48.79 26.33
N TYR A 1255 -14.69 -48.33 27.34
CA TYR A 1255 -14.94 -46.90 27.58
C TYR A 1255 -13.64 -46.12 27.81
N THR A 1256 -12.70 -46.71 28.54
CA THR A 1256 -11.39 -46.10 28.81
C THR A 1256 -10.52 -46.00 27.55
N ALA A 1257 -10.58 -46.97 26.64
CA ALA A 1257 -9.91 -46.93 25.35
C ALA A 1257 -10.50 -45.83 24.45
N ILE A 1258 -11.83 -45.80 24.27
CA ILE A 1258 -12.52 -44.79 23.44
C ILE A 1258 -12.30 -43.38 24.00
N MET A 1259 -12.33 -43.20 25.33
CA MET A 1259 -11.99 -41.91 25.97
C MET A 1259 -10.51 -41.54 25.86
N GLN A 1260 -9.59 -42.49 25.65
CA GLN A 1260 -8.19 -42.18 25.35
C GLN A 1260 -8.02 -41.77 23.89
N GLU A 1261 -8.67 -42.44 22.94
CA GLU A 1261 -8.64 -42.09 21.52
C GLU A 1261 -9.27 -40.69 21.29
N ASN A 1262 -10.42 -40.41 21.89
CA ASN A 1262 -11.05 -39.08 21.91
C ASN A 1262 -10.36 -38.03 22.82
N LEU A 1263 -9.19 -38.34 23.39
CA LEU A 1263 -8.28 -37.37 24.04
C LEU A 1263 -6.98 -37.15 23.24
N TYR A 1264 -6.79 -37.84 22.12
CA TYR A 1264 -5.67 -37.63 21.19
C TYR A 1264 -6.03 -36.84 19.93
N TYR A 1265 -7.32 -36.61 19.67
CA TYR A 1265 -7.84 -35.58 18.78
C TYR A 1265 -8.05 -34.26 19.55
#